data_AF-A0A934VFS9-F1
#
_entry.id   AF-A0A934VFS9-F1
#
_cell.length_a   1.000
_cell.length_b   1.000
_cell.length_c   1.000
_cell.angle_alpha   90.00
_cell.angle_beta   90.00
_cell.angle_gamma   90.00
#
_symmetry.space_group_name_H-M   'P 1'
#
loop_
_entity.id
_entity.type
_entity.pdbx_description
1 polymer ?
#
loop_
_entity_poly.entity_id
_entity_poly.type
_entity_poly.pdbx_seq_one_letter_code
_entity_poly.pdbx_strand_id
1 'polypeptide(L)'
;MKAHQFIIGLLGLTLTAGSLHAAELSALDAELSKAWPDNRTINIVFHGHSVPSGYHRAGEVKPFESYPYLFGQQLKQRYPNAVVNIITTSIGGEHSIDGAARFSTDVFAQQPDLILIDYAINDRSQAIPAVETAWQSMIDEAQTAGVPVILLTPTGVSGEDLSNPGDPLTERADLIRDLADTEDVLLADVSAAWLAEIASGTPEANLLSQGNHPNLAGHQLAADTIWTTFSNATSQSTITVNGPDFPNDGSTASFVSPDGLVVFQTSTYFSGNGNFIGDAGGNNVNAWDLNDTLTVEFEGGVGLTEINTRWTTGNIVISGFTEDPGATITRGGAVVWNSGSNTLTLTMSWDAGVGDGITFSNPAASDGQTLNFSFAAPPANRQTAVTSFVYRVTGTPAPDPLVHYTFDTGSVSGTTVSDASGNGNNATIVPSGTAPVTDEPGLFEQSFRFVSGDDPGGIVSIPASTVPSGNSPRTFSMWFKQAAEAGQDKLFGYGNNAAGQAIDFGLEAGGLRIRHWGGSITYGTGFDFAGTDGGWHHVALRVGENATTFADVDVFLDGRRLLPEAGGATSVALNTANSSFAIGSSATPASALGFDGYLDEFMAWDSALTGIQIQELAEAPPVPTIVQFSASPQNRVPSGSAVTLSWTTENATTLTLNPGMIDVTGLTSTVVNPTEKTTYTLTASDGTNLDATDEVIINVGAEPYPNVIVFFLDDFGWSDWEQNGASTGSVFHETPNMNQLAAEGMYFPNGYASTPVCSPTRGSLLTGQSPAYNKLTDWISGAGDAGKSVREAEWIKKLSTDTPNFGSVLRECGYRALHIGKWHLGAGTSAEANPLNHGFEFNVGGNQFGTPPAPERYFASANGFSGLPNMGPDIAPPGSYLTDVLTEQAVEQIQLAAEEDTAFVMYLSHFAVHTPIQAPAATVAKYQAKLDNNPGMDWQGQTNPTYAAMVEHVDLSLGAIMATLADPDGDPMTDDSIAENTMIVFTADNGGLLSATSNRPLRDGKGGNYEGGIREPWVFWWPGTIAPGINPEPIVSHDLFPTILSKAGIPVPEGHEVNGQDLSPLLEGTSFEREEPLVFHYPHWSPQGGSPYSAIRQGDWKLLYNYTNASWELYNLAEDIGETTNRISTEADRQAVLSWALANGLENLDANYPRNVSTLAEEPPVPLVSPENDQDGDGRDDLQETLEGTDPLDAQSYFAPVPMMDSGTFSMAWLGVEGRRYQLEVSETLTANSWFPLETFGPLATAEPVQFEDIIGPLSPPSRFYRIVTDLP
;
A
#
# COMPACT_ATOMS: atom_id res chain seq x y z
N MET A 1 -15.77 -56.67 6.05
CA MET A 1 -15.86 -57.53 4.84
C MET A 1 -17.31 -57.73 4.41
N LYS A 2 -17.63 -57.36 3.16
CA LYS A 2 -18.71 -57.89 2.30
C LYS A 2 -20.11 -58.16 2.91
N ALA A 3 -20.93 -57.12 2.98
CA ALA A 3 -22.36 -57.17 2.62
C ALA A 3 -22.93 -55.74 2.53
N HIS A 4 -23.00 -55.14 1.33
CA HIS A 4 -23.98 -54.09 0.95
C HIS A 4 -23.94 -53.73 -0.56
N GLN A 5 -22.82 -53.94 -1.27
CA GLN A 5 -22.71 -53.74 -2.74
C GLN A 5 -23.46 -54.78 -3.60
N PHE A 6 -24.75 -55.07 -3.36
CA PHE A 6 -25.50 -55.99 -4.22
C PHE A 6 -26.99 -55.66 -4.49
N ILE A 7 -27.47 -54.46 -4.14
CA ILE A 7 -28.83 -54.00 -4.52
C ILE A 7 -28.86 -52.52 -4.98
N ILE A 8 -27.91 -52.10 -5.83
CA ILE A 8 -28.11 -50.97 -6.76
C ILE A 8 -27.53 -51.38 -8.12
N GLY A 9 -28.34 -52.12 -8.88
CA GLY A 9 -27.96 -52.69 -10.17
C GLY A 9 -29.12 -52.67 -11.15
N LEU A 10 -29.88 -51.57 -11.19
CA LEU A 10 -31.03 -51.39 -12.08
C LEU A 10 -31.50 -49.91 -12.15
N LEU A 11 -30.58 -49.00 -12.52
CA LEU A 11 -30.82 -47.71 -13.20
C LEU A 11 -29.44 -47.08 -13.44
N GLY A 12 -29.08 -46.87 -14.71
CA GLY A 12 -27.74 -46.39 -15.07
C GLY A 12 -27.64 -44.87 -14.99
N LEU A 13 -27.01 -44.37 -13.95
CA LEU A 13 -26.48 -43.01 -13.84
C LEU A 13 -25.12 -43.11 -13.14
N THR A 14 -24.06 -43.28 -13.95
CA THR A 14 -22.69 -43.01 -13.50
C THR A 14 -22.48 -41.50 -13.57
N LEU A 15 -22.72 -40.81 -12.46
CA LEU A 15 -22.15 -39.49 -12.25
C LEU A 15 -20.62 -39.64 -12.24
N THR A 16 -19.95 -38.91 -13.12
CA THR A 16 -18.50 -38.70 -13.04
C THR A 16 -18.24 -37.58 -12.05
N ALA A 17 -17.46 -37.85 -11.01
CA ALA A 17 -17.10 -36.86 -10.01
C ALA A 17 -16.18 -35.78 -10.62
N GLY A 18 -16.65 -34.54 -10.66
CA GLY A 18 -15.80 -33.42 -10.28
C GLY A 18 -15.93 -33.26 -8.76
N SER A 19 -14.83 -32.97 -8.07
CA SER A 19 -14.80 -32.95 -6.60
C SER A 19 -15.77 -31.90 -6.03
N LEU A 20 -16.55 -32.28 -5.00
CA LEU A 20 -17.52 -31.37 -4.38
C LEU A 20 -16.85 -30.10 -3.83
N HIS A 21 -15.62 -30.25 -3.34
CA HIS A 21 -14.94 -29.21 -2.57
C HIS A 21 -14.50 -28.01 -3.39
N ALA A 22 -14.28 -28.15 -4.70
CA ALA A 22 -14.00 -26.99 -5.56
C ALA A 22 -15.18 -26.00 -5.58
N ALA A 23 -16.42 -26.50 -5.50
CA ALA A 23 -17.62 -25.66 -5.42
C ALA A 23 -17.81 -25.06 -4.02
N GLU A 24 -17.54 -25.83 -2.95
CA GLU A 24 -17.66 -25.35 -1.56
C GLU A 24 -16.61 -24.29 -1.22
N LEU A 25 -15.36 -24.47 -1.69
CA LEU A 25 -14.28 -23.49 -1.51
C LEU A 25 -14.45 -22.27 -2.41
N SER A 26 -14.99 -22.42 -3.62
CA SER A 26 -15.37 -21.27 -4.45
C SER A 26 -16.52 -20.47 -3.82
N ALA A 27 -17.48 -21.13 -3.15
CA ALA A 27 -18.51 -20.45 -2.39
C ALA A 27 -17.95 -19.73 -1.15
N LEU A 28 -16.97 -20.32 -0.46
CA LEU A 28 -16.26 -19.68 0.66
C LEU A 28 -15.41 -18.49 0.19
N ASP A 29 -14.67 -18.61 -0.91
CA ASP A 29 -13.91 -17.51 -1.54
C ASP A 29 -14.82 -16.37 -2.02
N ALA A 30 -15.96 -16.70 -2.61
CA ALA A 30 -16.98 -15.72 -2.99
C ALA A 30 -17.58 -15.02 -1.76
N GLU A 31 -17.75 -15.70 -0.62
CA GLU A 31 -18.21 -15.09 0.64
C GLU A 31 -17.12 -14.22 1.27
N LEU A 32 -15.86 -14.67 1.30
CA LEU A 32 -14.69 -13.89 1.75
C LEU A 32 -14.45 -12.66 0.86
N SER A 33 -14.77 -12.73 -0.43
CA SER A 33 -14.59 -11.62 -1.38
C SER A 33 -15.64 -10.52 -1.27
N LYS A 34 -16.72 -10.72 -0.49
CA LYS A 34 -17.70 -9.67 -0.22
C LYS A 34 -17.11 -8.65 0.76
N ALA A 35 -17.47 -7.38 0.59
CA ALA A 35 -17.19 -6.37 1.60
C ALA A 35 -18.20 -6.46 2.75
N TRP A 36 -17.77 -6.19 3.98
CA TRP A 36 -18.68 -5.92 5.09
C TRP A 36 -19.57 -4.71 4.76
N PRO A 37 -20.90 -4.75 4.98
CA PRO A 37 -21.66 -5.75 5.75
C PRO A 37 -22.20 -6.95 4.96
N ASP A 38 -21.97 -7.04 3.65
CA ASP A 38 -22.57 -8.09 2.78
C ASP A 38 -21.94 -9.48 2.96
N ASN A 39 -20.71 -9.53 3.49
CA ASN A 39 -20.13 -10.78 3.97
C ASN A 39 -20.79 -11.17 5.31
N ARG A 40 -21.26 -12.42 5.42
CA ARG A 40 -21.59 -12.98 6.74
C ARG A 40 -20.32 -13.24 7.54
N THR A 41 -20.44 -13.39 8.86
CA THR A 41 -19.32 -13.90 9.69
C THR A 41 -18.91 -15.30 9.21
N ILE A 42 -17.62 -15.47 8.95
CA ILE A 42 -17.02 -16.72 8.47
C ILE A 42 -16.20 -17.34 9.60
N ASN A 43 -16.53 -18.57 10.03
CA ASN A 43 -15.85 -19.24 11.14
C ASN A 43 -14.88 -20.31 10.63
N ILE A 44 -13.59 -20.10 10.82
CA ILE A 44 -12.54 -21.06 10.44
C ILE A 44 -12.10 -21.79 11.70
N VAL A 45 -12.37 -23.09 11.78
CA VAL A 45 -12.19 -23.89 13.00
C VAL A 45 -11.02 -24.84 12.87
N PHE A 46 -10.02 -24.61 13.70
CA PHE A 46 -8.87 -25.49 13.89
C PHE A 46 -9.17 -26.47 15.02
N HIS A 47 -9.15 -27.76 14.70
CA HIS A 47 -9.45 -28.86 15.62
C HIS A 47 -8.27 -29.81 15.74
N GLY A 48 -7.70 -29.92 16.94
CA GLY A 48 -6.46 -30.65 17.08
C GLY A 48 -5.87 -30.69 18.49
N HIS A 49 -4.60 -31.07 18.55
CA HIS A 49 -3.84 -31.06 19.80
C HIS A 49 -3.31 -29.65 20.16
N SER A 50 -2.37 -29.58 21.12
CA SER A 50 -1.79 -28.35 21.65
C SER A 50 -1.04 -27.43 20.66
N VAL A 51 -0.66 -27.90 19.48
CA VAL A 51 0.13 -27.09 18.53
C VAL A 51 -0.72 -26.00 17.87
N PRO A 52 -1.94 -26.25 17.35
CA PRO A 52 -2.82 -25.17 16.90
C PRO A 52 -3.14 -24.10 17.96
N SER A 53 -3.03 -24.39 19.27
CA SER A 53 -3.14 -23.35 20.32
C SER A 53 -1.95 -22.40 20.40
N GLY A 54 -0.85 -22.64 19.68
CA GLY A 54 0.42 -21.94 19.87
C GLY A 54 1.16 -22.35 21.15
N TYR A 55 0.95 -23.58 21.68
CA TYR A 55 1.72 -24.02 22.83
C TYR A 55 3.21 -24.07 22.46
N HIS A 56 4.01 -23.29 23.19
CA HIS A 56 5.42 -23.05 22.95
C HIS A 56 6.27 -23.92 23.90
N ARG A 57 6.88 -23.34 24.94
CA ARG A 57 7.74 -24.05 25.90
C ARG A 57 7.19 -23.97 27.33
N ALA A 58 7.34 -25.06 28.08
CA ALA A 58 7.12 -25.13 29.54
C ALA A 58 5.74 -24.65 30.08
N GLY A 59 4.69 -24.69 29.26
CA GLY A 59 3.33 -24.28 29.63
C GLY A 59 2.92 -22.91 29.09
N GLU A 60 3.83 -22.22 28.41
CA GLU A 60 3.57 -21.00 27.65
C GLU A 60 2.70 -21.32 26.43
N VAL A 61 1.64 -20.52 26.22
CA VAL A 61 0.76 -20.59 25.06
C VAL A 61 0.78 -19.24 24.38
N LYS A 62 1.21 -19.21 23.12
CA LYS A 62 1.40 -18.03 22.30
C LYS A 62 0.42 -18.03 21.12
N PRO A 63 -0.86 -17.67 21.33
CA PRO A 63 -1.88 -17.77 20.29
C PRO A 63 -1.56 -16.89 19.07
N PHE A 64 -0.93 -15.73 19.27
CA PHE A 64 -0.59 -14.81 18.18
C PHE A 64 0.68 -15.19 17.40
N GLU A 65 1.47 -16.17 17.89
CA GLU A 65 2.56 -16.80 17.11
C GLU A 65 2.13 -18.14 16.48
N SER A 66 0.85 -18.51 16.59
CA SER A 66 0.34 -19.81 16.15
C SER A 66 -0.11 -19.82 14.69
N TYR A 67 0.02 -20.97 14.02
CA TYR A 67 -0.33 -21.08 12.60
C TYR A 67 -1.80 -20.73 12.27
N PRO A 68 -2.80 -20.94 13.16
CA PRO A 68 -4.16 -20.45 12.93
C PRO A 68 -4.23 -18.93 12.83
N TYR A 69 -3.55 -18.21 13.72
CA TYR A 69 -3.54 -16.75 13.72
C TYR A 69 -2.80 -16.19 12.51
N LEU A 70 -1.63 -16.75 12.17
CA LEU A 70 -0.83 -16.36 11.01
C LEU A 70 -1.59 -16.59 9.69
N PHE A 71 -2.34 -17.69 9.56
CA PHE A 71 -3.24 -17.93 8.43
C PHE A 71 -4.40 -16.93 8.39
N GLY A 72 -4.94 -16.54 9.56
CA GLY A 72 -5.92 -15.46 9.68
C GLY A 72 -5.41 -14.12 9.16
N GLN A 73 -4.15 -13.77 9.47
CA GLN A 73 -3.49 -12.58 8.93
C GLN A 73 -3.38 -12.63 7.40
N GLN A 74 -2.99 -13.77 6.82
CA GLN A 74 -2.92 -13.98 5.36
C GLN A 74 -4.30 -13.84 4.68
N LEU A 75 -5.36 -14.37 5.30
CA LEU A 75 -6.74 -14.15 4.86
C LEU A 75 -7.13 -12.67 4.93
N LYS A 76 -6.83 -11.95 6.03
CA LYS A 76 -7.15 -10.52 6.15
C LYS A 76 -6.38 -9.65 5.14
N GLN A 77 -5.16 -10.03 4.76
CA GLN A 77 -4.42 -9.34 3.69
C GLN A 77 -5.08 -9.51 2.30
N ARG A 78 -5.66 -10.68 2.01
CA ARG A 78 -6.36 -10.93 0.72
C ARG A 78 -7.80 -10.42 0.70
N TYR A 79 -8.47 -10.46 1.85
CA TYR A 79 -9.88 -10.14 2.07
C TYR A 79 -10.01 -9.11 3.22
N PRO A 80 -9.52 -7.87 3.02
CA PRO A 80 -9.45 -6.86 4.08
C PRO A 80 -10.82 -6.48 4.66
N ASN A 81 -11.88 -6.66 3.88
CA ASN A 81 -13.24 -6.31 4.28
C ASN A 81 -14.05 -7.49 4.84
N ALA A 82 -13.50 -8.71 4.91
CA ALA A 82 -14.20 -9.88 5.43
C ALA A 82 -14.19 -9.96 6.97
N VAL A 83 -15.34 -10.29 7.55
CA VAL A 83 -15.52 -10.63 8.98
C VAL A 83 -15.22 -12.12 9.17
N VAL A 84 -14.00 -12.43 9.63
CA VAL A 84 -13.50 -13.80 9.79
C VAL A 84 -13.14 -14.07 11.25
N ASN A 85 -13.67 -15.15 11.82
CA ASN A 85 -13.28 -15.67 13.13
C ASN A 85 -12.30 -16.84 12.94
N ILE A 86 -11.13 -16.74 13.57
CA ILE A 86 -10.19 -17.87 13.70
C ILE A 86 -10.44 -18.53 15.07
N ILE A 87 -10.88 -19.79 15.07
CA ILE A 87 -11.33 -20.48 16.27
C ILE A 87 -10.51 -21.74 16.49
N THR A 88 -9.82 -21.84 17.62
CA THR A 88 -9.09 -23.07 18.01
C THR A 88 -9.88 -23.87 19.05
N THR A 89 -10.18 -25.12 18.74
CA THR A 89 -10.91 -26.05 19.64
C THR A 89 -9.97 -27.08 20.28
N SER A 90 -8.70 -26.72 20.44
CA SER A 90 -7.59 -27.63 20.73
C SER A 90 -7.47 -28.08 22.19
N ILE A 91 -7.03 -29.32 22.41
CA ILE A 91 -6.74 -29.86 23.76
C ILE A 91 -5.32 -30.44 23.83
N GLY A 92 -4.54 -30.01 24.83
CA GLY A 92 -3.17 -30.45 25.02
C GLY A 92 -3.05 -31.93 25.42
N GLY A 93 -2.25 -32.68 24.66
CA GLY A 93 -2.03 -34.12 24.87
C GLY A 93 -3.14 -35.04 24.34
N GLU A 94 -4.18 -34.49 23.70
CA GLU A 94 -5.28 -35.26 23.11
C GLU A 94 -4.90 -35.88 21.76
N HIS A 95 -5.45 -37.06 21.44
CA HIS A 95 -5.30 -37.77 20.17
C HIS A 95 -6.64 -37.86 19.42
N SER A 96 -6.62 -38.14 18.11
CA SER A 96 -7.79 -38.10 17.21
C SER A 96 -9.02 -38.87 17.71
N ILE A 97 -8.84 -40.00 18.40
CA ILE A 97 -9.94 -40.82 18.94
C ILE A 97 -10.78 -40.06 19.98
N ASP A 98 -10.15 -39.20 20.78
CA ASP A 98 -10.82 -38.38 21.80
C ASP A 98 -11.37 -37.10 21.17
N GLY A 99 -10.63 -36.50 20.21
CA GLY A 99 -11.10 -35.38 19.38
C GLY A 99 -12.38 -35.71 18.62
N ALA A 100 -12.41 -36.85 17.92
CA ALA A 100 -13.59 -37.36 17.23
C ALA A 100 -14.80 -37.54 18.16
N ALA A 101 -14.59 -37.93 19.42
CA ALA A 101 -15.68 -38.08 20.39
C ALA A 101 -16.33 -36.74 20.82
N ARG A 102 -15.65 -35.60 20.60
CA ARG A 102 -16.13 -34.24 20.87
C ARG A 102 -16.26 -33.36 19.62
N PHE A 103 -15.95 -33.88 18.43
CA PHE A 103 -15.98 -33.13 17.17
C PHE A 103 -17.31 -32.41 16.97
N SER A 104 -18.42 -33.14 17.09
CA SER A 104 -19.77 -32.57 16.95
C SER A 104 -20.13 -31.52 18.02
N THR A 105 -19.63 -31.67 19.26
CA THR A 105 -19.95 -30.72 20.36
C THR A 105 -19.09 -29.47 20.35
N ASP A 106 -17.86 -29.57 19.84
CA ASP A 106 -16.85 -28.54 20.02
C ASP A 106 -16.58 -27.79 18.71
N VAL A 107 -16.66 -28.47 17.55
CA VAL A 107 -16.45 -27.89 16.21
C VAL A 107 -17.76 -27.34 15.65
N PHE A 108 -18.83 -28.13 15.49
CA PHE A 108 -20.09 -27.63 14.92
C PHE A 108 -20.82 -26.61 15.81
N ALA A 109 -20.54 -26.56 17.11
CA ALA A 109 -21.04 -25.51 17.98
C ALA A 109 -20.53 -24.11 17.59
N GLN A 110 -19.43 -24.02 16.83
CA GLN A 110 -18.84 -22.78 16.32
C GLN A 110 -19.37 -22.39 14.93
N GLN A 111 -20.30 -23.16 14.34
CA GLN A 111 -20.82 -22.97 12.98
C GLN A 111 -19.71 -22.80 11.92
N PRO A 112 -18.86 -23.83 11.71
CA PRO A 112 -17.68 -23.75 10.86
C PRO A 112 -18.02 -23.61 9.38
N ASP A 113 -17.23 -22.80 8.69
CA ASP A 113 -17.22 -22.63 7.24
C ASP A 113 -15.98 -23.27 6.58
N LEU A 114 -14.95 -23.55 7.37
CA LEU A 114 -13.76 -24.30 7.00
C LEU A 114 -13.25 -25.03 8.24
N ILE A 115 -12.95 -26.31 8.13
CA ILE A 115 -12.41 -27.13 9.23
C ILE A 115 -10.99 -27.56 8.90
N LEU A 116 -10.07 -27.39 9.85
CA LEU A 116 -8.68 -27.85 9.75
C LEU A 116 -8.38 -28.84 10.87
N ILE A 117 -7.86 -30.02 10.53
CA ILE A 117 -7.67 -31.14 11.48
C ILE A 117 -6.18 -31.47 11.68
N ASP A 118 -5.72 -31.47 12.94
CA ASP A 118 -4.32 -31.74 13.34
C ASP A 118 -4.21 -32.54 14.65
N TYR A 119 -4.05 -33.87 14.54
CA TYR A 119 -3.83 -34.80 15.67
C TYR A 119 -2.58 -35.68 15.56
N ALA A 120 -1.87 -35.63 14.44
CA ALA A 120 -0.89 -36.63 14.03
C ALA A 120 0.24 -36.87 15.05
N ILE A 121 0.72 -35.81 15.69
CA ILE A 121 1.78 -35.85 16.71
C ILE A 121 1.37 -36.67 17.94
N ASN A 122 0.10 -36.70 18.33
CA ASN A 122 -0.37 -37.49 19.49
C ASN A 122 -0.88 -38.88 19.08
N ASP A 123 -1.32 -39.04 17.83
CA ASP A 123 -1.74 -40.31 17.23
C ASP A 123 -0.61 -41.35 17.08
N ARG A 124 0.66 -40.95 17.17
CA ARG A 124 1.82 -41.87 17.30
C ARG A 124 1.63 -42.90 18.41
N SER A 125 0.93 -42.54 19.48
CA SER A 125 0.67 -43.43 20.63
C SER A 125 -0.46 -44.44 20.38
N GLN A 126 -1.26 -44.25 19.33
CA GLN A 126 -2.46 -45.02 19.04
C GLN A 126 -2.26 -46.01 17.89
N ALA A 127 -3.11 -47.04 17.85
CA ALA A 127 -3.09 -48.04 16.77
C ALA A 127 -3.70 -47.46 15.49
N ILE A 128 -2.97 -47.57 14.37
CA ILE A 128 -3.36 -47.01 13.05
C ILE A 128 -4.84 -47.21 12.70
N PRO A 129 -5.45 -48.42 12.79
CA PRO A 129 -6.85 -48.60 12.40
C PRO A 129 -7.86 -47.83 13.25
N ALA A 130 -7.49 -47.46 14.48
CA ALA A 130 -8.33 -46.63 15.34
C ALA A 130 -8.17 -45.14 15.04
N VAL A 131 -6.96 -44.71 14.65
CA VAL A 131 -6.68 -43.35 14.15
C VAL A 131 -7.40 -43.13 12.82
N GLU A 132 -7.21 -44.03 11.86
CA GLU A 132 -7.90 -44.07 10.56
C GLU A 132 -9.43 -43.94 10.75
N THR A 133 -10.03 -44.75 11.63
CA THR A 133 -11.47 -44.66 11.95
C THR A 133 -11.86 -43.31 12.55
N ALA A 134 -11.01 -42.70 13.37
CA ALA A 134 -11.32 -41.43 14.04
C ALA A 134 -11.23 -40.24 13.08
N TRP A 135 -10.18 -40.15 12.27
CA TRP A 135 -10.04 -39.15 11.22
C TRP A 135 -11.16 -39.28 10.18
N GLN A 136 -11.45 -40.50 9.71
CA GLN A 136 -12.57 -40.77 8.82
C GLN A 136 -13.90 -40.28 9.40
N SER A 137 -14.19 -40.54 10.68
CA SER A 137 -15.45 -40.08 11.30
C SER A 137 -15.59 -38.56 11.31
N MET A 138 -14.50 -37.82 11.53
CA MET A 138 -14.50 -36.35 11.50
C MET A 138 -14.68 -35.81 10.07
N ILE A 139 -14.06 -36.46 9.08
CA ILE A 139 -14.22 -36.15 7.65
C ILE A 139 -15.67 -36.44 7.21
N ASP A 140 -16.18 -37.64 7.47
CA ASP A 140 -17.56 -38.06 7.19
C ASP A 140 -18.58 -37.07 7.77
N GLU A 141 -18.38 -36.62 9.02
CA GLU A 141 -19.26 -35.66 9.69
C GLU A 141 -19.20 -34.26 9.03
N ALA A 142 -18.00 -33.76 8.69
CA ALA A 142 -17.82 -32.48 8.02
C ALA A 142 -18.38 -32.46 6.59
N GLN A 143 -18.10 -33.50 5.80
CA GLN A 143 -18.66 -33.67 4.45
C GLN A 143 -20.18 -33.85 4.48
N THR A 144 -20.72 -34.56 5.48
CA THR A 144 -22.18 -34.65 5.69
C THR A 144 -22.82 -33.29 6.00
N ALA A 145 -22.06 -32.37 6.61
CA ALA A 145 -22.49 -31.01 6.89
C ALA A 145 -22.26 -30.02 5.71
N GLY A 146 -21.56 -30.44 4.65
CA GLY A 146 -21.20 -29.56 3.52
C GLY A 146 -20.15 -28.51 3.88
N VAL A 147 -19.26 -28.82 4.84
CA VAL A 147 -18.19 -27.91 5.29
C VAL A 147 -16.85 -28.43 4.74
N PRO A 148 -16.09 -27.62 3.97
CA PRO A 148 -14.81 -28.05 3.42
C PRO A 148 -13.79 -28.35 4.54
N VAL A 149 -12.94 -29.35 4.28
CA VAL A 149 -11.92 -29.83 5.22
C VAL A 149 -10.52 -29.71 4.60
N ILE A 150 -9.57 -29.22 5.39
CA ILE A 150 -8.13 -29.32 5.10
C ILE A 150 -7.50 -30.21 6.17
N LEU A 151 -6.89 -31.32 5.76
CA LEU A 151 -6.09 -32.17 6.64
C LEU A 151 -4.65 -31.66 6.71
N LEU A 152 -4.07 -31.64 7.91
CA LEU A 152 -2.67 -31.26 8.12
C LEU A 152 -1.83 -32.51 8.41
N THR A 153 -0.74 -32.70 7.67
CA THR A 153 0.33 -33.62 8.10
C THR A 153 1.13 -32.97 9.25
N PRO A 154 1.79 -33.75 10.13
CA PRO A 154 2.41 -33.20 11.33
C PRO A 154 3.56 -32.22 11.07
N THR A 155 3.73 -31.24 11.97
CA THR A 155 5.02 -30.54 12.14
C THR A 155 6.09 -31.48 12.70
N GLY A 156 7.37 -31.12 12.56
CA GLY A 156 8.48 -31.95 13.05
C GLY A 156 8.46 -32.22 14.56
N VAL A 157 9.16 -33.29 14.96
CA VAL A 157 9.37 -33.65 16.37
C VAL A 157 10.82 -34.03 16.60
N SER A 158 11.47 -33.30 17.50
CA SER A 158 12.87 -33.47 17.87
C SER A 158 13.22 -34.93 18.21
N GLY A 159 13.92 -35.60 17.28
CA GLY A 159 14.45 -36.94 17.45
C GLY A 159 13.65 -38.06 16.76
N GLU A 160 12.58 -37.71 16.05
CA GLU A 160 11.94 -38.55 15.04
C GLU A 160 12.38 -38.12 13.64
N ASP A 161 12.30 -39.01 12.66
CA ASP A 161 12.77 -38.78 11.29
C ASP A 161 11.61 -38.84 10.30
N LEU A 162 11.04 -37.69 9.97
CA LEU A 162 9.96 -37.55 8.98
C LEU A 162 10.34 -38.07 7.57
N SER A 163 11.64 -38.26 7.28
CA SER A 163 12.10 -38.83 6.00
C SER A 163 12.15 -40.35 6.00
N ASN A 164 12.01 -40.99 7.17
CA ASN A 164 12.04 -42.43 7.35
C ASN A 164 10.62 -43.04 7.31
N PRO A 165 10.27 -43.87 6.31
CA PRO A 165 8.94 -44.49 6.20
C PRO A 165 8.59 -45.51 7.31
N GLY A 166 9.53 -45.83 8.21
CA GLY A 166 9.30 -46.67 9.38
C GLY A 166 9.26 -45.89 10.70
N ASP A 167 9.24 -44.55 10.66
CA ASP A 167 9.02 -43.71 11.84
C ASP A 167 7.51 -43.57 12.12
N PRO A 168 7.05 -43.72 13.38
CA PRO A 168 5.63 -43.57 13.72
C PRO A 168 5.01 -42.23 13.30
N LEU A 169 5.79 -41.15 13.20
CA LEU A 169 5.27 -39.85 12.74
C LEU A 169 5.03 -39.83 11.23
N THR A 170 5.97 -40.40 10.45
CA THR A 170 5.84 -40.59 9.00
C THR A 170 4.66 -41.50 8.67
N GLU A 171 4.45 -42.59 9.42
CA GLU A 171 3.26 -43.45 9.28
C GLU A 171 1.94 -42.69 9.49
N ARG A 172 1.90 -41.60 10.27
CA ARG A 172 0.71 -40.74 10.42
C ARG A 172 0.60 -39.73 9.28
N ALA A 173 1.70 -39.15 8.83
CA ALA A 173 1.72 -38.28 7.66
C ALA A 173 1.23 -39.03 6.40
N ASP A 174 1.70 -40.26 6.17
CA ASP A 174 1.28 -41.11 5.06
C ASP A 174 -0.19 -41.53 5.18
N LEU A 175 -0.68 -41.87 6.38
CA LEU A 175 -2.10 -42.13 6.60
C LEU A 175 -2.98 -40.92 6.25
N ILE A 176 -2.53 -39.70 6.57
CA ILE A 176 -3.27 -38.46 6.32
C ILE A 176 -3.25 -38.09 4.82
N ARG A 177 -2.14 -38.36 4.12
CA ARG A 177 -2.06 -38.29 2.65
C ARG A 177 -3.03 -39.27 2.00
N ASP A 178 -2.98 -40.54 2.41
CA ASP A 178 -3.88 -41.59 1.91
C ASP A 178 -5.35 -41.20 2.15
N LEU A 179 -5.71 -40.70 3.34
CA LEU A 179 -7.08 -40.24 3.65
C LEU A 179 -7.50 -39.00 2.84
N ALA A 180 -6.58 -38.06 2.58
CA ALA A 180 -6.88 -36.92 1.72
C ALA A 180 -7.21 -37.37 0.29
N ASP A 181 -6.40 -38.29 -0.25
CA ASP A 181 -6.58 -38.86 -1.58
C ASP A 181 -7.82 -39.79 -1.68
N THR A 182 -8.18 -40.54 -0.63
CA THR A 182 -9.34 -41.46 -0.69
C THR A 182 -10.68 -40.77 -0.45
N GLU A 183 -10.71 -39.76 0.43
CA GLU A 183 -11.92 -39.05 0.82
C GLU A 183 -12.14 -37.75 0.03
N ASP A 184 -11.27 -37.45 -0.94
CA ASP A 184 -11.33 -36.29 -1.85
C ASP A 184 -11.24 -34.93 -1.12
N VAL A 185 -10.58 -34.89 0.07
CA VAL A 185 -10.38 -33.69 0.90
C VAL A 185 -9.06 -32.97 0.62
N LEU A 186 -8.98 -31.68 0.95
CA LEU A 186 -7.74 -30.92 0.76
C LEU A 186 -6.64 -31.35 1.74
N LEU A 187 -5.40 -31.28 1.27
CA LEU A 187 -4.20 -31.58 2.05
C LEU A 187 -3.30 -30.34 2.17
N ALA A 188 -2.96 -29.97 3.40
CA ALA A 188 -1.83 -29.09 3.71
C ALA A 188 -0.67 -29.99 4.19
N ASP A 189 0.24 -30.37 3.28
CA ASP A 189 1.34 -31.28 3.61
C ASP A 189 2.51 -30.56 4.30
N VAL A 190 2.27 -30.09 5.53
CA VAL A 190 3.24 -29.41 6.38
C VAL A 190 4.48 -30.28 6.61
N SER A 191 4.35 -31.60 6.74
CA SER A 191 5.50 -32.53 6.82
C SER A 191 6.39 -32.47 5.57
N ALA A 192 5.84 -32.38 4.36
CA ALA A 192 6.63 -32.24 3.14
C ALA A 192 7.31 -30.86 3.06
N ALA A 193 6.61 -29.79 3.43
CA ALA A 193 7.19 -28.45 3.53
C ALA A 193 8.34 -28.40 4.55
N TRP A 194 8.16 -29.03 5.71
CA TRP A 194 9.16 -29.16 6.78
C TRP A 194 10.40 -29.93 6.34
N LEU A 195 10.22 -31.03 5.59
CA LEU A 195 11.33 -31.78 5.00
C LEU A 195 12.06 -30.99 3.90
N ALA A 196 11.35 -30.21 3.10
CA ALA A 196 11.95 -29.33 2.09
C ALA A 196 12.78 -28.21 2.74
N GLU A 197 12.28 -27.63 3.83
CA GLU A 197 12.97 -26.60 4.60
C GLU A 197 14.23 -27.14 5.29
N ILE A 198 14.17 -28.34 5.90
CA ILE A 198 15.37 -29.00 6.42
C ILE A 198 16.36 -29.33 5.28
N ALA A 199 15.88 -29.76 4.12
CA ALA A 199 16.72 -30.07 2.96
C ALA A 199 17.36 -28.82 2.32
N SER A 200 16.78 -27.63 2.52
CA SER A 200 17.36 -26.33 2.08
C SER A 200 18.60 -25.95 2.91
N GLY A 201 18.71 -26.48 4.13
CA GLY A 201 19.83 -26.27 5.05
C GLY A 201 19.40 -25.82 6.45
N THR A 202 18.12 -25.55 6.69
CA THR A 202 17.61 -25.09 7.99
C THR A 202 17.66 -26.21 9.04
N PRO A 203 18.36 -26.02 10.17
CA PRO A 203 18.35 -26.99 11.26
C PRO A 203 16.95 -27.14 11.86
N GLU A 204 16.46 -28.37 12.06
CA GLU A 204 15.13 -28.62 12.67
C GLU A 204 14.95 -27.91 14.02
N ALA A 205 16.02 -27.79 14.81
CA ALA A 205 16.02 -27.06 16.08
C ALA A 205 15.70 -25.56 15.95
N ASN A 206 15.77 -24.98 14.74
CA ASN A 206 15.37 -23.61 14.45
C ASN A 206 13.88 -23.48 14.12
N LEU A 207 13.15 -24.58 13.92
CA LEU A 207 11.70 -24.61 13.70
C LEU A 207 10.92 -25.04 14.96
N LEU A 208 11.62 -25.52 16.01
CA LEU A 208 11.04 -26.07 17.24
C LEU A 208 11.40 -25.25 18.48
N SER A 209 10.41 -24.95 19.32
CA SER A 209 10.58 -24.34 20.63
C SER A 209 10.88 -25.37 21.72
N GLN A 210 10.19 -26.52 21.71
CA GLN A 210 10.43 -27.63 22.64
C GLN A 210 9.87 -28.96 22.09
N GLY A 211 10.73 -29.94 21.84
CA GLY A 211 10.29 -31.33 21.61
C GLY A 211 9.45 -31.50 20.36
N ASN A 212 8.12 -31.45 20.50
CA ASN A 212 7.10 -31.56 19.46
C ASN A 212 6.31 -30.25 19.25
N HIS A 213 6.81 -29.13 19.77
CA HIS A 213 6.20 -27.81 19.68
C HIS A 213 7.02 -26.92 18.75
N PRO A 214 6.40 -26.36 17.69
CA PRO A 214 7.03 -25.34 16.85
C PRO A 214 7.41 -24.08 17.63
N ASN A 215 8.27 -23.27 17.03
CA ASN A 215 8.39 -21.84 17.33
C ASN A 215 7.70 -21.02 16.22
N LEU A 216 7.81 -19.69 16.26
CA LEU A 216 7.23 -18.81 15.23
C LEU A 216 7.58 -19.23 13.79
N ALA A 217 8.84 -19.60 13.50
CA ALA A 217 9.25 -20.02 12.16
C ALA A 217 8.58 -21.34 11.72
N GLY A 218 8.47 -22.32 12.63
CA GLY A 218 7.74 -23.56 12.35
C GLY A 218 6.23 -23.37 12.23
N HIS A 219 5.65 -22.38 12.93
CA HIS A 219 4.25 -21.99 12.76
C HIS A 219 4.01 -21.22 11.45
N GLN A 220 4.93 -20.34 11.05
CA GLN A 220 4.85 -19.63 9.76
C GLN A 220 4.88 -20.61 8.59
N LEU A 221 5.79 -21.59 8.60
CA LEU A 221 5.86 -22.63 7.57
C LEU A 221 4.56 -23.44 7.44
N ALA A 222 3.90 -23.73 8.56
CA ALA A 222 2.59 -24.38 8.57
C ALA A 222 1.50 -23.46 7.99
N ALA A 223 1.46 -22.18 8.39
CA ALA A 223 0.50 -21.20 7.88
C ALA A 223 0.65 -20.99 6.36
N ASP A 224 1.88 -20.80 5.86
CA ASP A 224 2.19 -20.64 4.44
C ASP A 224 1.78 -21.86 3.60
N THR A 225 1.92 -23.07 4.18
CA THR A 225 1.46 -24.31 3.54
C THR A 225 -0.07 -24.35 3.44
N ILE A 226 -0.78 -24.00 4.52
CA ILE A 226 -2.25 -23.92 4.54
C ILE A 226 -2.74 -22.85 3.55
N TRP A 227 -2.12 -21.67 3.55
CA TRP A 227 -2.41 -20.58 2.62
C TRP A 227 -2.21 -20.99 1.16
N THR A 228 -1.11 -21.68 0.85
CA THR A 228 -0.82 -22.17 -0.50
C THR A 228 -1.86 -23.19 -0.95
N THR A 229 -2.28 -24.10 -0.07
CA THR A 229 -3.37 -25.07 -0.35
C THR A 229 -4.71 -24.34 -0.59
N PHE A 230 -5.06 -23.37 0.27
CA PHE A 230 -6.31 -22.61 0.17
C PHE A 230 -6.39 -21.72 -1.09
N SER A 231 -5.33 -20.94 -1.36
CA SER A 231 -5.28 -20.00 -2.49
C SER A 231 -5.23 -20.70 -3.86
N ASN A 232 -4.54 -21.85 -3.96
CA ASN A 232 -4.52 -22.63 -5.20
C ASN A 232 -5.89 -23.27 -5.52
N ALA A 233 -6.65 -23.68 -4.50
CA ALA A 233 -7.98 -24.24 -4.68
C ALA A 233 -9.04 -23.21 -5.11
N THR A 234 -8.78 -21.92 -4.87
CA THR A 234 -9.71 -20.81 -5.15
C THR A 234 -9.37 -20.02 -6.42
N SER A 235 -8.15 -20.14 -6.95
CA SER A 235 -7.62 -19.25 -8.02
C SER A 235 -7.55 -19.85 -9.45
N GLN A 236 -8.37 -20.85 -9.83
CA GLN A 236 -8.25 -21.53 -11.14
C GLN A 236 -9.54 -21.66 -11.98
N SER A 237 -9.68 -20.79 -13.00
CA SER A 237 -10.62 -20.96 -14.12
C SER A 237 -10.09 -21.95 -15.19
N THR A 238 -9.89 -23.23 -14.85
CA THR A 238 -9.34 -24.22 -15.80
C THR A 238 -10.44 -24.97 -16.58
N ILE A 239 -10.63 -24.64 -17.87
CA ILE A 239 -11.54 -25.39 -18.75
C ILE A 239 -10.84 -26.66 -19.29
N THR A 240 -11.34 -27.83 -18.89
CA THR A 240 -10.91 -29.14 -19.45
C THR A 240 -11.96 -29.67 -20.43
N VAL A 241 -11.60 -29.82 -21.71
CA VAL A 241 -12.48 -30.40 -22.74
C VAL A 241 -12.19 -31.88 -22.90
N ASN A 242 -13.20 -32.74 -22.74
CA ASN A 242 -13.04 -34.18 -22.87
C ASN A 242 -13.27 -34.66 -24.32
N GLY A 243 -12.61 -35.75 -24.69
CA GLY A 243 -12.66 -36.31 -26.06
C GLY A 243 -14.05 -36.61 -26.66
N PRO A 244 -15.12 -36.90 -25.89
CA PRO A 244 -16.48 -37.07 -26.43
C PRO A 244 -17.14 -35.78 -26.94
N ASP A 245 -16.69 -34.61 -26.50
CA ASP A 245 -17.37 -33.33 -26.71
C ASP A 245 -17.01 -32.67 -28.06
N PHE A 246 -16.12 -33.29 -28.83
CA PHE A 246 -15.82 -32.90 -30.22
C PHE A 246 -16.67 -33.70 -31.23
N PRO A 247 -17.50 -33.05 -32.07
CA PRO A 247 -18.35 -33.74 -33.03
C PRO A 247 -17.55 -34.41 -34.16
N ASN A 248 -17.60 -35.75 -34.20
CA ASN A 248 -17.01 -36.56 -35.28
C ASN A 248 -17.89 -36.66 -36.54
N ASP A 249 -18.91 -35.80 -36.68
CA ASP A 249 -19.90 -35.81 -37.77
C ASP A 249 -19.78 -34.63 -38.75
N GLY A 250 -18.89 -33.67 -38.47
CA GLY A 250 -18.70 -32.46 -39.26
C GLY A 250 -19.51 -31.25 -38.77
N SER A 251 -20.04 -31.28 -37.55
CA SER A 251 -20.61 -30.10 -36.88
C SER A 251 -19.58 -29.32 -36.03
N THR A 252 -19.88 -28.05 -35.76
CA THR A 252 -19.03 -27.11 -35.02
C THR A 252 -19.20 -27.26 -33.52
N ALA A 253 -18.09 -27.21 -32.76
CA ALA A 253 -18.11 -27.13 -31.29
C ALA A 253 -17.67 -25.75 -30.81
N SER A 254 -18.50 -25.11 -29.99
CA SER A 254 -18.21 -23.80 -29.39
C SER A 254 -18.27 -23.93 -27.87
N PHE A 255 -17.25 -23.40 -27.20
CA PHE A 255 -17.08 -23.39 -25.74
C PHE A 255 -16.90 -21.94 -25.34
N VAL A 256 -17.45 -21.44 -24.24
CA VAL A 256 -17.31 -20.03 -23.82
C VAL A 256 -16.70 -19.98 -22.42
N SER A 257 -15.69 -19.11 -22.22
CA SER A 257 -15.10 -18.88 -20.90
C SER A 257 -15.98 -17.96 -20.05
N PRO A 258 -16.09 -18.17 -18.71
CA PRO A 258 -16.71 -17.21 -17.80
C PRO A 258 -16.10 -15.80 -17.90
N ASP A 259 -14.81 -15.72 -18.21
CA ASP A 259 -14.01 -14.48 -18.21
C ASP A 259 -14.05 -13.72 -19.55
N GLY A 260 -14.86 -14.18 -20.51
CA GLY A 260 -15.01 -13.56 -21.84
C GLY A 260 -14.37 -14.37 -22.99
N LEU A 261 -15.25 -15.04 -23.75
CA LEU A 261 -15.06 -15.62 -25.09
C LEU A 261 -14.06 -16.78 -25.28
N VAL A 262 -14.60 -17.90 -25.76
CA VAL A 262 -13.90 -18.84 -26.67
C VAL A 262 -14.87 -19.19 -27.82
N VAL A 263 -14.38 -19.54 -29.01
CA VAL A 263 -15.11 -20.29 -30.07
C VAL A 263 -14.08 -21.07 -30.90
N PHE A 264 -14.36 -22.33 -31.25
CA PHE A 264 -13.54 -23.11 -32.19
C PHE A 264 -14.32 -23.45 -33.47
N GLN A 265 -13.63 -23.52 -34.61
CA GLN A 265 -14.19 -24.07 -35.85
C GLN A 265 -13.20 -25.02 -36.54
N THR A 266 -13.70 -26.17 -37.00
CA THR A 266 -12.97 -27.15 -37.81
C THR A 266 -13.77 -27.46 -39.08
N SER A 267 -13.11 -27.94 -40.13
CA SER A 267 -13.78 -28.25 -41.41
C SER A 267 -13.30 -29.55 -42.06
N THR A 268 -13.96 -30.67 -41.72
CA THR A 268 -14.03 -31.97 -42.48
C THR A 268 -12.74 -32.79 -42.64
N TYR A 269 -12.71 -34.12 -42.83
CA TYR A 269 -13.71 -35.22 -42.85
C TYR A 269 -12.94 -36.55 -42.62
N PHE A 270 -13.36 -37.46 -41.71
CA PHE A 270 -12.73 -38.78 -41.58
C PHE A 270 -13.71 -39.95 -41.80
N SER A 271 -13.31 -40.94 -42.60
CA SER A 271 -14.12 -42.11 -42.95
C SER A 271 -13.62 -43.40 -42.29
N GLY A 272 -14.20 -43.79 -41.15
CA GLY A 272 -13.93 -45.09 -40.51
C GLY A 272 -14.48 -45.19 -39.08
N ASN A 273 -15.02 -46.35 -38.70
CA ASN A 273 -15.71 -46.53 -37.42
C ASN A 273 -14.75 -46.69 -36.21
N GLY A 274 -14.90 -45.84 -35.19
CA GLY A 274 -14.80 -46.27 -33.78
C GLY A 274 -13.79 -45.55 -32.85
N ASN A 275 -14.33 -44.77 -31.92
CA ASN A 275 -13.82 -44.30 -30.61
C ASN A 275 -12.48 -43.53 -30.51
N PHE A 276 -12.53 -42.41 -29.78
CA PHE A 276 -11.39 -41.60 -29.32
C PHE A 276 -11.39 -41.48 -27.79
N ILE A 277 -10.41 -42.09 -27.12
CA ILE A 277 -9.76 -41.58 -25.90
C ILE A 277 -8.28 -41.94 -26.03
N GLY A 278 -7.38 -40.98 -25.85
CA GLY A 278 -5.93 -41.15 -25.95
C GLY A 278 -5.24 -41.39 -24.63
N ASP A 279 -5.60 -42.46 -23.91
CA ASP A 279 -4.75 -42.97 -22.82
C ASP A 279 -3.47 -43.62 -23.38
N ALA A 280 -2.38 -43.58 -22.62
CA ALA A 280 -1.06 -44.08 -22.99
C ALA A 280 -0.99 -45.62 -22.93
N GLY A 281 -1.75 -46.30 -23.81
CA GLY A 281 -2.10 -47.72 -23.63
C GLY A 281 -2.10 -48.65 -24.85
N GLY A 282 -1.39 -48.31 -25.94
CA GLY A 282 -1.05 -49.27 -27.01
C GLY A 282 -2.01 -49.40 -28.20
N ASN A 283 -1.43 -49.40 -29.40
CA ASN A 283 -2.00 -49.81 -30.70
C ASN A 283 -3.48 -49.45 -30.98
N ASN A 284 -3.77 -48.24 -31.47
CA ASN A 284 -4.55 -48.05 -32.72
C ASN A 284 -4.69 -46.58 -33.25
N VAL A 285 -4.11 -46.38 -34.45
CA VAL A 285 -4.52 -45.53 -35.61
C VAL A 285 -4.80 -44.01 -35.53
N ASN A 286 -5.13 -43.36 -34.40
CA ASN A 286 -5.62 -41.96 -34.48
C ASN A 286 -4.53 -40.90 -34.18
N ALA A 287 -4.07 -40.18 -35.21
CA ALA A 287 -3.28 -38.94 -35.08
C ALA A 287 -3.57 -38.00 -36.25
N TRP A 288 -3.31 -36.70 -36.03
CA TRP A 288 -3.51 -35.64 -37.02
C TRP A 288 -2.77 -35.96 -38.33
N ASP A 289 -3.46 -35.85 -39.46
CA ASP A 289 -2.98 -36.28 -40.78
C ASP A 289 -2.79 -35.12 -41.78
N LEU A 290 -2.50 -35.45 -43.03
CA LEU A 290 -1.92 -34.56 -44.04
C LEU A 290 -2.80 -33.38 -44.50
N ASN A 291 -4.00 -33.19 -43.96
CA ASN A 291 -4.88 -32.06 -44.30
C ASN A 291 -5.51 -31.35 -43.10
N ASP A 292 -5.14 -31.71 -41.86
CA ASP A 292 -5.79 -31.13 -40.67
C ASP A 292 -5.40 -29.66 -40.47
N THR A 293 -6.43 -28.83 -40.32
CA THR A 293 -6.33 -27.39 -40.06
C THR A 293 -7.20 -26.99 -38.89
N LEU A 294 -6.62 -26.23 -37.95
CA LEU A 294 -7.32 -25.65 -36.81
C LEU A 294 -7.44 -24.14 -37.03
N THR A 295 -8.66 -23.62 -36.94
CA THR A 295 -8.94 -22.19 -37.08
C THR A 295 -9.35 -21.64 -35.72
N VAL A 296 -8.70 -20.54 -35.31
CA VAL A 296 -8.96 -19.82 -34.05
C VAL A 296 -9.23 -18.37 -34.39
N GLU A 297 -10.34 -17.82 -33.90
CA GLU A 297 -10.74 -16.44 -34.13
C GLU A 297 -10.61 -15.65 -32.82
N PHE A 298 -9.93 -14.51 -32.87
CA PHE A 298 -9.73 -13.59 -31.75
C PHE A 298 -10.60 -12.35 -31.97
N GLU A 299 -11.44 -11.99 -31.00
CA GLU A 299 -12.12 -10.68 -31.01
C GLU A 299 -11.17 -9.56 -30.55
N GLY A 300 -11.48 -8.31 -30.90
CA GLY A 300 -10.58 -7.16 -30.67
C GLY A 300 -10.33 -6.89 -29.18
N GLY A 301 -9.05 -6.67 -28.84
CA GLY A 301 -8.54 -6.58 -27.47
C GLY A 301 -7.84 -7.84 -26.95
N VAL A 302 -7.58 -8.85 -27.81
CA VAL A 302 -7.10 -10.19 -27.40
C VAL A 302 -5.98 -10.70 -28.31
N GLY A 303 -4.82 -11.03 -27.72
CA GLY A 303 -3.66 -11.55 -28.47
C GLY A 303 -3.13 -12.90 -27.95
N LEU A 304 -2.59 -13.71 -28.86
CA LEU A 304 -1.97 -15.01 -28.58
C LEU A 304 -0.58 -14.86 -27.95
N THR A 305 -0.37 -15.46 -26.77
CA THR A 305 0.89 -15.36 -26.01
C THR A 305 1.69 -16.66 -25.93
N GLU A 306 1.06 -17.84 -25.89
CA GLU A 306 1.76 -19.12 -25.70
C GLU A 306 1.05 -20.33 -26.32
N ILE A 307 1.82 -21.34 -26.76
CA ILE A 307 1.36 -22.68 -27.17
C ILE A 307 2.24 -23.74 -26.49
N ASN A 308 1.62 -24.75 -25.90
CA ASN A 308 2.32 -25.88 -25.29
C ASN A 308 2.07 -27.21 -26.03
N THR A 309 3.15 -27.93 -26.32
CA THR A 309 3.14 -29.19 -27.08
C THR A 309 3.84 -30.31 -26.32
N ARG A 310 3.39 -31.57 -26.47
CA ARG A 310 3.92 -32.70 -25.66
C ARG A 310 4.62 -33.79 -26.48
N TRP A 311 4.37 -33.87 -27.79
CA TRP A 311 5.05 -34.78 -28.71
C TRP A 311 5.07 -34.22 -30.14
N THR A 312 6.24 -34.01 -30.74
CA THR A 312 6.32 -33.51 -32.12
C THR A 312 7.46 -34.15 -32.93
N THR A 313 7.20 -34.33 -34.22
CA THR A 313 8.23 -34.25 -35.27
C THR A 313 7.51 -33.65 -36.47
N GLY A 314 7.90 -32.46 -36.94
CA GLY A 314 7.17 -31.82 -38.03
C GLY A 314 7.29 -30.30 -38.07
N ASN A 315 6.56 -29.70 -39.00
CA ASN A 315 6.40 -28.24 -39.08
C ASN A 315 4.97 -27.86 -38.72
N ILE A 316 4.81 -26.89 -37.82
CA ILE A 316 3.55 -26.16 -37.61
C ILE A 316 3.65 -24.88 -38.45
N VAL A 317 2.68 -24.62 -39.33
CA VAL A 317 2.59 -23.35 -40.05
C VAL A 317 1.33 -22.63 -39.58
N ILE A 318 1.54 -21.47 -38.95
CA ILE A 318 0.51 -20.58 -38.44
C ILE A 318 0.40 -19.39 -39.39
N SER A 319 -0.81 -19.01 -39.78
CA SER A 319 -1.07 -17.94 -40.74
C SER A 319 -2.23 -17.07 -40.30
N GLY A 320 -2.20 -15.78 -40.64
CA GLY A 320 -3.24 -14.80 -40.25
C GLY A 320 -2.77 -13.69 -39.30
N PHE A 321 -1.51 -13.70 -38.88
CA PHE A 321 -0.93 -12.56 -38.15
C PHE A 321 -0.89 -11.29 -39.03
N THR A 322 -0.94 -10.11 -38.42
CA THR A 322 -0.80 -8.82 -39.13
C THR A 322 0.66 -8.46 -39.38
N GLU A 323 1.55 -8.80 -38.45
CA GLU A 323 3.00 -8.53 -38.47
C GLU A 323 3.79 -9.68 -37.82
N ASP A 324 5.10 -9.52 -37.58
CA ASP A 324 5.92 -10.56 -36.95
C ASP A 324 5.51 -10.75 -35.47
N PRO A 325 5.02 -11.94 -35.08
CA PRO A 325 4.56 -12.18 -33.71
C PRO A 325 5.71 -12.52 -32.74
N GLY A 326 6.96 -12.59 -33.23
CA GLY A 326 8.16 -12.70 -32.40
C GLY A 326 8.22 -13.98 -31.57
N ALA A 327 8.05 -15.14 -32.19
CA ALA A 327 7.97 -16.42 -31.49
C ALA A 327 9.34 -17.06 -31.15
N THR A 328 9.43 -17.69 -29.99
CA THR A 328 10.60 -18.46 -29.53
C THR A 328 10.20 -19.86 -29.04
N ILE A 329 10.96 -20.89 -29.42
CA ILE A 329 10.76 -22.28 -28.98
C ILE A 329 11.77 -22.61 -27.87
N THR A 330 11.30 -23.17 -26.75
CA THR A 330 12.12 -23.40 -25.55
C THR A 330 13.27 -24.39 -25.77
N ARG A 331 13.12 -25.39 -26.65
CA ARG A 331 14.21 -26.30 -27.09
C ARG A 331 14.09 -26.71 -28.56
N GLY A 332 15.22 -27.07 -29.16
CA GLY A 332 15.27 -28.03 -30.27
C GLY A 332 14.49 -27.72 -31.54
N GLY A 333 14.36 -26.47 -31.98
CA GLY A 333 13.59 -26.13 -33.19
C GLY A 333 14.15 -24.97 -34.02
N ALA A 334 13.44 -24.63 -35.09
CA ALA A 334 13.67 -23.44 -35.90
C ALA A 334 12.36 -22.67 -36.10
N VAL A 335 12.39 -21.37 -35.85
CA VAL A 335 11.29 -20.43 -36.12
C VAL A 335 11.63 -19.66 -37.39
N VAL A 336 10.70 -19.59 -38.34
CA VAL A 336 10.84 -18.82 -39.58
C VAL A 336 9.57 -18.02 -39.83
N TRP A 337 9.66 -16.70 -39.63
CA TRP A 337 8.63 -15.76 -40.09
C TRP A 337 8.78 -15.46 -41.58
N ASN A 338 7.67 -15.45 -42.31
CA ASN A 338 7.60 -15.00 -43.70
C ASN A 338 6.64 -13.82 -43.84
N SER A 339 7.19 -12.61 -43.75
CA SER A 339 6.49 -11.34 -43.97
C SER A 339 5.87 -11.15 -45.36
N GLY A 340 6.21 -11.99 -46.35
CA GLY A 340 5.58 -11.96 -47.67
C GLY A 340 4.24 -12.70 -47.75
N SER A 341 3.94 -13.56 -46.77
CA SER A 341 2.71 -14.36 -46.70
C SER A 341 2.03 -14.31 -45.33
N ASN A 342 2.53 -13.49 -44.40
CA ASN A 342 2.10 -13.41 -43.00
C ASN A 342 1.95 -14.79 -42.32
N THR A 343 2.96 -15.63 -42.52
CA THR A 343 2.99 -17.00 -42.01
C THR A 343 4.24 -17.27 -41.17
N LEU A 344 4.03 -17.80 -39.97
CA LEU A 344 5.07 -18.29 -39.08
C LEU A 344 5.20 -19.81 -39.23
N THR A 345 6.41 -20.30 -39.49
CA THR A 345 6.72 -21.74 -39.53
C THR A 345 7.59 -22.13 -38.35
N LEU A 346 7.14 -23.14 -37.59
CA LEU A 346 7.82 -23.72 -36.44
C LEU A 346 8.24 -25.16 -36.78
N THR A 347 9.53 -25.41 -36.96
CA THR A 347 10.10 -26.75 -37.17
C THR A 347 10.59 -27.30 -35.84
N MET A 348 10.12 -28.49 -35.43
CA MET A 348 10.44 -29.09 -34.12
C MET A 348 11.17 -30.44 -34.26
N SER A 349 12.13 -30.68 -33.36
CA SER A 349 12.98 -31.89 -33.36
C SER A 349 12.54 -32.89 -32.29
N TRP A 350 12.65 -34.18 -32.59
CA TRP A 350 12.11 -35.23 -31.71
C TRP A 350 13.03 -35.61 -30.56
N ASP A 351 12.62 -35.29 -29.33
CA ASP A 351 13.00 -36.01 -28.11
C ASP A 351 11.74 -36.57 -27.42
N ALA A 352 11.86 -37.74 -26.77
CA ALA A 352 10.72 -38.45 -26.22
C ALA A 352 10.52 -38.13 -24.73
N GLY A 353 9.35 -37.57 -24.38
CA GLY A 353 8.86 -37.49 -23.00
C GLY A 353 9.00 -36.14 -22.28
N VAL A 354 9.38 -35.07 -22.98
CA VAL A 354 9.41 -33.69 -22.46
C VAL A 354 8.66 -32.79 -23.43
N GLY A 355 7.81 -31.89 -22.92
CA GLY A 355 7.07 -30.94 -23.74
C GLY A 355 7.91 -29.73 -24.14
N ASP A 356 7.60 -29.16 -25.30
CA ASP A 356 8.20 -27.91 -25.80
C ASP A 356 7.13 -26.80 -25.79
N GLY A 357 7.45 -25.70 -25.11
CA GLY A 357 6.69 -24.46 -25.13
C GLY A 357 7.12 -23.52 -26.26
N ILE A 358 6.16 -22.77 -26.79
CA ILE A 358 6.34 -21.73 -27.80
C ILE A 358 5.75 -20.44 -27.23
N THR A 359 6.59 -19.43 -26.99
CA THR A 359 6.17 -18.12 -26.46
C THR A 359 6.19 -17.08 -27.57
N PHE A 360 5.21 -16.19 -27.59
CA PHE A 360 5.08 -15.09 -28.54
C PHE A 360 5.37 -13.76 -27.83
N SER A 361 6.32 -12.98 -28.35
CA SER A 361 6.72 -11.70 -27.74
C SER A 361 5.94 -10.48 -28.26
N ASN A 362 5.17 -10.62 -29.35
CA ASN A 362 4.26 -9.59 -29.85
C ASN A 362 2.83 -10.15 -30.00
N PRO A 363 2.03 -10.24 -28.92
CA PRO A 363 0.67 -10.80 -28.97
C PRO A 363 -0.30 -9.94 -29.79
N ALA A 364 -0.06 -8.62 -29.87
CA ALA A 364 -0.88 -7.69 -30.67
C ALA A 364 -0.88 -8.01 -32.18
N ALA A 365 0.12 -8.75 -32.68
CA ALA A 365 0.17 -9.24 -34.07
C ALA A 365 -0.98 -10.20 -34.43
N SER A 366 -1.77 -10.65 -33.46
CA SER A 366 -2.95 -11.51 -33.63
C SER A 366 -4.29 -10.87 -33.20
N ASP A 367 -4.26 -9.62 -32.75
CA ASP A 367 -5.43 -8.93 -32.21
C ASP A 367 -6.53 -8.73 -33.27
N GLY A 368 -7.76 -9.15 -32.95
CA GLY A 368 -8.89 -9.11 -33.86
C GLY A 368 -8.73 -9.96 -35.14
N GLN A 369 -7.82 -10.94 -35.16
CA GLN A 369 -7.51 -11.75 -36.34
C GLN A 369 -8.05 -13.19 -36.25
N THR A 370 -8.16 -13.84 -37.41
CA THR A 370 -8.36 -15.30 -37.50
C THR A 370 -7.03 -16.00 -37.80
N LEU A 371 -6.50 -16.77 -36.85
CA LEU A 371 -5.29 -17.57 -37.02
C LEU A 371 -5.62 -18.99 -37.49
N ASN A 372 -4.92 -19.43 -38.53
CA ASN A 372 -5.06 -20.75 -39.13
C ASN A 372 -3.77 -21.56 -38.92
N PHE A 373 -3.88 -22.67 -38.20
CA PHE A 373 -2.79 -23.59 -37.87
C PHE A 373 -2.87 -24.81 -38.80
N SER A 374 -1.74 -25.17 -39.42
CA SER A 374 -1.62 -26.35 -40.29
C SER A 374 -0.38 -27.16 -39.93
N PHE A 375 -0.50 -28.48 -39.99
CA PHE A 375 0.51 -29.42 -39.47
C PHE A 375 1.08 -30.29 -40.60
N ALA A 376 2.39 -30.20 -40.85
CA ALA A 376 3.05 -31.00 -41.88
C ALA A 376 3.60 -32.31 -41.30
N ALA A 377 3.17 -33.45 -41.88
CA ALA A 377 3.46 -34.77 -41.34
C ALA A 377 4.97 -35.14 -41.33
N PRO A 378 5.45 -35.82 -40.27
CA PRO A 378 6.78 -36.45 -40.28
C PRO A 378 6.83 -37.67 -41.21
N PRO A 379 8.04 -38.23 -41.47
CA PRO A 379 8.18 -39.51 -42.16
C PRO A 379 7.34 -40.60 -41.50
N ALA A 380 6.75 -41.48 -42.33
CA ALA A 380 5.75 -42.46 -41.93
C ALA A 380 6.09 -43.21 -40.62
N ASN A 381 5.09 -43.36 -39.76
CA ASN A 381 5.10 -44.00 -38.43
C ASN A 381 5.50 -43.11 -37.23
N ARG A 382 5.19 -41.81 -37.25
CA ARG A 382 5.23 -40.92 -36.06
C ARG A 382 3.97 -40.05 -35.98
N GLN A 383 3.57 -39.70 -34.76
CA GLN A 383 2.38 -38.92 -34.43
C GLN A 383 2.78 -37.61 -33.74
N THR A 384 1.95 -36.57 -33.87
CA THR A 384 2.16 -35.22 -33.31
C THR A 384 0.95 -34.86 -32.43
N ALA A 385 1.17 -34.22 -31.27
CA ALA A 385 0.11 -33.83 -30.33
C ALA A 385 0.40 -32.46 -29.68
N VAL A 386 -0.53 -31.51 -29.90
CA VAL A 386 -0.63 -30.22 -29.19
C VAL A 386 -1.49 -30.42 -27.92
N THR A 387 -1.17 -29.72 -26.82
CA THR A 387 -1.80 -29.99 -25.52
C THR A 387 -2.49 -28.81 -24.82
N SER A 388 -2.10 -27.55 -25.07
CA SER A 388 -2.81 -26.38 -24.51
C SER A 388 -2.47 -25.04 -25.20
N PHE A 389 -3.34 -24.04 -24.99
CA PHE A 389 -3.25 -22.64 -25.47
C PHE A 389 -3.68 -21.68 -24.32
N VAL A 390 -3.24 -20.40 -24.32
CA VAL A 390 -3.52 -19.39 -23.27
C VAL A 390 -3.71 -17.97 -23.88
N TYR A 391 -4.61 -17.11 -23.34
CA TYR A 391 -4.89 -15.71 -23.79
C TYR A 391 -5.51 -14.80 -22.67
N ARG A 392 -5.81 -13.51 -22.94
CA ARG A 392 -6.33 -12.47 -21.98
C ARG A 392 -7.21 -11.36 -22.65
N VAL A 393 -8.15 -10.70 -21.95
CA VAL A 393 -9.25 -9.85 -22.54
C VAL A 393 -9.51 -8.49 -21.83
N THR A 394 -10.04 -7.45 -22.54
CA THR A 394 -10.59 -6.18 -21.96
C THR A 394 -11.75 -5.48 -22.74
N GLY A 395 -12.99 -5.46 -22.21
CA GLY A 395 -14.02 -4.36 -22.24
C GLY A 395 -14.89 -3.97 -23.48
N THR A 396 -16.23 -3.81 -23.33
CA THR A 396 -17.16 -3.08 -24.27
C THR A 396 -18.53 -2.67 -23.64
N PRO A 397 -19.28 -1.64 -24.12
CA PRO A 397 -20.52 -1.11 -23.50
C PRO A 397 -21.89 -1.44 -24.18
N ALA A 398 -23.03 -1.06 -23.56
CA ALA A 398 -24.41 -1.44 -23.89
C ALA A 398 -25.25 -0.45 -24.79
N PRO A 399 -26.36 -0.91 -25.44
CA PRO A 399 -27.20 -0.08 -26.34
C PRO A 399 -28.50 0.52 -25.73
N ASP A 400 -29.02 1.58 -26.36
CA ASP A 400 -30.19 2.38 -25.91
C ASP A 400 -31.56 1.65 -25.93
N PRO A 401 -32.47 1.89 -24.95
CA PRO A 401 -33.81 1.34 -24.92
C PRO A 401 -34.80 2.01 -25.89
N LEU A 402 -35.76 1.23 -26.40
CA LEU A 402 -36.92 1.70 -27.18
C LEU A 402 -38.03 2.32 -26.33
N VAL A 403 -38.24 1.74 -25.15
CA VAL A 403 -39.33 2.07 -24.24
C VAL A 403 -38.72 2.12 -22.85
N HIS A 404 -38.96 3.22 -22.15
CA HIS A 404 -38.47 3.47 -20.81
C HIS A 404 -39.57 4.15 -20.02
N TYR A 405 -39.95 3.56 -18.89
CA TYR A 405 -40.91 4.12 -17.95
C TYR A 405 -40.32 4.04 -16.54
N THR A 406 -40.15 5.20 -15.91
CA THR A 406 -39.85 5.36 -14.48
C THR A 406 -41.09 5.90 -13.77
N PHE A 407 -41.37 5.44 -12.56
CA PHE A 407 -42.61 5.77 -11.83
C PHE A 407 -42.42 6.88 -10.77
N ASP A 408 -41.94 8.05 -11.20
CA ASP A 408 -41.68 9.20 -10.30
C ASP A 408 -42.95 9.91 -9.76
N THR A 409 -42.85 10.29 -8.49
CA THR A 409 -43.81 11.01 -7.62
C THR A 409 -44.38 12.31 -8.19
N GLY A 410 -43.70 12.97 -9.13
CA GLY A 410 -44.10 14.28 -9.65
C GLY A 410 -45.11 14.30 -10.79
N SER A 411 -45.27 13.18 -11.53
CA SER A 411 -45.72 13.27 -12.93
C SER A 411 -47.08 12.64 -13.28
N VAL A 412 -47.67 11.80 -12.42
CA VAL A 412 -48.89 11.02 -12.76
C VAL A 412 -50.21 11.79 -12.51
N SER A 413 -50.26 13.05 -12.96
CA SER A 413 -51.49 13.86 -13.00
C SER A 413 -52.11 13.86 -14.41
N GLY A 414 -52.76 12.76 -14.79
CA GLY A 414 -53.66 12.75 -15.97
C GLY A 414 -53.68 11.49 -16.83
N THR A 415 -52.78 10.54 -16.62
CA THR A 415 -52.74 9.28 -17.38
C THR A 415 -53.75 8.29 -16.80
N THR A 416 -54.93 8.19 -17.40
CA THR A 416 -55.95 7.24 -16.96
C THR A 416 -55.52 5.81 -17.27
N VAL A 417 -55.18 5.03 -16.24
CA VAL A 417 -55.09 3.56 -16.35
C VAL A 417 -56.51 3.01 -16.50
N SER A 418 -56.96 2.84 -17.74
CA SER A 418 -58.34 2.42 -18.05
C SER A 418 -58.44 0.94 -18.37
N ASP A 419 -59.22 0.21 -17.57
CA ASP A 419 -59.66 -1.17 -17.85
C ASP A 419 -60.37 -1.25 -19.22
N ALA A 420 -59.76 -1.93 -20.18
CA ALA A 420 -60.33 -2.18 -21.49
C ALA A 420 -61.35 -3.35 -21.52
N SER A 421 -61.46 -4.13 -20.43
CA SER A 421 -62.41 -5.25 -20.32
C SER A 421 -63.84 -4.80 -19.99
N GLY A 422 -64.01 -3.60 -19.43
CA GLY A 422 -65.32 -3.03 -19.12
C GLY A 422 -66.01 -3.64 -17.91
N ASN A 423 -65.27 -4.36 -17.06
CA ASN A 423 -65.81 -5.10 -15.92
C ASN A 423 -65.78 -4.29 -14.62
N GLY A 424 -65.05 -3.18 -14.57
CA GLY A 424 -65.12 -2.20 -13.48
C GLY A 424 -64.11 -2.40 -12.34
N ASN A 425 -63.07 -3.18 -12.58
CA ASN A 425 -61.98 -3.41 -11.62
C ASN A 425 -60.88 -2.37 -11.88
N ASN A 426 -60.70 -1.44 -10.94
CA ASN A 426 -59.66 -0.42 -11.03
C ASN A 426 -58.45 -0.84 -10.18
N ALA A 427 -57.26 -0.85 -10.76
CA ALA A 427 -56.04 -0.73 -9.97
C ALA A 427 -56.09 0.60 -9.19
N THR A 428 -55.86 0.56 -7.89
CA THR A 428 -55.91 1.76 -7.06
C THR A 428 -54.51 2.33 -6.98
N ILE A 429 -54.28 3.54 -7.52
CA ILE A 429 -53.12 4.33 -7.08
C ILE A 429 -53.39 4.66 -5.61
N VAL A 430 -52.60 4.10 -4.70
CA VAL A 430 -52.77 4.28 -3.25
C VAL A 430 -51.82 5.37 -2.76
N PRO A 431 -52.25 6.65 -2.67
CA PRO A 431 -51.54 7.59 -1.82
C PRO A 431 -51.68 7.09 -0.37
N SER A 432 -50.56 6.96 0.33
CA SER A 432 -50.53 6.39 1.68
C SER A 432 -51.34 7.23 2.66
N GLY A 433 -52.43 6.67 3.20
CA GLY A 433 -53.23 7.39 4.20
C GLY A 433 -54.65 6.92 4.50
N THR A 434 -54.85 5.69 5.01
CA THR A 434 -55.94 5.36 5.97
C THR A 434 -55.71 4.00 6.67
N ALA A 435 -54.78 3.94 7.63
CA ALA A 435 -54.70 2.87 8.64
C ALA A 435 -54.10 3.48 9.94
N PRO A 436 -54.39 2.94 11.15
CA PRO A 436 -54.33 3.73 12.37
C PRO A 436 -52.92 3.87 12.99
N VAL A 437 -52.70 5.05 13.58
CA VAL A 437 -51.46 5.50 14.21
C VAL A 437 -50.96 4.58 15.33
N THR A 438 -49.70 4.15 15.22
CA THR A 438 -48.81 3.85 16.34
C THR A 438 -47.39 4.36 16.02
N ASP A 439 -47.14 5.63 16.38
CA ASP A 439 -45.86 6.27 16.74
C ASP A 439 -44.52 5.80 16.12
N GLU A 440 -44.47 5.47 14.84
CA GLU A 440 -43.25 5.46 14.01
C GLU A 440 -43.39 6.49 12.88
N PRO A 441 -42.60 7.58 12.85
CA PRO A 441 -42.57 8.55 11.75
C PRO A 441 -41.51 8.13 10.71
N GLY A 442 -41.80 7.96 9.41
CA GLY A 442 -43.08 8.12 8.72
C GLY A 442 -42.86 8.12 7.21
N LEU A 443 -42.62 6.94 6.61
CA LEU A 443 -42.33 6.72 5.19
C LEU A 443 -43.48 7.20 4.27
N PHE A 444 -43.14 7.87 3.16
CA PHE A 444 -44.08 8.34 2.13
C PHE A 444 -43.61 7.98 0.71
N GLU A 445 -43.54 6.69 0.39
CA GLU A 445 -43.35 6.21 -0.98
C GLU A 445 -44.69 6.15 -1.74
N GLN A 446 -44.71 6.58 -3.01
CA GLN A 446 -45.84 6.38 -3.93
C GLN A 446 -45.41 5.49 -5.08
N SER A 447 -45.94 4.27 -5.11
CA SER A 447 -45.64 3.23 -6.08
C SER A 447 -46.91 2.43 -6.42
N PHE A 448 -46.91 1.71 -7.55
CA PHE A 448 -48.08 0.94 -7.97
C PHE A 448 -48.29 -0.29 -7.08
N ARG A 449 -49.18 -0.15 -6.09
CA ARG A 449 -49.55 -1.23 -5.17
C ARG A 449 -50.62 -2.16 -5.77
N PHE A 450 -50.31 -3.44 -5.84
CA PHE A 450 -51.28 -4.49 -6.10
C PHE A 450 -52.07 -4.78 -4.81
N VAL A 451 -53.40 -4.88 -4.85
CA VAL A 451 -54.23 -5.01 -3.63
C VAL A 451 -55.12 -6.25 -3.73
N SER A 452 -55.30 -6.96 -2.61
CA SER A 452 -56.07 -8.20 -2.53
C SER A 452 -57.59 -7.98 -2.55
N GLY A 453 -58.27 -8.48 -3.59
CA GLY A 453 -59.74 -8.55 -3.66
C GLY A 453 -60.32 -8.42 -5.08
N ASP A 454 -60.99 -9.50 -5.52
CA ASP A 454 -61.91 -9.62 -6.68
C ASP A 454 -61.40 -9.39 -8.14
N ASP A 455 -61.39 -10.51 -8.89
CA ASP A 455 -61.43 -10.72 -10.36
C ASP A 455 -60.23 -10.27 -11.28
N PRO A 456 -59.88 -11.05 -12.33
CA PRO A 456 -58.58 -11.00 -13.03
C PRO A 456 -58.48 -9.94 -14.16
N GLY A 457 -58.84 -8.70 -13.85
CA GLY A 457 -58.72 -7.54 -14.76
C GLY A 457 -57.27 -7.04 -14.91
N GLY A 458 -56.91 -6.52 -16.09
CA GLY A 458 -55.53 -6.14 -16.40
C GLY A 458 -55.08 -4.78 -15.85
N ILE A 459 -53.78 -4.66 -15.54
CA ILE A 459 -53.21 -3.52 -14.80
C ILE A 459 -52.46 -2.55 -15.70
N VAL A 460 -51.75 -3.04 -16.73
CA VAL A 460 -51.18 -2.19 -17.79
C VAL A 460 -51.55 -2.76 -19.15
N SER A 461 -52.04 -1.90 -20.04
CA SER A 461 -52.26 -2.21 -21.46
C SER A 461 -51.59 -1.13 -22.29
N ILE A 462 -50.35 -1.40 -22.74
CA ILE A 462 -49.59 -0.46 -23.57
C ILE A 462 -50.27 -0.40 -24.95
N PRO A 463 -50.61 0.78 -25.48
CA PRO A 463 -51.34 0.89 -26.75
C PRO A 463 -50.63 0.20 -27.93
N ALA A 464 -51.41 -0.38 -28.84
CA ALA A 464 -50.94 -1.07 -30.05
C ALA A 464 -50.05 -0.24 -30.99
N SER A 465 -50.04 1.09 -30.82
CA SER A 465 -49.19 2.02 -31.56
C SER A 465 -47.78 2.19 -30.97
N THR A 466 -47.53 1.67 -29.77
CA THR A 466 -46.30 1.87 -28.98
C THR A 466 -45.49 0.58 -28.76
N VAL A 467 -46.02 -0.58 -29.16
CA VAL A 467 -45.30 -1.87 -29.13
C VAL A 467 -45.23 -2.43 -30.57
N PRO A 468 -44.05 -2.48 -31.21
CA PRO A 468 -43.92 -2.96 -32.59
C PRO A 468 -44.23 -4.46 -32.75
N SER A 469 -44.99 -4.82 -33.78
CA SER A 469 -45.22 -6.23 -34.16
C SER A 469 -44.18 -6.72 -35.17
N GLY A 470 -43.30 -7.66 -34.78
CA GLY A 470 -42.33 -8.26 -35.71
C GLY A 470 -41.36 -9.27 -35.07
N ASN A 471 -40.74 -10.10 -35.91
CA ASN A 471 -39.89 -11.25 -35.53
C ASN A 471 -38.50 -10.90 -34.95
N SER A 472 -38.19 -9.62 -34.71
CA SER A 472 -36.87 -9.15 -34.25
C SER A 472 -36.54 -9.59 -32.82
N PRO A 473 -35.25 -9.81 -32.49
CA PRO A 473 -34.83 -10.18 -31.14
C PRO A 473 -35.00 -8.99 -30.18
N ARG A 474 -35.42 -9.20 -28.92
CA ARG A 474 -35.72 -8.11 -27.97
C ARG A 474 -35.31 -8.47 -26.55
N THR A 475 -35.07 -7.46 -25.72
CA THR A 475 -35.08 -7.61 -24.26
C THR A 475 -36.17 -6.74 -23.64
N PHE A 476 -36.80 -7.24 -22.58
CA PHE A 476 -37.62 -6.49 -21.64
C PHE A 476 -36.97 -6.60 -20.26
N SER A 477 -36.95 -5.52 -19.47
CA SER A 477 -36.40 -5.47 -18.10
C SER A 477 -37.36 -4.71 -17.18
N MET A 478 -37.41 -5.06 -15.90
CA MET A 478 -38.08 -4.26 -14.87
C MET A 478 -37.54 -4.50 -13.46
N TRP A 479 -37.67 -3.48 -12.62
CA TRP A 479 -37.38 -3.52 -11.19
C TRP A 479 -38.67 -3.59 -10.36
N PHE A 480 -38.80 -4.61 -9.50
CA PHE A 480 -39.97 -4.88 -8.67
C PHE A 480 -39.60 -5.29 -7.23
N LYS A 481 -40.48 -5.01 -6.26
CA LYS A 481 -40.26 -5.26 -4.82
C LYS A 481 -41.53 -5.81 -4.19
N GLN A 482 -41.47 -6.95 -3.50
CA GLN A 482 -42.65 -7.51 -2.81
C GLN A 482 -42.81 -6.87 -1.43
N ALA A 483 -44.05 -6.63 -1.01
CA ALA A 483 -44.32 -6.19 0.36
C ALA A 483 -44.23 -7.38 1.33
N ALA A 484 -43.48 -7.23 2.42
CA ALA A 484 -43.29 -8.29 3.40
C ALA A 484 -44.59 -8.55 4.21
N GLU A 485 -45.38 -9.53 3.79
CA GLU A 485 -46.55 -10.02 4.55
C GLU A 485 -46.22 -11.27 5.39
N ALA A 486 -46.68 -11.29 6.64
CA ALA A 486 -46.42 -12.38 7.57
C ALA A 486 -47.08 -13.70 7.13
N GLY A 487 -46.24 -14.71 6.83
CA GLY A 487 -46.67 -16.06 6.41
C GLY A 487 -46.55 -16.33 4.91
N GLN A 488 -45.90 -15.44 4.15
CA GLN A 488 -45.40 -15.74 2.82
C GLN A 488 -43.88 -15.97 2.89
N ASP A 489 -43.43 -17.17 2.58
CA ASP A 489 -42.00 -17.54 2.64
C ASP A 489 -41.31 -17.47 1.26
N LYS A 490 -42.05 -17.07 0.20
CA LYS A 490 -41.64 -17.19 -1.21
C LYS A 490 -42.20 -16.08 -2.09
N LEU A 491 -41.32 -15.46 -2.89
CA LEU A 491 -41.64 -14.48 -3.94
C LEU A 491 -42.38 -15.17 -5.10
N PHE A 492 -41.89 -16.34 -5.50
CA PHE A 492 -42.51 -17.23 -6.48
C PHE A 492 -42.28 -18.68 -6.03
N GLY A 493 -43.31 -19.53 -5.97
CA GLY A 493 -43.08 -20.90 -5.47
C GLY A 493 -44.20 -21.92 -5.62
N TYR A 494 -43.82 -23.18 -5.38
CA TYR A 494 -44.70 -24.34 -5.24
C TYR A 494 -44.79 -24.77 -3.77
N GLY A 495 -45.98 -25.19 -3.33
CA GLY A 495 -46.18 -25.65 -1.95
C GLY A 495 -47.45 -26.47 -1.76
N ASN A 496 -47.34 -27.58 -1.05
CA ASN A 496 -48.47 -28.50 -0.79
C ASN A 496 -49.52 -27.98 0.23
N ASN A 497 -49.35 -26.78 0.80
CA ASN A 497 -50.31 -26.12 1.70
C ASN A 497 -50.13 -24.58 1.82
N ALA A 498 -49.43 -23.94 0.88
CA ALA A 498 -49.22 -22.48 0.88
C ALA A 498 -49.58 -21.88 -0.50
N ALA A 499 -50.18 -20.69 -0.49
CA ALA A 499 -50.65 -20.01 -1.70
C ALA A 499 -49.49 -19.30 -2.40
N GLY A 500 -49.18 -19.69 -3.64
CA GLY A 500 -48.22 -18.99 -4.50
C GLY A 500 -48.92 -17.92 -5.35
N GLN A 501 -48.28 -16.77 -5.50
CA GLN A 501 -48.76 -15.64 -6.30
C GLN A 501 -48.13 -15.68 -7.70
N ALA A 502 -48.78 -15.07 -8.70
CA ALA A 502 -48.31 -15.13 -10.09
C ALA A 502 -48.57 -13.85 -10.89
N ILE A 503 -47.54 -13.40 -11.61
CA ILE A 503 -47.58 -12.29 -12.57
C ILE A 503 -47.52 -12.86 -13.99
N ASP A 504 -48.51 -12.49 -14.81
CA ASP A 504 -48.68 -12.85 -16.23
C ASP A 504 -48.28 -11.69 -17.14
N PHE A 505 -47.26 -11.93 -17.96
CA PHE A 505 -46.80 -11.10 -19.06
C PHE A 505 -47.33 -11.69 -20.37
N GLY A 506 -48.32 -11.02 -20.97
CA GLY A 506 -48.97 -11.44 -22.20
C GLY A 506 -48.67 -10.53 -23.38
N LEU A 507 -48.37 -11.13 -24.53
CA LEU A 507 -48.34 -10.44 -25.82
C LEU A 507 -49.67 -10.68 -26.52
N GLU A 508 -50.61 -9.76 -26.34
CA GLU A 508 -51.88 -9.78 -27.08
C GLU A 508 -51.75 -9.02 -28.40
N ALA A 509 -52.74 -9.17 -29.29
CA ALA A 509 -52.74 -8.61 -30.63
C ALA A 509 -52.84 -7.07 -30.63
N GLY A 510 -51.73 -6.41 -30.28
CA GLY A 510 -51.62 -4.96 -30.10
C GLY A 510 -51.17 -4.51 -28.71
N GLY A 511 -50.34 -5.26 -27.97
CA GLY A 511 -49.66 -4.70 -26.79
C GLY A 511 -49.03 -5.72 -25.85
N LEU A 512 -48.07 -5.26 -25.05
CA LEU A 512 -47.65 -5.94 -23.82
C LEU A 512 -48.68 -5.66 -22.73
N ARG A 513 -49.10 -6.72 -22.04
CA ARG A 513 -50.06 -6.68 -20.94
C ARG A 513 -49.46 -7.35 -19.71
N ILE A 514 -49.49 -6.64 -18.58
CA ILE A 514 -49.14 -7.17 -17.26
C ILE A 514 -50.42 -7.45 -16.46
N ARG A 515 -50.54 -8.65 -15.88
CA ARG A 515 -51.66 -9.10 -15.05
C ARG A 515 -51.18 -9.82 -13.80
N HIS A 516 -51.98 -9.75 -12.74
CA HIS A 516 -51.95 -10.72 -11.63
C HIS A 516 -53.08 -11.74 -11.84
N TRP A 517 -52.85 -13.04 -11.61
CA TRP A 517 -53.84 -14.09 -11.92
C TRP A 517 -53.90 -15.18 -10.84
N GLY A 518 -55.08 -15.38 -10.23
CA GLY A 518 -55.33 -16.37 -9.17
C GLY A 518 -56.26 -17.51 -9.60
N GLY A 519 -55.88 -18.32 -10.60
CA GLY A 519 -56.75 -19.36 -11.18
C GLY A 519 -56.01 -20.52 -11.85
N SER A 520 -56.67 -21.68 -11.89
CA SER A 520 -56.05 -23.00 -12.17
C SER A 520 -55.28 -23.09 -13.49
N ILE A 521 -53.96 -23.32 -13.38
CA ILE A 521 -53.06 -23.81 -14.43
C ILE A 521 -52.53 -25.18 -13.97
N THR A 522 -52.16 -26.07 -14.89
CA THR A 522 -51.71 -27.45 -14.58
C THR A 522 -50.28 -27.67 -15.08
N TYR A 523 -49.51 -28.48 -14.32
CA TYR A 523 -48.17 -29.03 -14.57
C TYR A 523 -46.96 -28.25 -14.02
N GLY A 524 -45.96 -29.01 -13.52
CA GLY A 524 -44.66 -28.53 -13.04
C GLY A 524 -44.39 -28.86 -11.56
N THR A 525 -43.16 -29.25 -11.23
CA THR A 525 -42.62 -29.29 -9.86
C THR A 525 -41.15 -28.87 -9.93
N GLY A 526 -40.76 -27.78 -9.28
CA GLY A 526 -39.36 -27.34 -9.23
C GLY A 526 -39.11 -25.86 -9.51
N PHE A 527 -39.88 -24.96 -8.89
CA PHE A 527 -39.48 -23.55 -8.77
C PHE A 527 -39.92 -23.03 -7.40
N ASP A 528 -38.96 -22.52 -6.63
CA ASP A 528 -39.15 -21.98 -5.28
C ASP A 528 -38.09 -20.88 -5.06
N PHE A 529 -38.50 -19.62 -5.06
CA PHE A 529 -37.67 -18.47 -4.73
C PHE A 529 -38.13 -17.91 -3.38
N ALA A 530 -37.31 -18.09 -2.33
CA ALA A 530 -37.49 -17.42 -1.05
C ALA A 530 -36.98 -15.98 -1.18
N GLY A 531 -37.87 -14.99 -1.12
CA GLY A 531 -37.57 -13.60 -1.47
C GLY A 531 -38.53 -12.63 -0.80
N THR A 532 -38.51 -12.64 0.53
CA THR A 532 -39.24 -11.67 1.37
C THR A 532 -38.26 -10.89 2.26
N ASP A 533 -37.12 -10.53 1.68
CA ASP A 533 -36.15 -9.58 2.26
C ASP A 533 -36.67 -8.13 2.23
N GLY A 534 -37.63 -7.84 1.33
CA GLY A 534 -38.13 -6.48 1.08
C GLY A 534 -37.22 -5.66 0.18
N GLY A 535 -36.31 -6.31 -0.56
CA GLY A 535 -35.42 -5.70 -1.54
C GLY A 535 -36.11 -5.39 -2.88
N TRP A 536 -35.38 -4.68 -3.74
CA TRP A 536 -35.72 -4.56 -5.17
C TRP A 536 -35.02 -5.67 -5.94
N HIS A 537 -35.76 -6.32 -6.84
CA HIS A 537 -35.27 -7.36 -7.73
C HIS A 537 -35.44 -6.95 -9.20
N HIS A 538 -34.50 -7.35 -10.04
CA HIS A 538 -34.48 -7.10 -11.48
C HIS A 538 -34.90 -8.35 -12.25
N VAL A 539 -35.97 -8.27 -13.05
CA VAL A 539 -36.35 -9.34 -14.00
C VAL A 539 -36.08 -8.87 -15.41
N ALA A 540 -35.39 -9.69 -16.21
CA ALA A 540 -35.31 -9.47 -17.65
C ALA A 540 -35.71 -10.70 -18.46
N LEU A 541 -36.33 -10.44 -19.62
CA LEU A 541 -36.79 -11.45 -20.59
C LEU A 541 -36.15 -11.12 -21.94
N ARG A 542 -35.29 -12.01 -22.43
CA ARG A 542 -34.57 -11.86 -23.68
C ARG A 542 -35.12 -12.85 -24.71
N VAL A 543 -35.77 -12.32 -25.74
CA VAL A 543 -36.45 -13.08 -26.81
C VAL A 543 -35.57 -13.12 -28.06
N GLY A 544 -35.28 -14.31 -28.57
CA GLY A 544 -34.49 -14.50 -29.78
C GLY A 544 -35.20 -14.09 -31.09
N GLU A 545 -34.43 -13.92 -32.16
CA GLU A 545 -34.99 -13.61 -33.48
C GLU A 545 -35.76 -14.82 -34.03
N ASN A 546 -36.97 -14.59 -34.55
CA ASN A 546 -37.91 -15.65 -34.95
C ASN A 546 -38.25 -16.66 -33.83
N ALA A 547 -38.20 -16.25 -32.56
CA ALA A 547 -38.69 -17.06 -31.45
C ALA A 547 -40.11 -17.56 -31.72
N THR A 548 -40.28 -18.89 -31.78
CA THR A 548 -41.58 -19.56 -32.02
C THR A 548 -41.95 -20.54 -30.91
N THR A 549 -40.99 -20.84 -30.03
CA THR A 549 -41.12 -21.77 -28.91
C THR A 549 -40.46 -21.17 -27.66
N PHE A 550 -40.74 -21.76 -26.50
CA PHE A 550 -40.24 -21.26 -25.21
C PHE A 550 -38.77 -21.60 -24.95
N ALA A 551 -38.15 -22.43 -25.80
CA ALA A 551 -36.70 -22.62 -25.82
C ALA A 551 -35.95 -21.41 -26.44
N ASP A 552 -36.68 -20.50 -27.09
CA ASP A 552 -36.15 -19.33 -27.79
C ASP A 552 -36.21 -18.04 -26.92
N VAL A 553 -36.50 -18.17 -25.62
CA VAL A 553 -36.63 -17.07 -24.65
C VAL A 553 -35.79 -17.36 -23.40
N ASP A 554 -34.84 -16.49 -23.12
CA ASP A 554 -34.05 -16.51 -21.90
C ASP A 554 -34.71 -15.65 -20.81
N VAL A 555 -34.75 -16.16 -19.58
CA VAL A 555 -35.22 -15.43 -18.40
C VAL A 555 -34.01 -15.12 -17.53
N PHE A 556 -33.95 -13.91 -16.98
CA PHE A 556 -32.92 -13.45 -16.07
C PHE A 556 -33.58 -12.88 -14.81
N LEU A 557 -32.97 -13.14 -13.66
CA LEU A 557 -33.36 -12.60 -12.35
C LEU A 557 -32.08 -12.12 -11.66
N ASP A 558 -32.04 -10.86 -11.23
CA ASP A 558 -30.88 -10.21 -10.59
C ASP A 558 -29.58 -10.47 -11.39
N GLY A 559 -29.69 -10.27 -12.72
CA GLY A 559 -28.61 -10.45 -13.69
C GLY A 559 -28.30 -11.90 -14.06
N ARG A 560 -28.78 -12.88 -13.29
CA ARG A 560 -28.49 -14.30 -13.48
C ARG A 560 -29.48 -14.95 -14.44
N ARG A 561 -28.98 -15.58 -15.50
CA ARG A 561 -29.80 -16.36 -16.46
C ARG A 561 -30.34 -17.63 -15.81
N LEU A 562 -31.65 -17.82 -15.86
CA LEU A 562 -32.34 -19.03 -15.41
C LEU A 562 -32.36 -20.04 -16.57
N LEU A 563 -31.56 -21.10 -16.45
CA LEU A 563 -31.44 -22.14 -17.50
C LEU A 563 -32.55 -23.21 -17.37
N PRO A 564 -33.15 -23.66 -18.49
CA PRO A 564 -34.07 -24.81 -18.48
C PRO A 564 -33.29 -26.14 -18.42
N GLU A 565 -33.43 -26.90 -17.34
CA GLU A 565 -32.81 -28.23 -17.23
C GLU A 565 -33.39 -29.25 -18.22
N ALA A 566 -32.51 -29.96 -18.93
CA ALA A 566 -32.87 -30.98 -19.90
C ALA A 566 -33.19 -32.33 -19.23
N GLY A 567 -34.38 -32.47 -18.60
CA GLY A 567 -34.81 -33.79 -18.11
C GLY A 567 -36.15 -33.87 -17.37
N GLY A 568 -36.63 -32.79 -16.77
CA GLY A 568 -37.85 -32.76 -15.96
C GLY A 568 -38.75 -31.56 -16.29
N ALA A 569 -40.03 -31.66 -15.95
CA ALA A 569 -41.07 -30.69 -16.32
C ALA A 569 -40.67 -29.21 -16.08
N THR A 570 -40.55 -28.47 -17.19
CA THR A 570 -40.41 -27.00 -17.30
C THR A 570 -40.98 -26.22 -16.11
N SER A 571 -40.10 -25.51 -15.40
CA SER A 571 -40.42 -24.76 -14.19
C SER A 571 -40.83 -23.29 -14.42
N VAL A 572 -40.98 -22.87 -15.68
CA VAL A 572 -41.73 -21.65 -16.04
C VAL A 572 -43.11 -22.04 -16.59
N ALA A 573 -44.17 -21.62 -15.90
CA ALA A 573 -45.54 -22.07 -16.13
C ALA A 573 -46.24 -21.28 -17.25
N LEU A 574 -46.00 -21.69 -18.49
CA LEU A 574 -46.63 -21.10 -19.68
C LEU A 574 -48.03 -21.66 -19.94
N ASN A 575 -49.05 -20.81 -19.83
CA ASN A 575 -50.41 -21.16 -20.19
C ASN A 575 -50.61 -21.04 -21.72
N THR A 576 -50.46 -22.18 -22.41
CA THR A 576 -50.54 -22.29 -23.87
C THR A 576 -51.92 -22.00 -24.48
N ALA A 577 -52.93 -21.65 -23.69
CA ALA A 577 -54.24 -21.23 -24.20
C ALA A 577 -54.26 -19.80 -24.77
N ASN A 578 -53.46 -18.87 -24.25
CA ASN A 578 -53.69 -17.42 -24.39
C ASN A 578 -52.43 -16.55 -24.65
N SER A 579 -51.33 -17.10 -25.19
CA SER A 579 -50.08 -16.34 -25.49
C SER A 579 -49.53 -15.52 -24.30
N SER A 580 -49.51 -16.15 -23.13
CA SER A 580 -49.21 -15.53 -21.83
C SER A 580 -48.15 -16.33 -21.06
N PHE A 581 -47.14 -15.63 -20.52
CA PHE A 581 -46.03 -16.15 -19.73
C PHE A 581 -46.24 -15.78 -18.26
N ALA A 582 -46.17 -16.73 -17.33
CA ALA A 582 -46.37 -16.47 -15.91
C ALA A 582 -45.35 -17.17 -15.01
N ILE A 583 -45.05 -16.55 -13.87
CA ILE A 583 -44.09 -17.03 -12.86
C ILE A 583 -44.87 -17.43 -11.58
N GLY A 584 -44.83 -18.71 -11.16
CA GLY A 584 -45.41 -19.24 -9.91
C GLY A 584 -46.83 -19.88 -10.00
N SER A 585 -47.14 -20.87 -9.13
CA SER A 585 -48.52 -21.28 -8.74
C SER A 585 -48.59 -22.39 -7.66
N SER A 586 -49.72 -22.49 -6.93
CA SER A 586 -50.18 -23.73 -6.25
C SER A 586 -51.73 -23.86 -6.27
N ALA A 587 -52.28 -25.00 -5.83
CA ALA A 587 -53.65 -25.42 -6.20
C ALA A 587 -54.75 -25.24 -5.13
N THR A 588 -55.89 -24.69 -5.58
CA THR A 588 -57.21 -24.55 -4.93
C THR A 588 -57.37 -23.57 -3.74
N PRO A 589 -58.51 -22.86 -3.65
CA PRO A 589 -58.58 -21.64 -2.84
C PRO A 589 -59.09 -21.86 -1.42
N ALA A 590 -58.25 -21.55 -0.44
CA ALA A 590 -58.68 -21.24 0.92
C ALA A 590 -58.27 -19.78 1.24
N SER A 591 -59.27 -18.89 1.30
CA SER A 591 -59.17 -17.49 1.76
C SER A 591 -58.01 -16.64 1.21
N ALA A 592 -58.33 -15.84 0.19
CA ALA A 592 -57.67 -14.59 -0.24
C ALA A 592 -56.34 -14.21 0.45
N LEU A 593 -55.22 -14.59 -0.19
CA LEU A 593 -53.95 -13.89 -0.11
C LEU A 593 -53.71 -13.34 -1.53
N GLY A 594 -53.66 -12.02 -1.68
CA GLY A 594 -53.42 -11.37 -2.98
C GLY A 594 -52.02 -10.79 -3.05
N PHE A 595 -51.45 -10.70 -4.26
CA PHE A 595 -50.14 -10.10 -4.46
C PHE A 595 -50.13 -8.64 -4.02
N ASP A 596 -49.13 -8.31 -3.21
CA ASP A 596 -48.85 -6.97 -2.69
C ASP A 596 -47.37 -6.67 -2.87
N GLY A 597 -47.08 -5.53 -3.49
CA GLY A 597 -45.76 -5.21 -4.01
C GLY A 597 -45.79 -3.99 -4.91
N TYR A 598 -44.60 -3.62 -5.38
CA TYR A 598 -44.28 -2.36 -6.02
C TYR A 598 -43.45 -2.60 -7.30
N LEU A 599 -43.52 -1.65 -8.23
CA LEU A 599 -42.80 -1.64 -9.51
C LEU A 599 -42.23 -0.22 -9.69
N ASP A 600 -40.92 -0.12 -9.97
CA ASP A 600 -40.20 1.17 -10.03
C ASP A 600 -39.84 1.60 -11.46
N GLU A 601 -39.36 0.64 -12.25
CA GLU A 601 -38.88 0.90 -13.60
C GLU A 601 -39.25 -0.25 -14.55
N PHE A 602 -39.54 0.10 -15.81
CA PHE A 602 -39.71 -0.85 -16.92
C PHE A 602 -39.00 -0.35 -18.17
N MET A 603 -38.20 -1.21 -18.79
CA MET A 603 -37.44 -0.94 -20.01
C MET A 603 -37.63 -2.03 -21.08
N ALA A 604 -37.52 -1.65 -22.36
CA ALA A 604 -37.52 -2.60 -23.47
C ALA A 604 -36.64 -2.12 -24.64
N TRP A 605 -35.99 -3.06 -25.34
CA TRP A 605 -35.04 -2.82 -26.44
C TRP A 605 -35.52 -3.43 -27.78
N ASP A 606 -35.02 -2.90 -28.92
CA ASP A 606 -35.29 -3.44 -30.27
C ASP A 606 -34.35 -4.59 -30.67
N SER A 607 -33.32 -4.80 -29.87
CA SER A 607 -32.33 -5.86 -29.94
C SER A 607 -32.35 -6.65 -28.63
N ALA A 608 -31.97 -7.94 -28.70
CA ALA A 608 -31.73 -8.73 -27.51
C ALA A 608 -30.36 -8.38 -26.92
N LEU A 609 -30.35 -7.75 -25.75
CA LEU A 609 -29.15 -7.49 -24.95
C LEU A 609 -28.37 -8.77 -24.68
N THR A 610 -27.06 -8.68 -24.48
CA THR A 610 -26.23 -9.83 -24.06
C THR A 610 -26.49 -10.20 -22.60
N GLY A 611 -26.05 -11.39 -22.17
CA GLY A 611 -26.15 -11.76 -20.75
C GLY A 611 -25.39 -10.80 -19.84
N ILE A 612 -24.22 -10.33 -20.29
CA ILE A 612 -23.39 -9.32 -19.59
C ILE A 612 -24.16 -8.00 -19.48
N GLN A 613 -24.74 -7.50 -20.58
CA GLN A 613 -25.54 -6.26 -20.56
C GLN A 613 -26.79 -6.35 -19.69
N ILE A 614 -27.36 -7.54 -19.52
CA ILE A 614 -28.48 -7.78 -18.60
C ILE A 614 -28.00 -7.88 -17.14
N GLN A 615 -26.77 -8.31 -16.91
CA GLN A 615 -26.13 -8.32 -15.60
C GLN A 615 -25.71 -6.90 -15.17
N GLU A 616 -25.13 -6.11 -16.07
CA GLU A 616 -24.83 -4.67 -15.88
C GLU A 616 -26.11 -3.88 -15.55
N LEU A 617 -27.24 -4.18 -16.23
CA LEU A 617 -28.55 -3.58 -15.91
C LEU A 617 -29.20 -4.08 -14.61
N ALA A 618 -28.66 -5.16 -14.01
CA ALA A 618 -29.12 -5.70 -12.74
C ALA A 618 -28.31 -5.19 -11.55
N GLU A 619 -27.29 -4.36 -11.78
CA GLU A 619 -26.65 -3.58 -10.73
C GLU A 619 -27.65 -2.51 -10.26
N ALA A 620 -27.87 -2.44 -8.94
CA ALA A 620 -28.89 -1.59 -8.35
C ALA A 620 -28.68 -0.09 -8.67
N PRO A 621 -29.74 0.74 -8.66
CA PRO A 621 -29.59 2.18 -8.86
C PRO A 621 -28.57 2.79 -7.87
N PRO A 622 -27.77 3.78 -8.31
CA PRO A 622 -26.60 4.24 -7.56
C PRO A 622 -26.98 4.82 -6.20
N VAL A 623 -26.45 4.20 -5.15
CA VAL A 623 -26.67 4.54 -3.73
C VAL A 623 -25.80 5.74 -3.34
N PRO A 624 -26.27 6.67 -2.48
CA PRO A 624 -25.45 7.76 -1.94
C PRO A 624 -24.26 7.22 -1.16
N THR A 625 -23.09 7.81 -1.33
CA THR A 625 -21.86 7.44 -0.60
C THR A 625 -21.13 8.68 -0.09
N ILE A 626 -20.48 8.54 1.06
CA ILE A 626 -19.51 9.50 1.58
C ILE A 626 -18.12 8.94 1.22
N VAL A 627 -17.39 9.68 0.39
CA VAL A 627 -16.05 9.29 -0.11
C VAL A 627 -14.97 9.75 0.87
N GLN A 628 -15.20 10.86 1.55
CA GLN A 628 -14.33 11.38 2.60
C GLN A 628 -15.15 12.27 3.54
N PHE A 629 -14.88 12.19 4.85
CA PHE A 629 -15.29 13.17 5.85
C PHE A 629 -14.12 13.41 6.81
N SER A 630 -13.82 14.68 7.14
CA SER A 630 -12.60 15.06 7.86
C SER A 630 -12.74 16.36 8.65
N ALA A 631 -11.88 16.57 9.64
CA ALA A 631 -11.74 17.83 10.40
C ALA A 631 -10.36 18.48 10.16
N SER A 632 -10.32 19.80 10.14
CA SER A 632 -9.10 20.61 10.09
C SER A 632 -9.19 21.79 11.06
N PRO A 633 -8.15 22.10 11.88
CA PRO A 633 -6.78 21.59 11.77
C PRO A 633 -6.58 20.15 12.28
N GLN A 634 -7.30 19.68 13.31
CA GLN A 634 -7.13 18.33 13.88
C GLN A 634 -8.41 17.78 14.54
N ASN A 635 -8.38 16.49 14.91
CA ASN A 635 -9.41 15.75 15.66
C ASN A 635 -9.41 16.03 17.19
N ARG A 636 -8.60 16.98 17.67
CA ARG A 636 -8.69 17.57 19.02
C ARG A 636 -8.48 19.08 18.89
N VAL A 637 -9.17 19.90 19.69
CA VAL A 637 -8.98 21.38 19.73
C VAL A 637 -9.31 22.01 21.11
N PRO A 638 -8.82 23.23 21.40
CA PRO A 638 -9.25 24.03 22.54
C PRO A 638 -10.75 24.33 22.53
N SER A 639 -11.38 24.31 23.70
CA SER A 639 -12.84 24.48 23.87
C SER A 639 -13.36 25.77 23.22
N GLY A 640 -14.25 25.61 22.24
CA GLY A 640 -14.86 26.69 21.45
C GLY A 640 -14.06 27.13 20.21
N SER A 641 -12.90 26.51 19.92
CA SER A 641 -12.13 26.79 18.69
C SER A 641 -12.89 26.40 17.43
N ALA A 642 -12.61 27.11 16.34
CA ALA A 642 -13.21 26.82 15.04
C ALA A 642 -12.53 25.61 14.39
N VAL A 643 -13.30 24.61 14.00
CA VAL A 643 -12.86 23.45 13.21
C VAL A 643 -13.63 23.43 11.91
N THR A 644 -12.93 23.25 10.80
CA THR A 644 -13.53 23.08 9.48
C THR A 644 -13.75 21.60 9.24
N LEU A 645 -15.01 21.18 9.24
CA LEU A 645 -15.43 19.87 8.77
C LEU A 645 -15.51 19.92 7.25
N SER A 646 -14.94 18.95 6.54
CA SER A 646 -14.91 18.89 5.07
C SER A 646 -15.23 17.50 4.55
N TRP A 647 -15.90 17.40 3.40
CA TRP A 647 -16.36 16.14 2.85
C TRP A 647 -16.47 16.12 1.31
N THR A 648 -16.45 14.91 0.77
CA THR A 648 -16.81 14.58 -0.61
C THR A 648 -17.81 13.42 -0.61
N THR A 649 -18.82 13.49 -1.49
CA THR A 649 -19.90 12.51 -1.56
C THR A 649 -20.27 12.24 -3.02
N GLU A 650 -20.62 11.01 -3.34
CA GLU A 650 -21.17 10.64 -4.65
C GLU A 650 -22.65 10.23 -4.51
N ASN A 651 -23.41 10.41 -5.60
CA ASN A 651 -24.83 10.04 -5.75
C ASN A 651 -25.85 10.62 -4.75
N ALA A 652 -25.41 11.34 -3.71
CA ALA A 652 -26.30 12.00 -2.74
C ALA A 652 -26.95 13.28 -3.30
N THR A 653 -28.24 13.46 -3.01
CA THR A 653 -29.02 14.65 -3.38
C THR A 653 -29.20 15.63 -2.22
N THR A 654 -29.06 15.15 -0.98
CA THR A 654 -29.11 15.92 0.26
C THR A 654 -28.04 15.46 1.25
N LEU A 655 -27.52 16.39 2.04
CA LEU A 655 -26.53 16.14 3.08
C LEU A 655 -26.99 16.78 4.39
N THR A 656 -26.95 16.04 5.50
CA THR A 656 -27.22 16.58 6.84
C THR A 656 -26.08 16.27 7.81
N LEU A 657 -25.85 17.17 8.76
CA LEU A 657 -24.79 17.07 9.76
C LEU A 657 -25.37 17.10 11.17
N ASN A 658 -25.05 16.08 11.97
CA ASN A 658 -25.37 15.96 13.39
C ASN A 658 -24.10 16.26 14.22
N PRO A 659 -24.17 16.75 15.48
CA PRO A 659 -25.34 17.13 16.27
C PRO A 659 -26.12 18.32 15.70
N GLY A 660 -27.44 18.15 15.59
CA GLY A 660 -28.38 19.24 15.32
C GLY A 660 -29.15 19.16 14.01
N MET A 661 -28.96 18.11 13.19
CA MET A 661 -29.63 17.91 11.88
C MET A 661 -29.52 19.14 10.97
N ILE A 662 -28.30 19.67 10.83
CA ILE A 662 -28.00 20.84 10.00
C ILE A 662 -27.99 20.39 8.54
N ASP A 663 -28.86 20.96 7.71
CA ASP A 663 -28.79 20.80 6.25
C ASP A 663 -27.51 21.47 5.71
N VAL A 664 -26.64 20.66 5.11
CA VAL A 664 -25.36 21.07 4.49
C VAL A 664 -25.32 20.71 3.00
N THR A 665 -26.49 20.46 2.39
CA THR A 665 -26.64 20.13 0.97
C THR A 665 -25.99 21.17 0.06
N GLY A 666 -25.12 20.72 -0.85
CA GLY A 666 -24.41 21.60 -1.80
C GLY A 666 -23.21 22.35 -1.20
N LEU A 667 -22.85 22.08 0.06
CA LEU A 667 -21.55 22.43 0.64
C LEU A 667 -20.59 21.24 0.55
N THR A 668 -19.29 21.52 0.54
CA THR A 668 -18.21 20.53 0.73
C THR A 668 -17.49 20.70 2.07
N SER A 669 -17.91 21.69 2.87
CA SER A 669 -17.37 21.96 4.20
C SER A 669 -18.28 22.87 5.02
N THR A 670 -18.11 22.85 6.35
CA THR A 670 -18.70 23.82 7.28
C THR A 670 -17.79 24.02 8.50
N VAL A 671 -17.98 25.11 9.24
CA VAL A 671 -17.20 25.43 10.44
C VAL A 671 -18.04 25.20 11.70
N VAL A 672 -17.46 24.49 12.67
CA VAL A 672 -18.07 24.16 13.96
C VAL A 672 -17.20 24.63 15.14
N ASN A 673 -17.79 24.81 16.32
CA ASN A 673 -17.11 25.33 17.51
C ASN A 673 -17.41 24.47 18.76
N PRO A 674 -16.95 23.20 18.81
CA PRO A 674 -17.25 22.31 19.92
C PRO A 674 -16.62 22.76 21.24
N THR A 675 -17.37 22.66 22.34
CA THR A 675 -16.92 23.01 23.70
C THR A 675 -16.61 21.80 24.59
N GLU A 676 -16.98 20.60 24.14
CA GLU A 676 -16.74 19.29 24.75
C GLU A 676 -16.54 18.24 23.65
N LYS A 677 -16.05 17.03 23.97
CA LYS A 677 -15.87 15.95 22.98
C LYS A 677 -17.17 15.72 22.22
N THR A 678 -17.16 15.95 20.91
CA THR A 678 -18.34 15.94 20.06
C THR A 678 -18.07 15.07 18.84
N THR A 679 -18.82 13.97 18.70
CA THR A 679 -18.92 13.24 17.43
C THR A 679 -19.83 14.01 16.49
N TYR A 680 -19.34 14.32 15.29
CA TYR A 680 -20.15 14.83 14.21
C TYR A 680 -20.45 13.69 13.25
N THR A 681 -21.71 13.52 12.86
CA THR A 681 -22.15 12.49 11.89
C THR A 681 -22.61 13.23 10.63
N LEU A 682 -21.93 13.01 9.50
CA LEU A 682 -22.45 13.40 8.19
C LEU A 682 -23.36 12.29 7.68
N THR A 683 -24.50 12.66 7.13
CA THR A 683 -25.50 11.76 6.56
C THR A 683 -25.79 12.21 5.13
N ALA A 684 -25.50 11.35 4.15
CA ALA A 684 -25.67 11.60 2.74
C ALA A 684 -26.83 10.74 2.20
N SER A 685 -27.85 11.40 1.66
CA SER A 685 -29.08 10.75 1.19
C SER A 685 -29.38 11.18 -0.24
N ASP A 686 -29.84 10.27 -1.08
CA ASP A 686 -30.44 10.58 -2.38
C ASP A 686 -31.97 10.80 -2.29
N GLY A 687 -32.58 10.46 -1.15
CA GLY A 687 -34.02 10.48 -0.90
C GLY A 687 -34.76 9.21 -1.34
N THR A 688 -34.06 8.17 -1.80
CA THR A 688 -34.62 6.94 -2.39
C THR A 688 -33.98 5.64 -1.89
N ASN A 689 -32.68 5.67 -1.57
CA ASN A 689 -31.91 4.58 -1.00
C ASN A 689 -31.63 4.81 0.50
N LEU A 690 -30.98 3.84 1.15
CA LEU A 690 -30.51 4.02 2.53
C LEU A 690 -29.40 5.09 2.57
N ASP A 691 -29.52 6.02 3.51
CA ASP A 691 -28.54 7.08 3.72
C ASP A 691 -27.17 6.50 4.12
N ALA A 692 -26.10 6.99 3.49
CA ALA A 692 -24.74 6.73 3.96
C ALA A 692 -24.40 7.65 5.13
N THR A 693 -23.73 7.14 6.15
CA THR A 693 -23.27 7.93 7.30
C THR A 693 -21.78 7.75 7.56
N ASP A 694 -21.10 8.84 7.90
CA ASP A 694 -19.70 8.88 8.27
C ASP A 694 -19.50 9.78 9.50
N GLU A 695 -18.48 9.53 10.32
CA GLU A 695 -18.30 10.22 11.60
C GLU A 695 -16.91 10.82 11.80
N VAL A 696 -16.86 12.05 12.29
CA VAL A 696 -15.63 12.74 12.70
C VAL A 696 -15.76 13.14 14.17
N ILE A 697 -14.88 12.60 15.00
CA ILE A 697 -14.84 12.89 16.44
C ILE A 697 -13.91 14.08 16.69
N ILE A 698 -14.48 15.22 17.09
CA ILE A 698 -13.68 16.33 17.60
C ILE A 698 -13.59 16.21 19.13
N ASN A 699 -12.42 15.81 19.61
CA ASN A 699 -12.10 15.86 21.03
C ASN A 699 -11.88 17.31 21.47
N VAL A 700 -12.22 17.64 22.71
CA VAL A 700 -11.99 19.00 23.25
C VAL A 700 -11.12 18.93 24.49
N GLY A 701 -9.97 19.59 24.42
CA GLY A 701 -8.94 19.64 25.45
C GLY A 701 -7.93 20.76 25.13
N ALA A 702 -6.75 20.78 25.75
CA ALA A 702 -5.63 21.40 25.06
C ALA A 702 -5.32 20.59 23.79
N GLU A 703 -4.69 21.20 22.78
CA GLU A 703 -4.10 20.43 21.68
C GLU A 703 -3.21 19.32 22.28
N PRO A 704 -3.33 18.08 21.81
CA PRO A 704 -2.47 17.02 22.28
C PRO A 704 -1.11 17.29 21.67
N TYR A 705 -0.18 17.74 22.51
CA TYR A 705 1.21 17.90 22.14
C TYR A 705 1.70 16.67 21.35
N PRO A 706 2.26 16.83 20.13
CA PRO A 706 2.69 15.69 19.32
C PRO A 706 3.85 14.99 20.02
N ASN A 707 3.84 13.66 20.01
CA ASN A 707 4.96 12.87 20.50
C ASN A 707 6.16 13.07 19.57
N VAL A 708 7.38 13.03 20.13
CA VAL A 708 8.61 13.21 19.35
C VAL A 708 9.63 12.16 19.74
N ILE A 709 10.08 11.34 18.77
CA ILE A 709 11.18 10.40 18.93
C ILE A 709 12.36 10.88 18.09
N VAL A 710 13.44 11.27 18.75
CA VAL A 710 14.73 11.52 18.10
C VAL A 710 15.53 10.21 18.14
N PHE A 711 15.44 9.43 17.07
CA PHE A 711 16.09 8.12 16.90
C PHE A 711 17.51 8.35 16.37
N PHE A 712 18.50 8.28 17.27
CA PHE A 712 19.79 8.93 17.07
C PHE A 712 21.00 8.00 17.20
N LEU A 713 21.69 7.77 16.10
CA LEU A 713 22.75 6.77 15.98
C LEU A 713 24.15 7.33 16.27
N ASP A 714 25.08 6.42 16.54
CA ASP A 714 26.46 6.70 16.92
C ASP A 714 27.44 6.09 15.91
N ASP A 715 28.24 6.92 15.23
CA ASP A 715 29.18 6.49 14.18
C ASP A 715 28.54 5.76 12.97
N PHE A 716 27.28 6.05 12.67
CA PHE A 716 26.54 5.49 11.53
C PHE A 716 26.65 6.43 10.32
N GLY A 717 27.31 6.00 9.24
CA GLY A 717 27.54 6.84 8.07
C GLY A 717 26.40 6.86 7.05
N TRP A 718 26.41 7.88 6.20
CA TRP A 718 25.41 8.14 5.15
C TRP A 718 24.99 6.93 4.28
N SER A 719 25.91 5.97 4.05
CA SER A 719 25.72 4.77 3.21
C SER A 719 25.57 3.48 4.01
N ASP A 720 25.40 3.53 5.33
CA ASP A 720 25.32 2.34 6.16
C ASP A 720 23.95 1.66 6.17
N TRP A 721 22.91 2.32 5.65
CA TRP A 721 21.63 1.69 5.31
C TRP A 721 21.57 1.22 3.86
N GLU A 722 20.78 0.17 3.64
CA GLU A 722 20.32 -0.29 2.33
C GLU A 722 19.41 0.77 1.69
N GLN A 723 19.57 1.06 0.39
CA GLN A 723 18.57 1.81 -0.38
C GLN A 723 18.23 1.04 -1.66
N ASN A 724 16.99 0.57 -1.75
CA ASN A 724 16.52 -0.30 -2.83
C ASN A 724 16.47 0.40 -4.21
N GLY A 725 17.60 0.43 -4.91
CA GLY A 725 17.73 0.92 -6.29
C GLY A 725 18.27 2.34 -6.45
N ALA A 726 18.62 3.03 -5.36
CA ALA A 726 19.30 4.31 -5.43
C ALA A 726 20.81 4.14 -5.69
N SER A 727 21.46 5.16 -6.26
CA SER A 727 22.93 5.20 -6.42
C SER A 727 23.68 5.52 -5.11
N THR A 728 22.99 5.46 -3.97
CA THR A 728 23.31 6.13 -2.71
C THR A 728 22.94 5.22 -1.53
N GLY A 729 23.74 4.19 -1.23
CA GLY A 729 23.42 3.28 -0.12
C GLY A 729 24.23 1.99 -0.12
N SER A 730 24.14 1.27 0.99
CA SER A 730 24.74 -0.04 1.17
C SER A 730 24.14 -1.06 0.22
N VAL A 731 25.01 -1.91 -0.33
CA VAL A 731 24.63 -3.18 -0.99
C VAL A 731 24.91 -4.40 -0.12
N PHE A 732 25.48 -4.21 1.09
CA PHE A 732 25.93 -5.30 1.97
C PHE A 732 25.05 -5.47 3.21
N HIS A 733 24.84 -4.39 3.98
CA HIS A 733 23.90 -4.31 5.09
C HIS A 733 22.46 -4.41 4.58
N GLU A 734 21.54 -4.89 5.41
CA GLU A 734 20.10 -5.04 5.12
C GLU A 734 19.33 -4.23 6.16
N THR A 735 18.45 -3.31 5.71
CA THR A 735 17.73 -2.38 6.60
C THR A 735 16.30 -2.10 6.10
N PRO A 736 15.40 -3.10 6.14
CA PRO A 736 14.03 -2.96 5.64
C PRO A 736 13.20 -1.90 6.39
N ASN A 737 13.34 -1.77 7.71
CA ASN A 737 12.54 -0.83 8.50
C ASN A 737 13.00 0.63 8.27
N MET A 738 14.31 0.88 8.13
CA MET A 738 14.83 2.20 7.73
C MET A 738 14.40 2.57 6.30
N ASN A 739 14.32 1.59 5.38
CA ASN A 739 13.76 1.80 4.04
C ASN A 739 12.28 2.17 4.09
N GLN A 740 11.49 1.49 4.92
CA GLN A 740 10.08 1.81 5.13
C GLN A 740 9.91 3.24 5.67
N LEU A 741 10.63 3.60 6.74
CA LEU A 741 10.59 4.93 7.34
C LEU A 741 10.90 6.04 6.30
N ALA A 742 11.87 5.82 5.40
CA ALA A 742 12.21 6.76 4.34
C ALA A 742 11.25 6.76 3.14
N ALA A 743 10.55 5.66 2.90
CA ALA A 743 9.50 5.58 1.86
C ALA A 743 8.19 6.24 2.31
N GLU A 744 7.91 6.24 3.62
CA GLU A 744 6.73 6.85 4.25
C GLU A 744 6.99 8.26 4.81
N GLY A 745 8.26 8.66 4.94
CA GLY A 745 8.67 9.96 5.47
C GLY A 745 9.38 10.86 4.46
N MET A 746 9.87 12.00 4.93
CA MET A 746 10.66 12.93 4.14
C MET A 746 12.17 12.69 4.37
N TYR A 747 12.85 12.18 3.35
CA TYR A 747 14.28 11.91 3.33
C TYR A 747 15.09 13.13 2.85
N PHE A 748 16.10 13.53 3.61
CA PHE A 748 17.04 14.60 3.29
C PHE A 748 18.43 14.04 2.96
N PRO A 749 18.78 13.83 1.67
CA PRO A 749 20.10 13.33 1.26
C PRO A 749 21.26 14.32 1.49
N ASN A 750 20.97 15.60 1.76
CA ASN A 750 21.94 16.64 2.12
C ASN A 750 21.85 17.04 3.61
N GLY A 751 21.52 16.09 4.50
CA GLY A 751 21.53 16.33 5.94
C GLY A 751 22.93 16.18 6.57
N TYR A 752 23.24 17.03 7.55
CA TYR A 752 24.58 17.15 8.14
C TYR A 752 24.62 17.04 9.67
N ALA A 753 25.59 16.27 10.16
CA ALA A 753 26.13 16.40 11.51
C ALA A 753 26.82 17.76 11.66
N SER A 754 26.62 18.44 12.79
CA SER A 754 27.19 19.77 13.04
C SER A 754 28.72 19.75 13.19
N THR A 755 29.29 18.57 13.40
CA THR A 755 30.72 18.29 13.60
C THR A 755 31.01 16.82 13.30
N PRO A 756 32.25 16.45 12.95
CA PRO A 756 32.58 15.07 12.59
C PRO A 756 32.83 14.15 13.80
N VAL A 757 32.40 14.52 15.01
CA VAL A 757 32.55 13.71 16.25
C VAL A 757 31.36 13.90 17.21
N CYS A 758 31.19 12.94 18.13
CA CYS A 758 29.95 12.70 18.87
C CYS A 758 29.41 13.87 19.74
N SER A 759 30.16 14.27 20.79
CA SER A 759 29.68 15.21 21.82
C SER A 759 29.25 16.59 21.28
N PRO A 760 30.03 17.27 20.41
CA PRO A 760 29.62 18.54 19.81
C PRO A 760 28.31 18.44 19.04
N THR A 761 28.12 17.43 18.19
CA THR A 761 26.85 17.23 17.46
C THR A 761 25.68 16.98 18.42
N ARG A 762 25.88 16.16 19.46
CA ARG A 762 24.86 15.89 20.50
C ARG A 762 24.41 17.16 21.22
N GLY A 763 25.37 18.00 21.65
CA GLY A 763 25.06 19.26 22.32
C GLY A 763 24.37 20.25 21.39
N SER A 764 24.82 20.31 20.13
CA SER A 764 24.23 21.14 19.08
C SER A 764 22.77 20.76 18.79
N LEU A 765 22.50 19.47 18.61
CA LEU A 765 21.17 18.95 18.29
C LEU A 765 20.16 19.16 19.43
N LEU A 766 20.60 19.02 20.68
CA LEU A 766 19.75 19.25 21.85
C LEU A 766 19.35 20.72 22.04
N THR A 767 20.22 21.66 21.66
CA THR A 767 20.13 23.08 22.06
C THR A 767 19.89 24.06 20.92
N GLY A 768 20.06 23.63 19.67
CA GLY A 768 20.01 24.51 18.51
C GLY A 768 21.22 25.45 18.36
N GLN A 769 22.27 25.25 19.14
CA GLN A 769 23.48 26.06 19.12
C GLN A 769 24.59 25.38 18.34
N SER A 770 25.24 26.11 17.42
CA SER A 770 26.42 25.62 16.72
C SER A 770 27.51 25.23 17.73
N PRO A 771 28.27 24.13 17.49
CA PRO A 771 29.45 23.78 18.28
C PRO A 771 30.45 24.94 18.44
N ALA A 772 30.60 25.77 17.40
CA ALA A 772 31.46 26.96 17.42
C ALA A 772 30.97 28.01 18.43
N TYR A 773 29.65 28.19 18.55
CA TYR A 773 29.03 29.13 19.48
C TYR A 773 29.09 28.63 20.93
N ASN A 774 28.60 27.40 21.19
CA ASN A 774 28.54 26.85 22.54
C ASN A 774 29.91 26.38 23.09
N LYS A 775 30.97 26.44 22.27
CA LYS A 775 32.36 26.03 22.56
C LYS A 775 32.55 24.56 22.92
N LEU A 776 31.55 23.69 22.77
CA LEU A 776 31.70 22.24 22.82
C LEU A 776 32.01 21.80 21.39
N THR A 777 33.30 21.70 21.04
CA THR A 777 33.77 21.46 19.66
C THR A 777 34.53 20.13 19.47
N ASP A 778 34.78 19.36 20.54
CA ASP A 778 35.39 18.02 20.48
C ASP A 778 34.71 17.04 21.45
N TRP A 779 34.91 15.73 21.22
CA TRP A 779 34.46 14.69 22.15
C TRP A 779 35.14 14.85 23.52
N ILE A 780 34.44 14.52 24.60
CA ILE A 780 34.72 15.09 25.94
C ILE A 780 36.08 14.72 26.58
N SER A 781 36.81 13.72 26.06
CA SER A 781 38.21 13.50 26.46
C SER A 781 39.22 14.21 25.56
N GLY A 782 38.91 14.34 24.27
CA GLY A 782 39.75 14.84 23.19
C GLY A 782 40.92 13.93 22.79
N ALA A 783 41.48 14.18 21.61
CA ALA A 783 42.67 13.45 21.14
C ALA A 783 43.97 13.97 21.79
N GLY A 784 44.10 15.29 21.91
CA GLY A 784 45.27 15.95 22.49
C GLY A 784 46.36 16.28 21.46
N ASP A 785 46.86 17.51 21.52
CA ASP A 785 47.82 18.09 20.58
C ASP A 785 49.32 17.73 20.79
N ALA A 786 49.62 16.71 21.59
CA ALA A 786 50.99 16.39 22.00
C ALA A 786 51.90 16.05 20.80
N GLY A 787 52.85 16.95 20.50
CA GLY A 787 53.78 16.81 19.36
C GLY A 787 53.23 17.20 17.99
N LYS A 788 52.03 17.80 17.92
CA LYS A 788 51.39 18.28 16.69
C LYS A 788 51.94 19.64 16.21
N SER A 789 51.60 20.04 14.98
CA SER A 789 52.05 21.29 14.34
C SER A 789 51.32 22.55 14.82
N VAL A 790 50.07 22.41 15.24
CA VAL A 790 49.24 23.44 15.90
C VAL A 790 48.70 22.89 17.22
N ARG A 791 48.46 23.78 18.19
CA ARG A 791 47.74 23.47 19.43
C ARG A 791 46.24 23.50 19.18
N GLU A 792 45.50 22.67 19.91
CA GLU A 792 44.04 22.66 19.87
C GLU A 792 43.47 23.97 20.43
N ALA A 793 42.32 24.38 19.90
CA ALA A 793 41.51 25.45 20.47
C ALA A 793 41.09 25.10 21.91
N GLU A 794 40.70 26.09 22.70
CA GLU A 794 40.05 25.78 23.98
C GLU A 794 38.57 25.43 23.76
N TRP A 795 38.09 24.39 24.46
CA TRP A 795 36.71 23.92 24.35
C TRP A 795 36.17 23.49 25.71
N ILE A 796 34.86 23.57 25.91
CA ILE A 796 34.21 23.09 27.13
C ILE A 796 34.07 21.57 27.08
N LYS A 797 34.30 20.90 28.21
CA LYS A 797 34.24 19.41 28.33
C LYS A 797 32.97 18.91 29.00
N LYS A 798 31.90 19.70 28.87
CA LYS A 798 30.57 19.49 29.44
C LYS A 798 29.60 20.51 28.85
N LEU A 799 28.37 20.12 28.55
CA LEU A 799 27.26 21.04 28.30
C LEU A 799 26.70 21.49 29.66
N SER A 800 26.33 22.77 29.81
CA SER A 800 25.75 23.25 31.08
C SER A 800 24.37 22.66 31.31
N THR A 801 24.07 22.27 32.55
CA THR A 801 22.70 21.87 32.96
C THR A 801 21.69 23.01 32.85
N ASP A 802 22.18 24.24 32.85
CA ASP A 802 21.37 25.46 32.80
C ASP A 802 21.11 25.91 31.35
N THR A 803 21.64 25.20 30.33
CA THR A 803 21.40 25.51 28.91
C THR A 803 20.06 24.91 28.48
N PRO A 804 19.11 25.73 27.98
CA PRO A 804 17.86 25.22 27.42
C PRO A 804 18.11 24.23 26.28
N ASN A 805 17.38 23.12 26.35
CA ASN A 805 17.37 22.04 25.36
C ASN A 805 15.95 21.51 25.18
N PHE A 806 15.67 20.81 24.07
CA PHE A 806 14.28 20.40 23.77
C PHE A 806 13.65 19.59 24.91
N GLY A 807 14.40 18.68 25.57
CA GLY A 807 13.91 17.89 26.70
C GLY A 807 13.46 18.76 27.87
N SER A 808 14.30 19.72 28.29
CA SER A 808 13.94 20.68 29.35
C SER A 808 12.73 21.56 29.00
N VAL A 809 12.67 22.10 27.78
CA VAL A 809 11.64 23.05 27.34
C VAL A 809 10.28 22.35 27.18
N LEU A 810 10.26 21.19 26.52
CA LEU A 810 9.05 20.38 26.34
C LEU A 810 8.51 19.90 27.69
N ARG A 811 9.39 19.50 28.63
CA ARG A 811 8.97 19.10 29.97
C ARG A 811 8.34 20.25 30.76
N GLU A 812 8.84 21.47 30.64
CA GLU A 812 8.19 22.65 31.25
C GLU A 812 6.80 22.93 30.65
N CYS A 813 6.55 22.48 29.42
CA CYS A 813 5.25 22.54 28.75
C CYS A 813 4.32 21.35 29.07
N GLY A 814 4.81 20.31 29.76
CA GLY A 814 4.00 19.17 30.22
C GLY A 814 4.30 17.82 29.55
N TYR A 815 5.33 17.74 28.70
CA TYR A 815 5.79 16.47 28.13
C TYR A 815 6.49 15.57 29.16
N ARG A 816 6.39 14.25 28.97
CA ARG A 816 7.36 13.29 29.51
C ARG A 816 8.67 13.38 28.73
N ALA A 817 9.74 13.83 29.37
CA ALA A 817 11.06 13.93 28.74
C ALA A 817 11.91 12.69 29.06
N LEU A 818 12.08 11.83 28.07
CA LEU A 818 12.69 10.51 28.18
C LEU A 818 14.07 10.47 27.49
N HIS A 819 15.10 9.98 28.19
CA HIS A 819 16.42 9.73 27.61
C HIS A 819 16.75 8.23 27.68
N ILE A 820 17.15 7.65 26.54
CA ILE A 820 17.53 6.24 26.46
C ILE A 820 18.84 6.09 25.66
N GLY A 821 19.87 5.51 26.27
CA GLY A 821 21.13 5.13 25.63
C GLY A 821 22.32 6.07 25.89
N LYS A 822 22.97 6.59 24.84
CA LYS A 822 24.23 7.35 24.90
C LYS A 822 24.00 8.85 25.13
N TRP A 823 24.52 9.36 26.25
CA TRP A 823 24.50 10.79 26.57
C TRP A 823 25.79 11.52 26.15
N HIS A 824 26.91 11.26 26.82
CA HIS A 824 28.24 11.77 26.46
C HIS A 824 28.38 13.32 26.40
N LEU A 825 27.66 14.04 27.27
CA LEU A 825 27.68 15.51 27.39
C LEU A 825 28.23 16.06 28.72
N GLY A 826 28.86 15.22 29.54
CA GLY A 826 29.63 15.66 30.71
C GLY A 826 30.81 14.73 31.02
N ALA A 827 31.90 15.29 31.57
CA ALA A 827 33.08 14.52 31.95
C ALA A 827 32.94 13.86 33.33
N GLY A 828 33.36 12.59 33.46
CA GLY A 828 33.38 11.88 34.74
C GLY A 828 32.02 11.82 35.44
N THR A 829 31.99 11.86 36.78
CA THR A 829 30.73 11.89 37.56
C THR A 829 30.22 13.33 37.79
N SER A 830 30.28 14.17 36.76
CA SER A 830 29.77 15.55 36.82
C SER A 830 28.23 15.59 36.79
N ALA A 831 27.62 16.71 37.19
CA ALA A 831 26.15 16.82 37.13
C ALA A 831 25.68 16.79 35.66
N GLU A 832 26.45 17.45 34.81
CA GLU A 832 26.32 17.56 33.37
C GLU A 832 26.37 16.18 32.66
N ALA A 833 26.97 15.17 33.29
CA ALA A 833 27.04 13.82 32.76
C ALA A 833 25.72 13.03 32.92
N ASN A 834 24.72 13.51 33.65
CA ASN A 834 23.44 12.82 33.85
C ASN A 834 22.30 13.56 33.14
N PRO A 835 21.62 12.95 32.14
CA PRO A 835 20.44 13.52 31.46
C PRO A 835 19.38 14.10 32.41
N LEU A 836 19.19 13.49 33.59
CA LEU A 836 18.20 13.95 34.57
C LEU A 836 18.45 15.38 35.11
N ASN A 837 19.70 15.86 35.01
CA ASN A 837 20.04 17.23 35.39
C ASN A 837 19.88 18.23 34.23
N HIS A 838 19.56 17.76 33.02
CA HIS A 838 19.30 18.56 31.82
C HIS A 838 17.81 18.65 31.48
N GLY A 839 16.93 18.30 32.41
CA GLY A 839 15.48 18.38 32.23
C GLY A 839 14.82 17.13 31.64
N PHE A 840 15.55 16.05 31.41
CA PHE A 840 14.92 14.72 31.26
C PHE A 840 14.46 14.21 32.63
N GLU A 841 13.42 13.38 32.67
CA GLU A 841 12.89 12.77 33.90
C GLU A 841 13.04 11.25 33.94
N PHE A 842 13.18 10.61 32.78
CA PHE A 842 13.62 9.22 32.65
C PHE A 842 15.02 9.16 32.05
N ASN A 843 15.83 8.21 32.53
CA ASN A 843 17.16 7.94 31.99
C ASN A 843 17.49 6.45 32.14
N VAL A 844 17.68 5.76 31.02
CA VAL A 844 18.35 4.45 30.96
C VAL A 844 19.62 4.58 30.13
N GLY A 845 20.73 4.03 30.61
CA GLY A 845 22.02 4.02 29.92
C GLY A 845 22.82 5.35 29.95
N GLY A 846 22.15 6.50 30.02
CA GLY A 846 22.78 7.81 29.80
C GLY A 846 23.74 8.24 30.91
N ASN A 847 25.03 8.30 30.57
CA ASN A 847 26.05 8.93 31.42
C ASN A 847 27.24 9.54 30.63
N GLN A 848 28.38 9.76 31.29
CA GLN A 848 29.61 10.29 30.67
C GLN A 848 30.23 9.43 29.56
N PHE A 849 29.83 8.16 29.39
CA PHE A 849 30.50 7.26 28.46
C PHE A 849 30.10 7.52 27.00
N GLY A 850 31.10 7.75 26.16
CA GLY A 850 30.92 7.90 24.70
C GLY A 850 30.93 6.58 23.91
N THR A 851 30.97 5.44 24.60
CA THR A 851 31.08 4.06 24.06
C THR A 851 30.66 3.11 25.18
N PRO A 852 30.10 1.92 24.89
CA PRO A 852 29.75 0.96 25.94
C PRO A 852 30.96 0.62 26.84
N PRO A 853 30.87 0.81 28.16
CA PRO A 853 32.01 0.68 29.07
C PRO A 853 32.46 -0.78 29.22
N ALA A 854 33.73 -0.97 29.56
CA ALA A 854 34.27 -2.27 29.94
C ALA A 854 33.93 -2.57 31.42
N PRO A 855 33.76 -3.85 31.82
CA PRO A 855 34.02 -5.06 31.04
C PRO A 855 32.94 -5.51 30.04
N GLU A 856 31.68 -5.08 30.21
CA GLU A 856 30.52 -5.65 29.51
C GLU A 856 30.48 -5.33 28.02
N ARG A 857 30.84 -4.10 27.64
CA ARG A 857 30.70 -3.59 26.27
C ARG A 857 29.25 -3.74 25.80
N TYR A 858 28.99 -4.47 24.71
CA TYR A 858 27.65 -4.66 24.17
C TYR A 858 26.86 -5.84 24.77
N PHE A 859 27.46 -6.67 25.64
CA PHE A 859 26.80 -7.85 26.19
C PHE A 859 26.75 -7.80 27.72
N ALA A 860 25.54 -7.89 28.28
CA ALA A 860 25.32 -7.72 29.71
C ALA A 860 26.01 -8.83 30.53
N SER A 861 26.56 -8.46 31.69
CA SER A 861 27.17 -9.42 32.62
C SER A 861 26.14 -10.09 33.54
N ALA A 862 26.61 -10.93 34.46
CA ALA A 862 25.82 -11.43 35.59
C ALA A 862 25.17 -10.33 36.46
N ASN A 863 25.59 -9.06 36.33
CA ASN A 863 25.05 -7.91 37.04
C ASN A 863 24.41 -6.87 36.09
N GLY A 864 24.04 -7.26 34.87
CA GLY A 864 23.65 -6.32 33.82
C GLY A 864 24.84 -5.50 33.31
N PHE A 865 24.59 -4.25 32.91
CA PHE A 865 25.60 -3.28 32.47
C PHE A 865 26.03 -2.39 33.64
N SER A 866 26.94 -2.87 34.49
CA SER A 866 27.25 -2.25 35.79
C SER A 866 27.81 -0.82 35.72
N GLY A 867 28.32 -0.40 34.56
CA GLY A 867 28.81 0.96 34.30
C GLY A 867 27.75 1.96 33.82
N LEU A 868 26.50 1.55 33.58
CA LEU A 868 25.47 2.37 32.96
C LEU A 868 24.21 2.49 33.85
N PRO A 869 23.57 3.68 33.99
CA PRO A 869 22.43 3.86 34.89
C PRO A 869 21.23 2.99 34.50
N ASN A 870 20.52 2.51 35.52
CA ASN A 870 19.25 1.77 35.40
C ASN A 870 19.29 0.50 34.52
N MET A 871 20.47 -0.07 34.25
CA MET A 871 20.64 -1.33 33.50
C MET A 871 21.23 -2.45 34.38
N GLY A 872 20.57 -2.72 35.51
CA GLY A 872 20.85 -3.89 36.36
C GLY A 872 20.36 -5.20 35.71
N PRO A 873 20.60 -6.37 36.35
CA PRO A 873 20.31 -7.68 35.76
C PRO A 873 18.80 -7.97 35.56
N ASP A 874 17.92 -7.20 36.20
CA ASP A 874 16.46 -7.30 36.02
C ASP A 874 15.98 -6.59 34.73
N ILE A 875 16.74 -5.61 34.23
CA ILE A 875 16.49 -4.88 32.96
C ILE A 875 17.37 -5.43 31.83
N ALA A 876 18.62 -5.79 32.15
CA ALA A 876 19.59 -6.35 31.22
C ALA A 876 20.06 -7.75 31.71
N PRO A 877 19.29 -8.82 31.46
CA PRO A 877 19.67 -10.17 31.83
C PRO A 877 21.05 -10.59 31.27
N PRO A 878 21.76 -11.54 31.91
CA PRO A 878 23.12 -11.88 31.50
C PRO A 878 23.18 -12.45 30.08
N GLY A 879 23.95 -11.79 29.21
CA GLY A 879 24.05 -12.10 27.78
C GLY A 879 23.13 -11.29 26.86
N SER A 880 22.20 -10.48 27.39
CA SER A 880 21.40 -9.56 26.58
C SER A 880 22.29 -8.56 25.82
N TYR A 881 21.87 -8.21 24.60
CA TYR A 881 22.58 -7.29 23.73
C TYR A 881 22.11 -5.85 23.99
N LEU A 882 23.04 -4.91 24.08
CA LEU A 882 22.75 -3.55 24.52
C LEU A 882 21.75 -2.81 23.63
N THR A 883 21.81 -2.99 22.31
CA THR A 883 20.87 -2.35 21.38
C THR A 883 19.45 -2.81 21.65
N ASP A 884 19.25 -4.12 21.81
CA ASP A 884 17.95 -4.76 22.04
C ASP A 884 17.35 -4.30 23.38
N VAL A 885 18.15 -4.26 24.45
CA VAL A 885 17.70 -3.76 25.79
C VAL A 885 17.28 -2.29 25.74
N LEU A 886 17.97 -1.44 24.96
CA LEU A 886 17.56 -0.04 24.80
C LEU A 886 16.25 0.08 24.00
N THR A 887 16.01 -0.82 23.03
CA THR A 887 14.72 -0.94 22.33
C THR A 887 13.60 -1.34 23.27
N GLU A 888 13.78 -2.41 24.05
CA GLU A 888 12.80 -2.91 25.02
C GLU A 888 12.36 -1.80 26.00
N GLN A 889 13.31 -0.99 26.46
CA GLN A 889 13.04 0.14 27.34
C GLN A 889 12.36 1.33 26.64
N ALA A 890 12.58 1.52 25.34
CA ALA A 890 11.88 2.54 24.56
C ALA A 890 10.43 2.10 24.28
N VAL A 891 10.22 0.84 23.87
CA VAL A 891 8.91 0.20 23.73
C VAL A 891 8.11 0.35 25.03
N GLU A 892 8.65 -0.07 26.18
CA GLU A 892 7.97 0.04 27.49
C GLU A 892 7.52 1.49 27.80
N GLN A 893 8.35 2.50 27.50
CA GLN A 893 7.96 3.89 27.74
C GLN A 893 6.91 4.43 26.75
N ILE A 894 6.88 3.93 25.51
CA ILE A 894 5.83 4.27 24.52
C ILE A 894 4.49 3.71 25.00
N GLN A 895 4.46 2.43 25.40
CA GLN A 895 3.25 1.76 25.91
C GLN A 895 2.68 2.46 27.16
N LEU A 896 3.54 2.82 28.11
CA LEU A 896 3.13 3.58 29.30
C LEU A 896 2.60 4.98 28.95
N ALA A 897 3.22 5.66 27.98
CA ALA A 897 2.76 6.98 27.55
C ALA A 897 1.38 6.92 26.85
N ALA A 898 1.11 5.85 26.10
CA ALA A 898 -0.19 5.56 25.50
C ALA A 898 -1.25 5.23 26.56
N GLU A 899 -0.97 4.30 27.50
CA GLU A 899 -1.87 3.95 28.62
C GLU A 899 -2.27 5.18 29.45
N GLU A 900 -1.35 6.14 29.60
CA GLU A 900 -1.52 7.34 30.42
C GLU A 900 -1.98 8.60 29.64
N ASP A 901 -2.37 8.51 28.35
CA ASP A 901 -2.72 9.65 27.44
C ASP A 901 -1.78 10.86 27.61
N THR A 902 -0.46 10.61 27.68
CA THR A 902 0.54 11.63 28.00
C THR A 902 1.56 11.81 26.88
N ALA A 903 1.64 13.03 26.32
CA ALA A 903 2.62 13.38 25.32
C ALA A 903 4.07 13.19 25.81
N PHE A 904 4.94 12.64 24.95
CA PHE A 904 6.33 12.37 25.29
C PHE A 904 7.34 12.87 24.24
N VAL A 905 8.53 13.24 24.73
CA VAL A 905 9.71 13.46 23.91
C VAL A 905 10.78 12.46 24.32
N MET A 906 11.16 11.59 23.40
CA MET A 906 12.16 10.55 23.59
C MET A 906 13.42 10.89 22.81
N TYR A 907 14.51 11.09 23.51
CA TYR A 907 15.85 11.05 22.92
C TYR A 907 16.38 9.61 23.03
N LEU A 908 16.07 8.79 22.03
CA LEU A 908 16.53 7.42 21.89
C LEU A 908 17.86 7.45 21.15
N SER A 909 18.96 7.62 21.88
CA SER A 909 20.29 7.60 21.29
C SER A 909 20.99 6.27 21.49
N HIS A 910 21.04 5.44 20.47
CA HIS A 910 21.77 4.18 20.56
C HIS A 910 23.28 4.40 20.77
N PHE A 911 23.92 3.49 21.50
CA PHE A 911 25.38 3.34 21.46
C PHE A 911 25.84 2.67 20.16
N ALA A 912 24.96 1.91 19.51
CA ALA A 912 25.22 1.35 18.19
C ALA A 912 25.29 2.49 17.15
N VAL A 913 26.22 2.43 16.20
CA VAL A 913 27.11 1.31 15.81
C VAL A 913 28.57 1.49 16.26
N HIS A 914 28.82 2.34 17.26
CA HIS A 914 30.16 2.70 17.74
C HIS A 914 30.96 1.51 18.30
N THR A 915 32.28 1.58 18.14
CA THR A 915 33.23 0.59 18.68
C THR A 915 33.09 0.34 20.20
N PRO A 916 33.41 -0.87 20.70
CA PRO A 916 33.95 -2.03 19.97
C PRO A 916 32.88 -2.74 19.13
N ILE A 917 33.21 -3.07 17.88
CA ILE A 917 32.26 -3.70 16.95
C ILE A 917 31.93 -5.12 17.44
N GLN A 918 30.70 -5.30 17.92
CA GLN A 918 30.19 -6.51 18.56
C GLN A 918 28.69 -6.64 18.29
N ALA A 919 28.26 -7.82 17.82
CA ALA A 919 26.85 -8.13 17.53
C ALA A 919 26.56 -9.62 17.83
N PRO A 920 25.29 -10.03 17.98
CA PRO A 920 24.92 -11.42 18.23
C PRO A 920 25.41 -12.40 17.16
N ALA A 921 25.94 -13.54 17.61
CA ALA A 921 26.71 -14.44 16.74
C ALA A 921 25.92 -15.03 15.56
N ALA A 922 24.60 -15.16 15.67
CA ALA A 922 23.72 -15.62 14.59
C ALA A 922 23.69 -14.60 13.44
N THR A 923 23.42 -13.33 13.75
CA THR A 923 23.39 -12.22 12.79
C THR A 923 24.77 -11.99 12.16
N VAL A 924 25.86 -12.14 12.92
CA VAL A 924 27.23 -12.12 12.34
C VAL A 924 27.45 -13.27 11.35
N ALA A 925 26.94 -14.47 11.64
CA ALA A 925 27.06 -15.62 10.75
C ALA A 925 26.25 -15.45 9.44
N LYS A 926 25.07 -14.81 9.49
CA LYS A 926 24.27 -14.41 8.32
C LYS A 926 25.11 -13.57 7.34
N TYR A 927 25.70 -12.48 7.81
CA TYR A 927 26.53 -11.62 6.93
C TYR A 927 27.85 -12.25 6.51
N GLN A 928 28.45 -13.14 7.32
CA GLN A 928 29.62 -13.90 6.90
C GLN A 928 29.27 -14.85 5.74
N ALA A 929 28.12 -15.56 5.83
CA ALA A 929 27.62 -16.38 4.73
C ALA A 929 27.28 -15.53 3.48
N LYS A 930 26.73 -14.32 3.65
CA LYS A 930 26.47 -13.37 2.53
C LYS A 930 27.75 -13.02 1.77
N LEU A 931 28.86 -12.77 2.48
CA LEU A 931 30.18 -12.56 1.85
C LEU A 931 30.70 -13.83 1.17
N ASP A 932 30.67 -14.97 1.87
CA ASP A 932 31.25 -16.23 1.40
C ASP A 932 30.52 -16.79 0.16
N ASN A 933 29.21 -16.57 0.07
CA ASN A 933 28.36 -17.01 -1.05
C ASN A 933 28.49 -16.13 -2.31
N ASN A 934 29.00 -14.89 -2.18
CA ASN A 934 29.12 -13.93 -3.29
C ASN A 934 30.59 -13.48 -3.51
N PRO A 935 31.51 -14.42 -3.79
CA PRO A 935 32.94 -14.12 -3.90
C PRO A 935 33.22 -13.21 -5.11
N GLY A 936 33.78 -12.03 -4.83
CA GLY A 936 34.16 -11.06 -5.85
C GLY A 936 33.12 -9.99 -6.18
N MET A 937 31.99 -9.95 -5.46
CA MET A 937 31.06 -8.81 -5.49
C MET A 937 31.74 -7.55 -4.92
N ASP A 938 31.53 -6.39 -5.57
CA ASP A 938 31.99 -5.11 -5.03
C ASP A 938 30.96 -4.57 -4.04
N TRP A 939 31.19 -4.86 -2.76
CA TRP A 939 30.39 -4.38 -1.65
C TRP A 939 30.65 -2.89 -1.29
N GLN A 940 31.14 -2.08 -2.23
CA GLN A 940 31.47 -0.66 -2.05
C GLN A 940 32.46 -0.38 -0.89
N GLY A 941 33.22 -1.40 -0.47
CA GLY A 941 34.14 -1.36 0.68
C GLY A 941 33.52 -1.76 2.03
N GLN A 942 32.21 -2.02 2.10
CA GLN A 942 31.53 -2.54 3.30
C GLN A 942 31.67 -4.07 3.33
N THR A 943 32.63 -4.61 4.09
CA THR A 943 32.90 -6.06 4.14
C THR A 943 33.10 -6.57 5.57
N ASN A 944 32.38 -5.99 6.54
CA ASN A 944 32.51 -6.32 7.96
C ASN A 944 31.20 -6.94 8.48
N PRO A 945 31.09 -8.28 8.56
CA PRO A 945 29.88 -8.97 8.99
C PRO A 945 29.38 -8.57 10.38
N THR A 946 30.32 -8.23 11.28
CA THR A 946 29.95 -7.83 12.64
C THR A 946 29.35 -6.42 12.65
N TYR A 947 29.83 -5.51 11.79
CA TYR A 947 29.23 -4.16 11.67
C TYR A 947 27.84 -4.22 11.03
N ALA A 948 27.70 -4.98 9.93
CA ALA A 948 26.42 -5.19 9.27
C ALA A 948 25.38 -5.79 10.24
N ALA A 949 25.79 -6.72 11.10
CA ALA A 949 24.95 -7.25 12.16
C ALA A 949 24.58 -6.19 13.23
N MET A 950 25.44 -5.23 13.57
CA MET A 950 25.06 -4.12 14.45
C MET A 950 24.02 -3.21 13.79
N VAL A 951 24.17 -2.94 12.49
CA VAL A 951 23.21 -2.15 11.69
C VAL A 951 21.84 -2.83 11.65
N GLU A 952 21.77 -4.14 11.39
CA GLU A 952 20.50 -4.88 11.38
C GLU A 952 19.79 -4.84 12.75
N HIS A 953 20.51 -4.92 13.86
CA HIS A 953 19.89 -4.77 15.19
C HIS A 953 19.37 -3.35 15.47
N VAL A 954 19.90 -2.32 14.82
CA VAL A 954 19.34 -0.96 14.86
C VAL A 954 18.11 -0.84 13.96
N ASP A 955 18.10 -1.52 12.81
CA ASP A 955 16.92 -1.58 11.94
C ASP A 955 15.75 -2.31 12.62
N LEU A 956 16.01 -3.46 13.26
CA LEU A 956 15.04 -4.17 14.10
C LEU A 956 14.55 -3.32 15.27
N SER A 957 15.42 -2.47 15.84
CA SER A 957 15.03 -1.51 16.88
C SER A 957 14.01 -0.51 16.35
N LEU A 958 14.28 0.11 15.19
CA LEU A 958 13.36 1.03 14.54
C LEU A 958 12.02 0.36 14.19
N GLY A 959 12.05 -0.86 13.65
CA GLY A 959 10.85 -1.63 13.34
C GLY A 959 9.98 -1.92 14.57
N ALA A 960 10.60 -2.29 15.70
CA ALA A 960 9.90 -2.48 16.96
C ALA A 960 9.24 -1.17 17.46
N ILE A 961 9.94 -0.03 17.36
CA ILE A 961 9.38 1.28 17.72
C ILE A 961 8.18 1.65 16.82
N MET A 962 8.31 1.48 15.49
CA MET A 962 7.21 1.75 14.56
C MET A 962 6.00 0.85 14.82
N ALA A 963 6.22 -0.44 15.09
CA ALA A 963 5.15 -1.37 15.45
C ALA A 963 4.45 -0.99 16.77
N THR A 964 5.19 -0.63 17.82
CA THR A 964 4.61 -0.19 19.11
C THR A 964 3.89 1.16 19.02
N LEU A 965 4.23 2.03 18.06
CA LEU A 965 3.43 3.23 17.80
C LEU A 965 2.13 2.92 17.04
N ALA A 966 2.15 1.89 16.21
CA ALA A 966 0.99 1.44 15.43
C ALA A 966 -0.04 0.73 16.32
N ASP A 967 0.42 -0.12 17.24
CA ASP A 967 -0.36 -0.94 18.17
C ASP A 967 0.35 -0.96 19.55
N PRO A 968 0.15 0.06 20.41
CA PRO A 968 0.75 0.14 21.74
C PRO A 968 0.37 -1.00 22.70
N ASP A 969 -0.91 -1.39 22.80
CA ASP A 969 -1.34 -2.39 23.78
C ASP A 969 -1.16 -3.85 23.31
N GLY A 970 -0.97 -4.07 22.01
CA GLY A 970 -0.75 -5.37 21.38
C GLY A 970 -2.05 -6.13 21.09
N ASP A 971 -3.21 -5.47 21.17
CA ASP A 971 -4.50 -5.99 20.72
C ASP A 971 -4.91 -5.33 19.38
N PRO A 972 -4.64 -6.00 18.23
CA PRO A 972 -4.95 -5.48 16.90
C PRO A 972 -6.45 -5.40 16.59
N MET A 973 -7.31 -5.63 17.59
CA MET A 973 -8.75 -5.39 17.54
C MET A 973 -9.14 -4.02 18.12
N THR A 974 -8.20 -3.27 18.70
CA THR A 974 -8.40 -1.89 19.14
C THR A 974 -7.74 -0.91 18.18
N ASP A 975 -8.35 0.27 18.04
CA ASP A 975 -7.75 1.42 17.34
C ASP A 975 -7.17 2.36 18.41
N ASP A 976 -6.02 1.96 18.96
CA ASP A 976 -5.27 2.68 19.99
C ASP A 976 -4.01 3.36 19.43
N SER A 977 -3.86 3.38 18.11
CA SER A 977 -2.67 3.84 17.40
C SER A 977 -2.30 5.28 17.75
N ILE A 978 -1.02 5.50 18.05
CA ILE A 978 -0.45 6.83 18.32
C ILE A 978 0.54 7.28 17.24
N ALA A 979 0.71 6.49 16.18
CA ALA A 979 1.59 6.77 15.05
C ALA A 979 1.30 8.13 14.38
N GLU A 980 0.02 8.44 14.10
CA GLU A 980 -0.39 9.70 13.47
C GLU A 980 -0.15 10.95 14.35
N ASN A 981 0.06 10.77 15.67
CA ASN A 981 0.43 11.84 16.59
C ASN A 981 1.92 11.77 17.02
N THR A 982 2.75 11.03 16.29
CA THR A 982 4.17 10.84 16.63
C THR A 982 5.11 11.17 15.48
N MET A 983 5.99 12.15 15.70
CA MET A 983 7.09 12.46 14.79
C MET A 983 8.34 11.65 15.16
N ILE A 984 8.82 10.81 14.24
CA ILE A 984 10.15 10.19 14.31
C ILE A 984 11.14 11.04 13.49
N VAL A 985 12.28 11.38 14.09
CA VAL A 985 13.43 11.98 13.42
C VAL A 985 14.60 11.01 13.52
N PHE A 986 14.93 10.35 12.40
CA PHE A 986 16.02 9.38 12.29
C PHE A 986 17.28 10.06 11.74
N THR A 987 18.40 9.99 12.48
CA THR A 987 19.72 10.46 11.99
C THR A 987 20.89 9.96 12.87
N ALA A 988 22.12 10.42 12.62
CA ALA A 988 23.36 10.04 13.31
C ALA A 988 24.18 11.25 13.80
N ASP A 989 25.14 11.03 14.70
CA ASP A 989 25.95 12.11 15.30
C ASP A 989 27.21 12.51 14.53
N ASN A 990 27.73 11.63 13.67
CA ASN A 990 28.86 11.85 12.76
C ASN A 990 29.04 10.66 11.81
N GLY A 991 29.74 10.90 10.71
CA GLY A 991 29.90 9.92 9.64
C GLY A 991 30.63 8.64 10.03
N GLY A 992 30.48 7.60 9.21
CA GLY A 992 30.89 6.24 9.51
C GLY A 992 32.39 6.10 9.78
N LEU A 993 32.74 5.23 10.73
CA LEU A 993 34.14 4.96 11.06
C LEU A 993 34.79 4.05 10.01
N LEU A 994 35.72 4.59 9.22
CA LEU A 994 36.36 3.89 8.07
C LEU A 994 37.17 2.61 8.41
N SER A 995 37.41 2.31 9.70
CA SER A 995 37.99 1.01 10.11
C SER A 995 36.93 -0.09 10.33
N ALA A 996 35.65 0.27 10.30
CA ALA A 996 34.51 -0.61 10.50
C ALA A 996 33.60 -0.67 9.25
N THR A 997 33.40 0.47 8.58
CA THR A 997 32.56 0.63 7.38
C THR A 997 33.24 1.44 6.26
N SER A 998 32.49 1.84 5.23
CA SER A 998 32.91 2.65 4.08
C SER A 998 31.81 3.68 3.75
N ASN A 999 32.18 4.96 3.67
CA ASN A 999 31.26 6.07 3.34
C ASN A 999 31.20 6.39 1.84
N ARG A 1000 31.61 5.47 0.96
CA ARG A 1000 31.73 5.76 -0.48
C ARG A 1000 30.39 6.20 -1.10
N PRO A 1001 30.42 7.11 -2.11
CA PRO A 1001 31.60 7.71 -2.74
C PRO A 1001 32.15 8.93 -1.98
N LEU A 1002 31.59 9.28 -0.82
CA LEU A 1002 32.05 10.41 -0.02
C LEU A 1002 33.48 10.22 0.48
N ARG A 1003 34.17 11.33 0.70
CA ARG A 1003 35.56 11.36 1.17
C ARG A 1003 35.61 11.36 2.70
N ASP A 1004 36.56 10.61 3.24
CA ASP A 1004 36.83 10.47 4.67
C ASP A 1004 35.69 9.83 5.49
N GLY A 1005 35.80 9.88 6.82
CA GLY A 1005 34.79 9.43 7.77
C GLY A 1005 34.87 10.19 9.09
N LYS A 1006 34.39 9.57 10.18
CA LYS A 1006 34.48 10.12 11.55
C LYS A 1006 35.79 10.86 11.82
N GLY A 1007 35.69 12.12 12.22
CA GLY A 1007 36.81 12.99 12.54
C GLY A 1007 37.38 13.83 11.39
N GLY A 1008 36.85 13.73 10.17
CA GLY A 1008 37.18 14.60 9.03
C GLY A 1008 36.00 15.50 8.60
N ASN A 1009 36.27 16.74 8.18
CA ASN A 1009 35.24 17.69 7.69
C ASN A 1009 34.85 17.50 6.20
N TYR A 1010 35.40 16.48 5.54
CA TYR A 1010 34.94 16.02 4.22
C TYR A 1010 33.55 15.40 4.34
N GLU A 1011 32.80 15.30 3.23
CA GLU A 1011 31.39 14.88 3.24
C GLU A 1011 31.17 13.58 4.01
N GLY A 1012 32.07 12.59 3.91
CA GLY A 1012 31.90 11.28 4.57
C GLY A 1012 32.01 11.31 6.09
N GLY A 1013 32.49 12.40 6.70
CA GLY A 1013 32.58 12.56 8.14
C GLY A 1013 31.52 13.46 8.78
N ILE A 1014 30.77 14.23 7.98
CA ILE A 1014 29.75 15.17 8.47
C ILE A 1014 28.37 15.01 7.82
N ARG A 1015 28.20 14.20 6.77
CA ARG A 1015 26.94 14.02 6.05
C ARG A 1015 26.29 12.72 6.48
N GLU A 1016 25.05 12.80 6.93
CA GLU A 1016 24.32 11.69 7.55
C GLU A 1016 22.97 11.45 6.83
N PRO A 1017 22.34 10.27 6.99
CA PRO A 1017 20.96 10.11 6.59
C PRO A 1017 20.06 10.89 7.57
N TRP A 1018 19.03 11.54 7.04
CA TRP A 1018 18.03 12.27 7.81
C TRP A 1018 16.64 11.93 7.27
N VAL A 1019 15.77 11.41 8.13
CA VAL A 1019 14.38 11.11 7.78
C VAL A 1019 13.46 11.70 8.84
N PHE A 1020 12.47 12.47 8.39
CA PHE A 1020 11.36 12.95 9.22
C PHE A 1020 10.10 12.18 8.83
N TRP A 1021 9.58 11.37 9.75
CA TRP A 1021 8.38 10.56 9.54
C TRP A 1021 7.31 11.01 10.53
N TRP A 1022 6.12 11.31 10.02
CA TRP A 1022 4.94 11.65 10.82
C TRP A 1022 3.71 11.43 9.94
N PRO A 1023 3.07 10.24 10.01
CA PRO A 1023 1.94 9.87 9.17
C PRO A 1023 0.83 10.92 9.21
N GLY A 1024 0.19 11.16 8.06
CA GLY A 1024 -0.86 12.17 7.89
C GLY A 1024 -0.40 13.63 7.95
N THR A 1025 0.79 13.93 8.49
CA THR A 1025 1.27 15.31 8.74
C THR A 1025 2.46 15.71 7.85
N ILE A 1026 3.45 14.84 7.67
CA ILE A 1026 4.61 15.07 6.80
C ILE A 1026 4.43 14.22 5.54
N ALA A 1027 4.43 14.88 4.37
CA ALA A 1027 4.29 14.17 3.10
C ALA A 1027 5.54 13.34 2.78
N PRO A 1028 5.40 12.07 2.32
CA PRO A 1028 6.53 11.26 1.92
C PRO A 1028 7.28 11.87 0.72
N GLY A 1029 8.61 11.80 0.70
CA GLY A 1029 9.39 12.30 -0.43
C GLY A 1029 10.88 12.52 -0.17
N ILE A 1030 11.58 13.05 -1.17
CA ILE A 1030 13.00 13.39 -1.08
C ILE A 1030 13.14 14.91 -1.17
N ASN A 1031 13.76 15.52 -0.15
CA ASN A 1031 14.01 16.96 -0.10
C ASN A 1031 15.53 17.23 -0.11
N PRO A 1032 16.09 17.80 -1.20
CA PRO A 1032 17.53 18.00 -1.33
C PRO A 1032 18.08 19.21 -0.58
N GLU A 1033 17.27 19.97 0.15
CA GLU A 1033 17.74 21.17 0.88
C GLU A 1033 18.80 20.79 1.94
N PRO A 1034 19.94 21.52 2.04
CA PRO A 1034 20.92 21.30 3.10
C PRO A 1034 20.37 21.64 4.50
N ILE A 1035 20.40 20.64 5.38
CA ILE A 1035 19.99 20.76 6.79
C ILE A 1035 21.12 20.33 7.72
N VAL A 1036 21.17 20.85 8.94
CA VAL A 1036 22.23 20.59 9.92
C VAL A 1036 21.66 20.37 11.32
N SER A 1037 22.37 19.65 12.19
CA SER A 1037 21.79 19.13 13.43
C SER A 1037 21.22 20.18 14.39
N HIS A 1038 21.74 21.41 14.41
CA HIS A 1038 21.18 22.50 15.22
C HIS A 1038 19.81 23.00 14.71
N ASP A 1039 19.42 22.72 13.47
CA ASP A 1039 18.08 23.02 12.96
C ASP A 1039 16.98 22.21 13.69
N LEU A 1040 17.34 21.08 14.33
CA LEU A 1040 16.35 20.18 14.94
C LEU A 1040 15.67 20.78 16.18
N PHE A 1041 16.40 21.53 17.03
CA PHE A 1041 15.83 22.17 18.22
C PHE A 1041 14.69 23.16 17.90
N PRO A 1042 14.87 24.18 17.04
CA PRO A 1042 13.77 25.08 16.69
C PRO A 1042 12.65 24.34 15.95
N THR A 1043 12.97 23.35 15.11
CA THR A 1043 11.97 22.55 14.39
C THR A 1043 11.07 21.76 15.33
N ILE A 1044 11.62 21.05 16.32
CA ILE A 1044 10.84 20.31 17.32
C ILE A 1044 9.92 21.24 18.11
N LEU A 1045 10.44 22.40 18.55
CA LEU A 1045 9.63 23.36 19.30
C LEU A 1045 8.52 23.97 18.44
N SER A 1046 8.81 24.33 17.19
CA SER A 1046 7.84 24.85 16.23
C SER A 1046 6.71 23.85 15.97
N LYS A 1047 7.05 22.57 15.68
CA LYS A 1047 6.09 21.48 15.50
C LYS A 1047 5.27 21.16 16.76
N ALA A 1048 5.83 21.36 17.95
CA ALA A 1048 5.11 21.24 19.21
C ALA A 1048 4.28 22.49 19.60
N GLY A 1049 4.29 23.55 18.77
CA GLY A 1049 3.59 24.82 19.04
C GLY A 1049 4.21 25.63 20.19
N ILE A 1050 5.47 25.38 20.53
CA ILE A 1050 6.18 25.96 21.67
C ILE A 1050 7.22 26.99 21.18
N PRO A 1051 7.28 28.20 21.74
CA PRO A 1051 8.29 29.19 21.36
C PRO A 1051 9.67 28.84 21.92
N VAL A 1052 10.72 29.26 21.21
CA VAL A 1052 12.10 29.27 21.75
C VAL A 1052 12.15 30.13 23.03
N PRO A 1053 12.81 29.68 24.11
CA PRO A 1053 12.92 30.43 25.35
C PRO A 1053 13.56 31.82 25.19
N GLU A 1054 13.04 32.83 25.90
CA GLU A 1054 13.55 34.21 25.82
C GLU A 1054 15.03 34.29 26.24
N GLY A 1055 15.87 34.81 25.33
CA GLY A 1055 17.31 34.98 25.55
C GLY A 1055 18.15 33.71 25.34
N HIS A 1056 17.56 32.62 24.85
CA HIS A 1056 18.32 31.47 24.37
C HIS A 1056 18.74 31.68 22.92
N GLU A 1057 20.05 31.72 22.67
CA GLU A 1057 20.60 31.83 21.31
C GLU A 1057 20.38 30.52 20.55
N VAL A 1058 19.89 30.62 19.31
CA VAL A 1058 19.70 29.48 18.39
C VAL A 1058 20.35 29.85 17.07
N ASN A 1059 21.25 29.00 16.58
CA ASN A 1059 21.91 29.17 15.28
C ASN A 1059 21.30 28.28 14.19
N GLY A 1060 20.42 27.34 14.56
CA GLY A 1060 19.65 26.53 13.62
C GLY A 1060 18.41 27.24 13.09
N GLN A 1061 17.95 26.85 11.91
CA GLN A 1061 16.74 27.36 11.28
C GLN A 1061 15.59 26.35 11.44
N ASP A 1062 14.36 26.85 11.62
CA ASP A 1062 13.17 25.99 11.67
C ASP A 1062 12.90 25.37 10.29
N LEU A 1063 12.90 24.03 10.23
CA LEU A 1063 12.66 23.25 9.02
C LEU A 1063 11.17 22.98 8.76
N SER A 1064 10.27 23.41 9.65
CA SER A 1064 8.82 23.21 9.50
C SER A 1064 8.28 23.63 8.12
N PRO A 1065 8.74 24.73 7.49
CA PRO A 1065 8.35 25.07 6.12
C PRO A 1065 8.68 23.99 5.08
N LEU A 1066 9.85 23.33 5.18
CA LEU A 1066 10.25 22.22 4.30
C LEU A 1066 9.36 20.99 4.52
N LEU A 1067 9.09 20.67 5.79
CA LEU A 1067 8.24 19.54 6.18
C LEU A 1067 6.77 19.72 5.77
N GLU A 1068 6.32 20.97 5.62
CA GLU A 1068 4.98 21.36 5.16
C GLU A 1068 4.89 21.61 3.64
N GLY A 1069 6.00 21.47 2.90
CA GLY A 1069 6.03 21.73 1.45
C GLY A 1069 5.84 23.20 1.07
N THR A 1070 6.15 24.13 1.98
CA THR A 1070 6.07 25.59 1.76
C THR A 1070 7.43 26.20 1.43
N SER A 1071 7.48 27.51 1.16
CA SER A 1071 8.72 28.19 0.78
C SER A 1071 9.71 28.28 1.94
N PHE A 1072 10.89 27.72 1.74
CA PHE A 1072 12.04 27.84 2.63
C PHE A 1072 13.20 28.47 1.86
N GLU A 1073 13.86 29.46 2.46
CA GLU A 1073 15.14 29.99 2.01
C GLU A 1073 16.09 29.97 3.22
N ARG A 1074 17.27 29.36 3.08
CA ARG A 1074 18.25 29.35 4.18
C ARG A 1074 18.88 30.72 4.33
N GLU A 1075 18.73 31.33 5.51
CA GLU A 1075 19.18 32.71 5.77
C GLU A 1075 20.71 32.81 5.82
N GLU A 1076 21.37 31.85 6.45
CA GLU A 1076 22.83 31.83 6.66
C GLU A 1076 23.48 30.51 6.17
N PRO A 1077 24.66 30.55 5.53
CA PRO A 1077 25.39 29.35 5.11
C PRO A 1077 25.70 28.38 6.26
N LEU A 1078 25.80 27.08 5.97
CA LEU A 1078 26.19 26.10 6.98
C LEU A 1078 27.69 26.22 7.30
N VAL A 1079 28.04 26.57 8.54
CA VAL A 1079 29.42 26.70 9.00
C VAL A 1079 29.79 25.54 9.95
N PHE A 1080 30.84 24.80 9.58
CA PHE A 1080 31.38 23.68 10.33
C PHE A 1080 32.75 24.05 10.92
N HIS A 1081 32.94 23.81 12.21
CA HIS A 1081 34.16 24.20 12.91
C HIS A 1081 34.67 23.08 13.82
N TYR A 1082 35.78 22.45 13.41
CA TYR A 1082 36.42 21.37 14.16
C TYR A 1082 37.92 21.70 14.34
N PRO A 1083 38.28 22.55 15.31
CA PRO A 1083 39.64 23.05 15.51
C PRO A 1083 40.56 22.05 16.24
N HIS A 1084 40.34 20.75 16.02
CA HIS A 1084 40.91 19.66 16.81
C HIS A 1084 41.60 18.57 16.01
N TRP A 1085 42.50 17.82 16.64
CA TRP A 1085 43.03 16.60 16.02
C TRP A 1085 42.08 15.44 16.25
N SER A 1086 41.86 14.62 15.23
CA SER A 1086 41.08 13.39 15.36
C SER A 1086 42.02 12.17 15.54
N PRO A 1087 41.67 11.18 16.37
CA PRO A 1087 42.39 9.91 16.45
C PRO A 1087 42.21 9.04 15.20
N GLN A 1088 41.23 9.34 14.33
CA GLN A 1088 41.04 8.72 13.01
C GLN A 1088 41.99 9.28 11.94
N GLY A 1089 42.70 10.39 12.21
CA GLY A 1089 43.69 10.99 11.30
C GLY A 1089 43.32 12.39 10.81
N GLY A 1090 42.10 12.85 11.08
CA GLY A 1090 41.67 14.22 10.82
C GLY A 1090 42.54 15.26 11.55
N SER A 1091 42.62 16.43 10.93
CA SER A 1091 43.37 17.59 11.42
C SER A 1091 42.39 18.72 11.82
N PRO A 1092 42.86 19.80 12.46
CA PRO A 1092 42.02 20.98 12.67
C PRO A 1092 41.59 21.61 11.33
N TYR A 1093 40.28 21.80 11.15
CA TYR A 1093 39.67 22.41 9.96
C TYR A 1093 38.47 23.31 10.31
N SER A 1094 38.11 24.19 9.38
CA SER A 1094 36.78 24.81 9.32
C SER A 1094 36.26 24.76 7.89
N ALA A 1095 34.94 24.74 7.71
CA ALA A 1095 34.32 24.66 6.40
C ALA A 1095 33.01 25.46 6.34
N ILE A 1096 32.63 25.89 5.14
CA ILE A 1096 31.35 26.53 4.84
C ILE A 1096 30.70 25.83 3.66
N ARG A 1097 29.37 25.65 3.70
CA ARG A 1097 28.54 25.13 2.60
C ARG A 1097 27.47 26.15 2.24
N GLN A 1098 27.44 26.57 0.98
CA GLN A 1098 26.45 27.51 0.44
C GLN A 1098 26.05 27.09 -0.99
N GLY A 1099 24.76 26.78 -1.21
CA GLY A 1099 24.30 26.19 -2.47
C GLY A 1099 25.08 24.89 -2.78
N ASP A 1100 25.59 24.74 -4.00
CA ASP A 1100 26.41 23.59 -4.40
C ASP A 1100 27.86 23.63 -3.88
N TRP A 1101 28.32 24.75 -3.32
CA TRP A 1101 29.73 24.99 -3.07
C TRP A 1101 30.11 24.74 -1.60
N LYS A 1102 31.24 24.06 -1.41
CA LYS A 1102 31.86 23.83 -0.09
C LYS A 1102 33.32 24.27 -0.12
N LEU A 1103 33.68 25.17 0.81
CA LEU A 1103 35.04 25.65 1.00
C LEU A 1103 35.55 25.18 2.36
N LEU A 1104 36.80 24.71 2.43
CA LEU A 1104 37.48 24.26 3.65
C LEU A 1104 38.78 25.03 3.87
N TYR A 1105 39.10 25.33 5.13
CA TYR A 1105 40.38 25.86 5.58
C TYR A 1105 41.10 24.89 6.51
N ASN A 1106 42.38 24.62 6.21
CA ASN A 1106 43.25 23.71 6.96
C ASN A 1106 44.26 24.49 7.81
N TYR A 1107 44.12 24.45 9.14
CA TYR A 1107 45.01 25.19 10.04
C TYR A 1107 46.43 24.59 10.12
N THR A 1108 46.66 23.34 9.68
CA THR A 1108 47.97 22.69 9.84
C THR A 1108 49.03 23.20 8.87
N ASN A 1109 48.61 23.74 7.74
CA ASN A 1109 49.43 24.21 6.63
C ASN A 1109 48.92 25.54 6.03
N ALA A 1110 47.87 26.14 6.60
CA ALA A 1110 47.19 27.36 6.14
C ALA A 1110 46.77 27.30 4.65
N SER A 1111 46.11 26.20 4.25
CA SER A 1111 45.62 26.00 2.88
C SER A 1111 44.11 25.95 2.77
N TRP A 1112 43.60 26.37 1.61
CA TRP A 1112 42.19 26.36 1.25
C TRP A 1112 41.87 25.29 0.20
N GLU A 1113 40.71 24.64 0.31
CA GLU A 1113 40.20 23.65 -0.64
C GLU A 1113 38.74 23.98 -0.99
N LEU A 1114 38.39 24.04 -2.28
CA LEU A 1114 37.05 24.41 -2.76
C LEU A 1114 36.47 23.32 -3.66
N TYR A 1115 35.22 22.93 -3.41
CA TYR A 1115 34.51 21.86 -4.11
C TYR A 1115 33.11 22.31 -4.55
N ASN A 1116 32.67 21.81 -5.70
CA ASN A 1116 31.27 21.84 -6.12
C ASN A 1116 30.70 20.43 -5.92
N LEU A 1117 29.79 20.27 -4.97
CA LEU A 1117 29.29 18.96 -4.53
C LEU A 1117 28.18 18.39 -5.41
N ALA A 1118 27.55 19.21 -6.26
CA ALA A 1118 26.65 18.74 -7.30
C ALA A 1118 27.42 18.04 -8.45
N GLU A 1119 28.65 18.48 -8.72
CA GLU A 1119 29.52 17.91 -9.76
C GLU A 1119 30.55 16.88 -9.22
N ASP A 1120 30.96 17.01 -7.95
CA ASP A 1120 32.04 16.24 -7.31
C ASP A 1120 31.75 15.95 -5.82
N ILE A 1121 30.71 15.15 -5.56
CA ILE A 1121 30.30 14.72 -4.21
C ILE A 1121 31.42 13.96 -3.43
N GLY A 1122 32.42 13.45 -4.15
CA GLY A 1122 33.59 12.77 -3.57
C GLY A 1122 34.77 13.69 -3.24
N GLU A 1123 34.62 15.01 -3.41
CA GLU A 1123 35.63 16.04 -3.09
C GLU A 1123 37.02 15.70 -3.66
N THR A 1124 37.05 15.27 -4.93
CA THR A 1124 38.23 14.77 -5.64
C THR A 1124 38.97 15.86 -6.41
N THR A 1125 38.28 16.93 -6.80
CA THR A 1125 38.73 17.97 -7.73
C THR A 1125 38.66 19.34 -7.05
N ASN A 1126 39.74 19.69 -6.33
CA ASN A 1126 39.86 20.99 -5.68
C ASN A 1126 39.93 22.13 -6.74
N ARG A 1127 38.92 23.01 -6.73
CA ARG A 1127 38.73 24.13 -7.66
C ARG A 1127 39.24 25.48 -7.16
N ILE A 1128 39.96 25.51 -6.03
CA ILE A 1128 40.43 26.75 -5.41
C ILE A 1128 41.22 27.65 -6.39
N SER A 1129 41.97 27.06 -7.32
CA SER A 1129 42.77 27.78 -8.31
C SER A 1129 42.04 28.11 -9.63
N THR A 1130 40.78 27.72 -9.78
CA THR A 1130 39.99 27.88 -11.02
C THR A 1130 38.71 28.70 -10.86
N GLU A 1131 38.26 28.96 -9.63
CA GLU A 1131 36.98 29.61 -9.32
C GLU A 1131 37.22 30.82 -8.39
N ALA A 1132 37.91 31.85 -8.92
CA ALA A 1132 38.46 32.98 -8.15
C ALA A 1132 37.39 33.72 -7.31
N ASP A 1133 36.25 34.02 -7.92
CA ASP A 1133 35.17 34.81 -7.31
C ASP A 1133 34.46 33.98 -6.22
N ARG A 1134 34.37 32.65 -6.41
CA ARG A 1134 33.78 31.74 -5.42
C ARG A 1134 34.68 31.56 -4.20
N GLN A 1135 36.00 31.43 -4.39
CA GLN A 1135 36.91 31.34 -3.23
C GLN A 1135 36.94 32.65 -2.43
N ALA A 1136 36.80 33.83 -3.08
CA ALA A 1136 36.73 35.11 -2.40
C ALA A 1136 35.55 35.16 -1.43
N VAL A 1137 34.33 35.15 -1.98
CA VAL A 1137 33.06 35.25 -1.25
C VAL A 1137 32.96 34.20 -0.15
N LEU A 1138 33.29 32.93 -0.44
CA LEU A 1138 33.18 31.86 0.55
C LEU A 1138 34.27 31.94 1.64
N SER A 1139 35.47 32.46 1.34
CA SER A 1139 36.53 32.61 2.36
C SER A 1139 36.22 33.75 3.33
N TRP A 1140 35.61 34.82 2.82
CA TRP A 1140 35.07 35.92 3.63
C TRP A 1140 33.91 35.44 4.49
N ALA A 1141 32.92 34.78 3.88
CA ALA A 1141 31.73 34.28 4.58
C ALA A 1141 32.08 33.25 5.67
N LEU A 1142 33.08 32.39 5.45
CA LEU A 1142 33.58 31.49 6.49
C LEU A 1142 34.21 32.26 7.67
N ALA A 1143 35.05 33.26 7.40
CA ALA A 1143 35.69 34.02 8.46
C ALA A 1143 34.68 34.84 9.28
N ASN A 1144 33.79 35.56 8.60
CA ASN A 1144 32.71 36.33 9.23
C ASN A 1144 31.73 35.43 10.01
N GLY A 1145 31.35 34.28 9.45
CA GLY A 1145 30.51 33.30 10.14
C GLY A 1145 31.17 32.75 11.41
N LEU A 1146 32.47 32.47 11.38
CA LEU A 1146 33.23 32.04 12.57
C LEU A 1146 33.38 33.17 13.61
N GLU A 1147 33.55 34.43 13.18
CA GLU A 1147 33.59 35.59 14.09
C GLU A 1147 32.22 35.84 14.76
N ASN A 1148 31.12 35.75 14.01
CA ASN A 1148 29.75 35.86 14.53
C ASN A 1148 29.41 34.73 15.54
N LEU A 1149 29.97 33.54 15.34
CA LEU A 1149 29.88 32.42 16.28
C LEU A 1149 30.90 32.51 17.44
N ASP A 1150 31.70 33.59 17.51
CA ASP A 1150 32.75 33.82 18.53
C ASP A 1150 33.75 32.63 18.61
N ALA A 1151 34.03 31.98 17.48
CA ALA A 1151 34.72 30.68 17.45
C ALA A 1151 36.14 30.73 18.05
N ASN A 1152 36.52 29.69 18.82
CA ASN A 1152 37.87 29.56 19.37
C ASN A 1152 38.79 28.86 18.36
N TYR A 1153 39.92 29.47 17.99
CA TYR A 1153 40.78 28.94 16.93
C TYR A 1153 41.95 28.07 17.44
N PRO A 1154 42.52 27.19 16.60
CA PRO A 1154 43.80 26.55 16.86
C PRO A 1154 44.89 27.58 17.14
N ARG A 1155 45.87 27.20 17.97
CA ARG A 1155 46.91 28.12 18.45
C ARG A 1155 48.30 27.75 17.95
N ASN A 1156 49.11 28.76 17.66
CA ASN A 1156 50.50 28.59 17.28
C ASN A 1156 51.29 27.85 18.39
N VAL A 1157 52.03 26.79 18.03
CA VAL A 1157 52.81 26.00 19.00
C VAL A 1157 53.91 26.76 19.75
N SER A 1158 54.32 27.94 19.26
CA SER A 1158 55.41 28.73 19.83
C SER A 1158 54.97 30.02 20.52
N THR A 1159 53.95 30.72 19.99
CA THR A 1159 53.45 31.98 20.57
C THR A 1159 52.19 31.79 21.42
N LEU A 1160 51.48 30.66 21.26
CA LEU A 1160 50.16 30.39 21.85
C LEU A 1160 49.06 31.40 21.44
N ALA A 1161 49.31 32.23 20.43
CA ALA A 1161 48.29 33.07 19.82
C ALA A 1161 47.35 32.21 18.96
N GLU A 1162 46.08 32.58 18.91
CA GLU A 1162 45.08 32.01 18.01
C GLU A 1162 45.35 32.43 16.57
N GLU A 1163 45.12 31.50 15.64
CA GLU A 1163 45.36 31.68 14.21
C GLU A 1163 44.04 31.50 13.44
N PRO A 1164 43.13 32.51 13.43
CA PRO A 1164 41.90 32.47 12.64
C PRO A 1164 42.20 32.35 11.13
N PRO A 1165 41.25 31.83 10.34
CA PRO A 1165 41.37 31.84 8.89
C PRO A 1165 41.45 33.27 8.38
N VAL A 1166 42.50 33.59 7.63
CA VAL A 1166 42.59 34.87 6.91
C VAL A 1166 41.91 34.65 5.55
N PRO A 1167 40.84 35.41 5.22
CA PRO A 1167 40.20 35.35 3.91
C PRO A 1167 41.20 35.52 2.76
N LEU A 1168 40.89 34.91 1.62
CA LEU A 1168 41.76 34.95 0.44
C LEU A 1168 41.77 36.34 -0.23
N VAL A 1169 40.70 37.11 -0.04
CA VAL A 1169 40.61 38.54 -0.31
C VAL A 1169 40.62 39.28 1.02
N SER A 1170 41.55 40.21 1.19
CA SER A 1170 41.67 40.96 2.45
C SER A 1170 40.65 42.10 2.55
N PRO A 1171 40.19 42.48 3.75
CA PRO A 1171 39.38 43.70 3.96
C PRO A 1171 40.06 45.03 3.56
N GLU A 1172 41.33 45.01 3.14
CA GLU A 1172 42.03 46.15 2.53
C GLU A 1172 41.77 46.26 1.00
N ASN A 1173 41.16 45.22 0.40
CA ASN A 1173 40.83 45.06 -1.03
C ASN A 1173 39.33 44.71 -1.24
N ASP A 1174 38.49 44.85 -0.22
CA ASP A 1174 37.05 44.58 -0.20
C ASP A 1174 36.45 45.72 0.62
N GLN A 1175 36.38 46.90 0.00
CA GLN A 1175 36.16 48.16 0.73
C GLN A 1175 34.69 48.52 0.93
N ASP A 1176 33.80 47.95 0.14
CA ASP A 1176 32.35 48.06 0.32
C ASP A 1176 31.78 46.91 1.18
N GLY A 1177 32.50 45.79 1.29
CA GLY A 1177 32.15 44.65 2.13
C GLY A 1177 31.22 43.65 1.45
N ASP A 1178 31.21 43.57 0.12
CA ASP A 1178 30.42 42.60 -0.65
C ASP A 1178 31.04 41.18 -0.68
N GLY A 1179 32.32 41.06 -0.28
CA GLY A 1179 33.06 39.80 -0.21
C GLY A 1179 33.88 39.46 -1.46
N ARG A 1180 34.05 40.40 -2.39
CA ARG A 1180 34.90 40.28 -3.58
C ARG A 1180 36.12 41.20 -3.52
N ASP A 1181 37.06 41.01 -4.44
CA ASP A 1181 38.25 41.85 -4.54
C ASP A 1181 37.96 43.07 -5.45
N ASP A 1182 38.00 44.27 -4.89
CA ASP A 1182 37.81 45.58 -5.54
C ASP A 1182 38.53 45.64 -6.92
N LEU A 1183 39.73 45.07 -7.01
CA LEU A 1183 40.57 45.09 -8.21
C LEU A 1183 40.13 44.06 -9.24
N GLN A 1184 39.65 42.88 -8.81
CA GLN A 1184 39.08 41.88 -9.71
C GLN A 1184 37.75 42.36 -10.29
N GLU A 1185 36.88 42.96 -9.47
CA GLU A 1185 35.63 43.55 -9.94
C GLU A 1185 35.82 44.76 -10.85
N THR A 1186 36.85 45.57 -10.59
CA THR A 1186 37.31 46.63 -11.51
C THR A 1186 37.75 46.06 -12.87
N LEU A 1187 38.27 44.83 -12.92
CA LEU A 1187 38.69 44.15 -14.16
C LEU A 1187 37.53 43.46 -14.89
N GLU A 1188 36.51 43.02 -14.16
CA GLU A 1188 35.33 42.31 -14.67
C GLU A 1188 34.16 43.24 -14.99
N GLY A 1189 34.15 44.44 -14.38
CA GLY A 1189 33.14 45.48 -14.57
C GLY A 1189 31.85 45.23 -13.80
N THR A 1190 31.92 44.52 -12.67
CA THR A 1190 30.78 43.97 -11.92
C THR A 1190 30.32 44.81 -10.73
N ASP A 1191 31.25 45.50 -10.04
CA ASP A 1191 30.94 46.45 -8.96
C ASP A 1191 31.57 47.85 -9.21
N PRO A 1192 30.96 48.98 -8.75
CA PRO A 1192 31.46 50.33 -8.97
C PRO A 1192 31.93 51.10 -7.71
N LEU A 1193 32.26 50.48 -6.57
CA LEU A 1193 32.52 51.17 -5.29
C LEU A 1193 33.98 51.54 -4.92
N ASP A 1194 34.83 51.87 -5.89
CA ASP A 1194 35.57 53.17 -6.06
C ASP A 1194 36.32 53.08 -7.43
N ALA A 1195 37.24 53.94 -7.88
CA ALA A 1195 37.41 55.39 -7.69
C ALA A 1195 37.09 56.17 -8.99
N GLN A 1196 36.45 55.51 -9.96
CA GLN A 1196 36.13 56.05 -11.28
C GLN A 1196 34.73 55.61 -11.77
N SER A 1197 33.77 55.50 -10.86
CA SER A 1197 32.41 54.99 -11.11
C SER A 1197 31.67 55.81 -12.19
N TYR A 1198 31.52 55.23 -13.38
CA TYR A 1198 30.74 55.76 -14.51
C TYR A 1198 29.95 54.62 -15.19
N PHE A 1199 28.71 54.88 -15.62
CA PHE A 1199 27.72 53.87 -16.07
C PHE A 1199 27.90 53.27 -17.48
N ALA A 1200 27.89 51.94 -17.61
CA ALA A 1200 27.76 51.26 -18.91
C ALA A 1200 26.30 51.26 -19.44
N PRO A 1201 26.06 51.45 -20.76
CA PRO A 1201 24.71 51.49 -21.34
C PRO A 1201 24.19 50.14 -21.87
N VAL A 1202 22.87 49.92 -21.75
CA VAL A 1202 22.14 48.75 -22.30
C VAL A 1202 21.83 48.94 -23.81
N PRO A 1203 21.85 47.89 -24.66
CA PRO A 1203 21.57 48.00 -26.09
C PRO A 1203 20.13 48.39 -26.46
N MET A 1204 19.97 48.91 -27.68
CA MET A 1204 18.73 49.51 -28.19
C MET A 1204 17.55 48.52 -28.30
N MET A 1205 16.34 49.03 -28.03
CA MET A 1205 15.10 48.57 -28.68
C MET A 1205 14.49 49.74 -29.46
N ASP A 1206 13.93 49.45 -30.64
CA ASP A 1206 13.39 50.46 -31.55
C ASP A 1206 12.07 51.07 -31.06
N SER A 1207 11.98 52.40 -31.12
CA SER A 1207 10.76 53.20 -31.04
C SER A 1207 9.84 52.98 -29.83
N GLY A 1208 10.10 53.73 -28.75
CA GLY A 1208 9.15 53.88 -27.64
C GLY A 1208 9.85 54.31 -26.36
N THR A 1209 9.19 55.16 -25.58
CA THR A 1209 9.61 55.64 -24.27
C THR A 1209 10.28 54.54 -23.42
N PHE A 1210 11.58 54.65 -23.14
CA PHE A 1210 12.19 53.79 -22.13
C PHE A 1210 11.82 54.30 -20.74
N SER A 1211 11.63 53.38 -19.80
CA SER A 1211 11.39 53.69 -18.39
C SER A 1211 12.46 52.99 -17.56
N MET A 1212 13.31 53.76 -16.89
CA MET A 1212 14.15 53.26 -15.81
C MET A 1212 13.46 53.50 -14.49
N ALA A 1213 13.38 52.46 -13.66
CA ALA A 1213 12.98 52.54 -12.27
C ALA A 1213 14.20 52.24 -11.40
N TRP A 1214 14.43 53.04 -10.36
CA TRP A 1214 15.45 52.78 -9.35
C TRP A 1214 14.84 52.97 -7.95
N LEU A 1215 15.40 52.27 -6.96
CA LEU A 1215 15.11 52.49 -5.56
C LEU A 1215 15.95 53.67 -5.06
N GLY A 1216 15.28 54.74 -4.65
CA GLY A 1216 15.93 55.85 -3.95
C GLY A 1216 16.20 55.51 -2.48
N VAL A 1217 17.02 56.34 -1.83
CA VAL A 1217 17.51 56.20 -0.42
C VAL A 1217 16.41 56.16 0.66
N GLU A 1218 15.12 56.26 0.28
CA GLU A 1218 13.95 56.14 1.15
C GLU A 1218 12.95 55.06 0.67
N GLY A 1219 13.38 54.09 -0.14
CA GLY A 1219 12.53 52.98 -0.61
C GLY A 1219 11.53 53.34 -1.73
N ARG A 1220 11.55 54.57 -2.26
CA ARG A 1220 10.63 55.01 -3.33
C ARG A 1220 11.18 54.71 -4.73
N ARG A 1221 10.27 54.40 -5.65
CA ARG A 1221 10.55 54.22 -7.09
C ARG A 1221 10.25 55.50 -7.86
N TYR A 1222 11.16 55.89 -8.75
CA TYR A 1222 11.00 57.04 -9.66
C TYR A 1222 11.00 56.58 -11.12
N GLN A 1223 10.19 57.20 -11.97
CA GLN A 1223 10.13 56.93 -13.41
C GLN A 1223 10.58 58.16 -14.21
N LEU A 1224 11.50 57.94 -15.16
CA LEU A 1224 12.00 58.95 -16.10
C LEU A 1224 11.50 58.62 -17.51
N GLU A 1225 10.83 59.56 -18.18
CA GLU A 1225 10.48 59.47 -19.60
C GLU A 1225 11.37 60.40 -20.45
N VAL A 1226 11.87 59.90 -21.59
CA VAL A 1226 12.72 60.63 -22.55
C VAL A 1226 12.12 60.58 -23.95
N SER A 1227 12.11 61.71 -24.65
CA SER A 1227 11.27 61.88 -25.85
C SER A 1227 11.87 61.49 -27.21
N GLU A 1228 13.19 61.26 -27.33
CA GLU A 1228 13.86 60.83 -28.58
C GLU A 1228 15.05 59.88 -28.30
N THR A 1229 15.52 59.18 -29.34
CA THR A 1229 16.50 58.08 -29.27
C THR A 1229 17.89 58.54 -28.81
N LEU A 1230 18.39 58.00 -27.70
CA LEU A 1230 19.77 58.20 -27.25
C LEU A 1230 20.76 57.41 -28.11
N THR A 1231 21.88 58.03 -28.48
CA THR A 1231 23.02 57.32 -29.06
C THR A 1231 23.83 56.62 -27.97
N ALA A 1232 24.21 55.37 -28.23
CA ALA A 1232 25.04 54.58 -27.31
C ALA A 1232 26.31 55.33 -26.87
N ASN A 1233 26.71 55.12 -25.61
CA ASN A 1233 27.88 55.71 -24.94
C ASN A 1233 27.80 57.23 -24.70
N SER A 1234 26.63 57.72 -24.26
CA SER A 1234 26.46 59.08 -23.72
C SER A 1234 26.45 59.05 -22.19
N TRP A 1235 27.31 59.84 -21.53
CA TRP A 1235 27.56 59.78 -20.08
C TRP A 1235 27.15 61.09 -19.41
N PHE A 1236 26.49 61.02 -18.24
CA PHE A 1236 26.03 62.19 -17.49
C PHE A 1236 26.53 62.14 -16.03
N PRO A 1237 27.16 63.20 -15.50
CA PRO A 1237 27.45 63.31 -14.07
C PRO A 1237 26.17 63.33 -13.23
N LEU A 1238 26.20 62.76 -12.02
CA LEU A 1238 25.07 62.82 -11.07
C LEU A 1238 24.65 64.27 -10.76
N GLU A 1239 25.62 65.19 -10.75
CA GLU A 1239 25.44 66.65 -10.60
C GLU A 1239 24.48 67.28 -11.64
N THR A 1240 24.28 66.62 -12.79
CA THR A 1240 23.33 67.03 -13.84
C THR A 1240 21.88 66.96 -13.35
N PHE A 1241 21.59 66.05 -12.42
CA PHE A 1241 20.28 65.79 -11.85
C PHE A 1241 20.18 66.43 -10.47
N GLY A 1242 20.26 67.76 -10.42
CA GLY A 1242 20.09 68.53 -9.19
C GLY A 1242 18.75 68.25 -8.49
N PRO A 1243 18.64 68.53 -7.17
CA PRO A 1243 17.47 68.16 -6.36
C PRO A 1243 16.25 69.02 -6.69
N LEU A 1244 15.54 68.69 -7.77
CA LEU A 1244 14.39 69.42 -8.28
C LEU A 1244 13.23 68.49 -8.64
N ALA A 1245 12.42 68.19 -7.63
CA ALA A 1245 11.06 67.72 -7.83
C ALA A 1245 10.17 68.89 -8.32
N THR A 1246 10.12 69.11 -9.65
CA THR A 1246 9.17 70.03 -10.29
C THR A 1246 8.52 69.40 -11.51
N ALA A 1247 7.19 69.49 -11.62
CA ALA A 1247 6.40 68.80 -12.64
C ALA A 1247 6.44 69.43 -14.06
N GLU A 1248 7.36 70.37 -14.31
CA GLU A 1248 7.48 71.11 -15.57
C GLU A 1248 8.80 70.79 -16.29
N PRO A 1249 8.85 70.76 -17.64
CA PRO A 1249 10.00 70.25 -18.38
C PRO A 1249 11.22 71.20 -18.42
N VAL A 1250 12.42 70.68 -18.15
CA VAL A 1250 13.69 71.44 -18.15
C VAL A 1250 14.39 71.43 -19.53
N GLN A 1251 14.95 72.56 -19.96
CA GLN A 1251 15.83 72.69 -21.14
C GLN A 1251 17.29 72.92 -20.67
N PHE A 1252 18.24 72.22 -21.28
CA PHE A 1252 19.68 72.46 -21.09
C PHE A 1252 20.25 73.31 -22.24
N GLU A 1253 20.56 74.59 -21.98
CA GLU A 1253 21.39 75.42 -22.87
C GLU A 1253 22.62 76.07 -22.17
N ASP A 1254 22.76 75.97 -20.83
CA ASP A 1254 23.67 76.85 -20.06
C ASP A 1254 24.98 76.24 -19.50
N ILE A 1255 25.30 74.96 -19.74
CA ILE A 1255 26.49 74.31 -19.09
C ILE A 1255 27.69 74.05 -20.03
N ILE A 1256 27.50 73.80 -21.33
CA ILE A 1256 28.64 73.66 -22.28
C ILE A 1256 28.37 74.42 -23.59
N GLY A 1257 29.42 75.07 -24.10
CA GLY A 1257 29.40 75.90 -25.31
C GLY A 1257 29.12 75.16 -26.64
N PRO A 1258 29.18 75.89 -27.77
CA PRO A 1258 28.09 75.84 -28.74
C PRO A 1258 28.21 74.74 -29.80
N LEU A 1259 27.32 73.75 -29.72
CA LEU A 1259 26.78 73.03 -30.89
C LEU A 1259 25.27 72.83 -30.71
N SER A 1260 24.50 73.30 -31.69
CA SER A 1260 23.04 73.16 -31.81
C SER A 1260 22.76 72.42 -33.14
N PRO A 1261 21.64 71.70 -33.34
CA PRO A 1261 20.29 72.00 -32.83
C PRO A 1261 19.85 71.16 -31.60
N PRO A 1262 18.79 71.59 -30.88
CA PRO A 1262 18.38 70.99 -29.60
C PRO A 1262 17.14 70.07 -29.68
N SER A 1263 17.20 68.92 -28.99
CA SER A 1263 16.03 68.13 -28.54
C SER A 1263 16.44 67.14 -27.42
N ARG A 1264 15.61 66.78 -26.43
CA ARG A 1264 14.43 67.41 -25.80
C ARG A 1264 14.20 66.80 -24.41
N PHE A 1265 13.88 67.66 -23.42
CA PHE A 1265 13.00 67.47 -22.25
C PHE A 1265 12.84 66.09 -21.56
N TYR A 1266 12.93 66.13 -20.22
CA TYR A 1266 12.52 65.08 -19.29
C TYR A 1266 11.27 65.49 -18.50
N ARG A 1267 10.45 64.53 -18.08
CA ARG A 1267 9.36 64.72 -17.09
C ARG A 1267 9.42 63.58 -16.06
N ILE A 1268 9.36 63.94 -14.77
CA ILE A 1268 9.17 62.99 -13.68
C ILE A 1268 7.65 62.80 -13.49
N VAL A 1269 7.17 61.55 -13.54
CA VAL A 1269 5.73 61.25 -13.52
C VAL A 1269 5.35 60.38 -12.32
N THR A 1270 5.20 61.05 -11.17
CA THR A 1270 4.46 60.61 -9.95
C THR A 1270 4.93 59.36 -9.18
N ASP A 1271 4.67 59.35 -7.86
CA ASP A 1271 4.75 58.15 -7.02
C ASP A 1271 3.82 57.07 -7.60
N LEU A 1272 4.36 55.86 -7.81
CA LEU A 1272 3.58 54.64 -7.99
C LEU A 1272 3.54 53.89 -6.64
N PRO A 1273 2.42 53.21 -6.29
CA PRO A 1273 2.32 52.42 -5.05
C PRO A 1273 3.33 51.27 -4.98
#